data_AF-F4JXY6-F1
#
_entry.id   AF-F4JXY6-F1
#
_cell.length_a   1.000
_cell.length_b   1.000
_cell.length_c   1.000
_cell.angle_alpha   90.00
_cell.angle_beta   90.00
_cell.angle_gamma   90.00
#
_symmetry.space_group_name_H-M   'P 1'
#
loop_
_entity.id
_entity.type
_entity.pdbx_description
1 polymer ?
#
loop_
_entity_poly.entity_id
_entity_poly.type
_entity_poly.pdbx_seq_one_letter_code
_entity_poly.pdbx_strand_id
1 'polypeptide(L)'
;MARFQFCCVFVLVALAVLAVNPSSSYRFTIVEPKSGSDSDLDSDSESLLFHQDYSPPAPPPPPPHGPSVSCSEDLGGVGFLDTTCKIVADLNLTHDVYIAGKGNFIILPGVRFHCPIPGCSIAINVSGNFSLGAESTIVAGTLELTAGNASFANGSAVNTTGLAGSPPPQTSGTPQGIDGAGGGHGGRGACCLTDTKKLPEDVWGGDAYSWSTLQKPWSYGSKGGSTSREIDYGGGGGGKVKMDILQLLDVNGSLLANGGYGGAKGGGGSGGSIYIKAYKMTGIGKISACGGSGYGGGGGGRVSVDIFSRHDDPKIFVHGGYSIGCPDNSGAAGTLYDAVPRSLFVSNYNQTTDTYTLLLEFPFQPLWTNVYIQDKARATCPLLWSRVQVQGQISLLCGGVLSFGLAHYGTSVFELLAEELLMSDSTIKVYGALRMTVKMFLMWNSELHLDGGGGDTTVSTSMLEASNLFVLRGSSVIRSNANLGVHGQGFLNLTGPGDSIEAQRLVLSLFYRIYVGPGSILRAPLLNASRDAVTPKLYCERQDCPYELLNPPEDCNVNASLSFTLQICRVEDILVEGFIKGSVVHFHRAKTVTLEPSGEISASGMGCRGGVGEGKLLGNGFGSGGGHGGKGGRVCYNNSCVEGGITYGNANLPCELGSGSGDFSPGYSSAGGGIVVIGSMEQPLSGLSLEGSIRVDGESVKRLSRDENGSIVAPGGGSGGTVLLFLRYLILGESSLLSSGGGSGSPGGGGGGGGGRIHFHWSNIPTGDIYQPIASVKGIIHARGGAAADDGFYGKNGTITGTACPKGLHGIFCKECPSGTFKNVTGSDPSLCRPCPVDELPTRAVYVTVRGGVSETPCPYRCISERYHMPHCYTALEELIYTFGGPWLFGLLLMGLLILLALVLSVARMKFVGVDDLPGPAPTQHGSQIDHSFPFLESLNEVLETNRAEQSQSHVHRMYFMGPNTFSEPWHLSHIPPEEIKEIVYEAAFNTFVDEINSIAAYQWWEGAIYSILSVVAYPLAWSWQQWRRKMKLQKLREFVRSEYDHSCLRSCRSRALYEGLKVAATSDLMLAYLDFFLGGDEKRTDLPPRLHQRFPMPILFGGDGSYMAPFSLQNDNILTSLMSQLGSPTTWYRLVAGVNAQLRLVRRGRLRSTFHSVLRWLETHANPALETHGIRVDLAWFQTTACGYCQYGLLIHTVEDCEPTSPQCVSETTWTEIQPRYGVNAHKENSPPHLRESRLFNQPHSNTEDYTTRRKNYGGIIDLDSLPSLKEKRDMFFLLSFLVHNTKPVGHQDMVGLVISMLLLGDFSLVLLTLLQLYSISLLDVLLALFILPLGLLLPFPAGINALFSHGPRRSAGLARVYALWNFMSLVNVFVAFLCGYVHYHSESSASKKIPFQPWNINMGESEWWIFPAGLVVCKIMQSQLINRHVANLEIQDRSLYSKDYELFWQS
;
A
#
# COMPACT_ATOMS: atom_id res chain seq x y z
N MET A 1 -57.58 23.01 10.66
CA MET A 1 -57.61 23.00 9.18
C MET A 1 -57.64 24.43 8.61
N ALA A 2 -56.79 25.37 9.09
CA ALA A 2 -56.92 26.80 8.75
C ALA A 2 -55.65 27.67 8.90
N ARG A 3 -54.43 27.08 8.88
CA ARG A 3 -53.15 27.83 9.06
C ARG A 3 -52.00 27.44 8.12
N PHE A 4 -52.27 26.59 7.12
CA PHE A 4 -51.21 25.95 6.30
C PHE A 4 -51.14 26.44 4.84
N GLN A 5 -51.94 27.43 4.45
CA GLN A 5 -52.24 27.69 3.03
C GLN A 5 -51.31 28.71 2.33
N PHE A 6 -50.27 29.22 3.02
CA PHE A 6 -49.41 30.31 2.50
C PHE A 6 -47.94 29.94 2.21
N CYS A 7 -47.44 28.76 2.61
CA CYS A 7 -46.02 28.41 2.42
C CYS A 7 -45.69 27.68 1.09
N CYS A 8 -46.68 27.14 0.38
CA CYS A 8 -46.42 26.23 -0.75
C CYS A 8 -45.83 26.90 -2.01
N VAL A 9 -45.97 28.23 -2.17
CA VAL A 9 -45.52 28.93 -3.38
C VAL A 9 -44.00 29.18 -3.39
N PHE A 10 -43.37 29.39 -2.23
CA PHE A 10 -41.93 29.70 -2.16
C PHE A 10 -41.02 28.47 -2.29
N VAL A 11 -41.48 27.28 -1.87
CA VAL A 11 -40.66 26.05 -1.89
C VAL A 11 -40.34 25.59 -3.30
N LEU A 12 -41.26 25.78 -4.27
CA LEU A 12 -41.09 25.41 -5.66
C LEU A 12 -40.00 26.21 -6.39
N VAL A 13 -39.71 27.43 -5.94
CA VAL A 13 -38.61 28.25 -6.50
C VAL A 13 -37.27 27.93 -5.82
N ALA A 14 -37.28 27.67 -4.50
CA ALA A 14 -36.07 27.38 -3.75
C ALA A 14 -35.35 26.09 -4.21
N LEU A 15 -36.10 25.03 -4.56
CA LEU A 15 -35.53 23.76 -5.02
C LEU A 15 -34.84 23.84 -6.39
N ALA A 16 -35.14 24.85 -7.21
CA ALA A 16 -34.47 25.05 -8.50
C ALA A 16 -33.11 25.76 -8.39
N VAL A 17 -32.79 26.36 -7.24
CA VAL A 17 -31.59 27.21 -7.04
C VAL A 17 -30.53 26.53 -6.16
N LEU A 18 -30.92 25.55 -5.33
CA LEU A 18 -30.04 24.90 -4.34
C LEU A 18 -29.17 23.75 -4.89
N ALA A 19 -29.08 23.56 -6.21
CA ALA A 19 -28.35 22.47 -6.85
C ALA A 19 -26.92 22.84 -7.33
N VAL A 20 -26.40 24.03 -6.98
CA VAL A 20 -25.12 24.55 -7.50
C VAL A 20 -24.13 24.87 -6.38
N ASN A 21 -23.37 23.85 -5.95
CA ASN A 21 -22.16 23.95 -5.09
C ASN A 21 -22.36 24.53 -3.66
N PRO A 22 -21.34 24.49 -2.78
CA PRO A 22 -20.02 23.85 -2.86
C PRO A 22 -19.76 22.82 -1.72
N SER A 23 -18.51 22.35 -1.67
CA SER A 23 -17.91 21.53 -0.62
C SER A 23 -17.85 22.17 0.78
N SER A 24 -17.85 21.33 1.81
CA SER A 24 -16.97 21.50 2.97
C SER A 24 -16.58 20.15 3.56
N SER A 25 -15.46 20.10 4.29
CA SER A 25 -14.85 18.89 4.85
C SER A 25 -14.69 19.03 6.36
N TYR A 26 -14.68 17.92 7.10
CA TYR A 26 -14.02 17.86 8.41
C TYR A 26 -13.43 16.47 8.70
N ARG A 27 -12.19 16.47 9.22
CA ARG A 27 -11.57 15.35 9.98
C ARG A 27 -12.07 15.42 11.43
N PHE A 28 -11.90 14.36 12.24
CA PHE A 28 -10.93 14.40 13.38
C PHE A 28 -10.71 13.04 14.08
N THR A 29 -9.66 12.35 13.64
CA THR A 29 -8.50 11.81 14.40
C THR A 29 -8.49 11.64 15.94
N ILE A 30 -7.93 10.49 16.37
CA ILE A 30 -7.16 10.13 17.62
C ILE A 30 -7.95 9.74 18.90
N VAL A 31 -7.50 8.65 19.56
CA VAL A 31 -7.14 8.47 21.01
C VAL A 31 -7.39 7.02 21.48
N GLU A 32 -6.28 6.28 21.68
CA GLU A 32 -6.15 5.09 22.54
C GLU A 32 -5.80 5.55 23.97
N PRO A 33 -6.09 4.82 25.09
CA PRO A 33 -5.14 3.77 25.54
C PRO A 33 -5.65 2.67 26.53
N LYS A 34 -4.86 1.57 26.67
CA LYS A 34 -4.47 0.79 27.90
C LYS A 34 -5.55 0.41 28.97
N SER A 35 -5.56 -0.78 29.59
CA SER A 35 -4.45 -1.41 30.35
C SER A 35 -4.82 -2.78 30.99
N GLY A 36 -3.81 -3.65 31.20
CA GLY A 36 -3.72 -4.70 32.26
C GLY A 36 -4.60 -5.97 32.13
N SER A 37 -4.37 -7.05 32.89
CA SER A 37 -3.17 -7.53 33.62
C SER A 37 -3.46 -8.88 34.32
N ASP A 38 -2.44 -9.75 34.45
CA ASP A 38 -2.24 -10.77 35.52
C ASP A 38 -3.22 -11.99 35.62
N SER A 39 -2.83 -13.20 36.08
CA SER A 39 -1.49 -13.79 36.32
C SER A 39 -1.50 -15.34 36.51
N ASP A 40 -0.28 -15.91 36.61
CA ASP A 40 0.17 -17.01 37.51
C ASP A 40 0.01 -18.54 37.23
N LEU A 41 1.18 -19.22 37.26
CA LEU A 41 1.56 -20.48 37.99
C LEU A 41 0.88 -21.82 37.64
N ASP A 42 1.51 -23.01 37.64
CA ASP A 42 2.93 -23.50 37.62
C ASP A 42 2.86 -25.04 37.21
N SER A 43 3.81 -25.99 37.27
CA SER A 43 5.21 -26.15 37.74
C SER A 43 5.89 -27.38 37.03
N ASP A 44 7.05 -27.84 37.55
CA ASP A 44 7.68 -29.18 37.39
C ASP A 44 8.29 -29.62 36.02
N SER A 45 9.38 -30.41 35.95
CA SER A 45 10.54 -30.63 36.85
C SER A 45 11.66 -31.43 36.13
N GLU A 46 12.91 -31.34 36.62
CA GLU A 46 14.05 -32.29 36.41
C GLU A 46 14.64 -32.54 34.98
N SER A 47 15.83 -33.15 34.81
CA SER A 47 17.13 -32.94 35.49
C SER A 47 18.33 -33.54 34.70
N LEU A 48 19.53 -32.99 34.94
CA LEU A 48 20.86 -33.65 34.95
C LEU A 48 21.49 -34.36 33.70
N LEU A 49 22.70 -33.85 33.36
CA LEU A 49 23.91 -34.57 32.88
C LEU A 49 23.95 -35.09 31.41
N PHE A 50 25.12 -35.25 30.74
CA PHE A 50 26.53 -35.30 31.18
C PHE A 50 27.52 -34.70 30.13
N HIS A 51 28.63 -34.13 30.63
CA HIS A 51 29.94 -33.95 29.95
C HIS A 51 30.04 -33.03 28.71
N GLN A 52 31.21 -32.45 28.38
CA GLN A 52 32.54 -32.67 28.96
C GLN A 52 33.32 -31.36 29.16
N ASP A 53 33.93 -31.19 30.34
CA ASP A 53 34.80 -30.06 30.66
C ASP A 53 36.09 -30.11 29.82
N TYR A 54 36.47 -28.97 29.23
CA TYR A 54 37.83 -28.75 28.74
C TYR A 54 38.42 -27.49 29.39
N SER A 55 38.47 -27.51 30.73
CA SER A 55 39.34 -26.59 31.47
C SER A 55 40.78 -26.81 31.00
N PRO A 56 41.47 -25.79 30.44
CA PRO A 56 42.87 -25.95 30.11
C PRO A 56 43.65 -26.28 31.39
N PRO A 57 44.76 -27.06 31.31
CA PRO A 57 45.56 -27.36 32.48
C PRO A 57 45.96 -26.06 33.17
N ALA A 58 45.76 -26.00 34.49
CA ALA A 58 46.12 -24.82 35.27
C ALA A 58 47.59 -24.45 34.95
N PRO A 59 47.88 -23.18 34.59
CA PRO A 59 49.24 -22.78 34.25
C PRO A 59 50.16 -23.15 35.42
N PRO A 60 51.40 -23.64 35.14
CA PRO A 60 52.31 -24.03 36.20
C PRO A 60 52.44 -22.86 37.19
N PRO A 61 52.37 -23.12 38.51
CA PRO A 61 52.40 -22.06 39.50
C PRO A 61 53.66 -21.22 39.27
N PRO A 62 53.55 -19.87 39.30
CA PRO A 62 54.71 -19.02 39.06
C PRO A 62 55.82 -19.42 40.05
N PRO A 63 57.10 -19.45 39.61
CA PRO A 63 58.19 -19.92 40.45
C PRO A 63 58.16 -19.14 41.76
N PRO A 64 58.16 -19.81 42.92
CA PRO A 64 57.94 -19.15 44.20
C PRO A 64 59.00 -18.09 44.42
N HIS A 65 58.56 -16.87 44.77
CA HIS A 65 59.47 -15.78 45.10
C HIS A 65 60.45 -16.20 46.20
N GLY A 66 61.65 -15.63 46.19
CA GLY A 66 62.61 -15.80 47.27
C GLY A 66 62.04 -15.37 48.63
N PRO A 67 62.64 -15.82 49.75
CA PRO A 67 62.20 -15.40 51.08
C PRO A 67 62.18 -13.87 51.18
N SER A 68 61.16 -13.32 51.84
CA SER A 68 61.06 -11.87 52.05
C SER A 68 62.25 -11.38 52.85
N VAL A 69 62.89 -10.31 52.40
CA VAL A 69 63.85 -9.56 53.21
C VAL A 69 63.15 -8.87 54.38
N SER A 70 63.92 -8.52 55.42
CA SER A 70 63.49 -7.77 56.59
C SER A 70 63.61 -6.26 56.38
N CYS A 71 62.86 -5.46 57.15
CA CYS A 71 62.99 -4.00 57.10
C CYS A 71 64.34 -3.52 57.66
N SER A 72 64.81 -4.09 58.77
CA SER A 72 65.91 -3.54 59.57
C SER A 72 67.27 -4.16 59.31
N GLU A 73 67.34 -5.47 59.03
CA GLU A 73 68.63 -6.16 58.86
C GLU A 73 69.10 -6.10 57.40
N ASP A 74 68.19 -6.31 56.45
CA ASP A 74 68.52 -6.38 55.01
C ASP A 74 68.38 -5.02 54.29
N LEU A 75 67.37 -4.22 54.64
CA LEU A 75 67.05 -2.96 53.96
C LEU A 75 67.54 -1.70 54.71
N GLY A 76 68.13 -1.84 55.90
CA GLY A 76 68.60 -0.71 56.72
C GLY A 76 67.50 0.28 57.14
N GLY A 77 66.23 -0.12 57.07
CA GLY A 77 65.06 0.69 57.36
C GLY A 77 64.64 0.68 58.83
N VAL A 78 63.76 1.60 59.19
CA VAL A 78 63.21 1.76 60.54
C VAL A 78 61.79 1.19 60.59
N GLY A 79 61.56 0.19 61.45
CA GLY A 79 60.26 -0.42 61.70
C GLY A 79 60.15 -1.86 61.21
N PHE A 80 58.93 -2.31 60.92
CA PHE A 80 58.63 -3.68 60.49
C PHE A 80 57.67 -3.68 59.29
N LEU A 81 57.85 -4.63 58.37
CA LEU A 81 57.02 -4.74 57.15
C LEU A 81 55.54 -5.04 57.45
N ASP A 82 55.22 -5.66 58.59
CA ASP A 82 53.83 -5.91 59.04
C ASP A 82 53.14 -4.70 59.68
N THR A 83 53.85 -3.60 59.95
CA THR A 83 53.25 -2.39 60.54
C THR A 83 53.56 -1.13 59.72
N THR A 84 54.81 -0.68 59.71
CA THR A 84 55.31 0.38 58.83
C THR A 84 56.83 0.25 58.77
N CYS A 85 57.37 0.06 57.57
CA CYS A 85 58.80 0.14 57.28
C CYS A 85 59.12 1.49 56.63
N LYS A 86 60.13 2.20 57.14
CA LYS A 86 60.62 3.47 56.58
C LYS A 86 62.07 3.34 56.13
N ILE A 87 62.32 3.50 54.83
CA ILE A 87 63.69 3.63 54.32
C ILE A 87 64.16 5.07 54.52
N VAL A 88 65.25 5.23 55.26
CA VAL A 88 65.76 6.52 55.77
C VAL A 88 67.09 6.96 55.15
N ALA A 89 67.75 6.08 54.38
CA ALA A 89 69.04 6.30 53.76
C ALA A 89 69.12 5.61 52.38
N ASP A 90 70.07 6.03 51.56
CA ASP A 90 70.30 5.45 50.23
C ASP A 90 70.72 3.96 50.33
N LEU A 91 70.12 3.11 49.49
CA LEU A 91 70.36 1.67 49.45
C LEU A 91 70.68 1.23 48.02
N ASN A 92 71.87 0.63 47.84
CA ASN A 92 72.30 0.01 46.59
C ASN A 92 72.25 -1.51 46.72
N LEU A 93 71.26 -2.12 46.07
CA LEU A 93 71.03 -3.56 46.01
C LEU A 93 71.93 -4.22 44.95
N THR A 94 72.38 -5.45 45.23
CA THR A 94 73.33 -6.21 44.38
C THR A 94 72.72 -7.46 43.74
N HIS A 95 71.47 -7.76 44.06
CA HIS A 95 70.73 -8.96 43.67
C HIS A 95 69.22 -8.68 43.72
N ASP A 96 68.41 -9.60 43.19
CA ASP A 96 66.95 -9.48 43.20
C ASP A 96 66.39 -9.51 44.64
N VAL A 97 65.41 -8.66 44.92
CA VAL A 97 64.82 -8.49 46.25
C VAL A 97 63.30 -8.61 46.21
N TYR A 98 62.76 -9.47 47.09
CA TYR A 98 61.33 -9.60 47.36
C TYR A 98 61.01 -9.07 48.76
N ILE A 99 60.06 -8.13 48.85
CA ILE A 99 59.64 -7.44 50.07
C ILE A 99 58.16 -7.74 50.30
N ALA A 100 57.81 -8.46 51.36
CA ALA A 100 56.43 -8.78 51.70
C ALA A 100 56.05 -8.39 53.14
N GLY A 101 54.83 -7.90 53.35
CA GLY A 101 54.30 -7.62 54.69
C GLY A 101 52.89 -7.03 54.71
N LYS A 102 52.28 -6.98 55.89
CA LYS A 102 50.89 -6.48 56.03
C LYS A 102 50.76 -4.96 56.18
N GLY A 103 51.85 -4.28 56.48
CA GLY A 103 51.90 -2.86 56.84
C GLY A 103 52.15 -1.92 55.66
N ASN A 104 52.69 -0.74 55.97
CA ASN A 104 53.06 0.29 55.00
C ASN A 104 54.54 0.20 54.62
N PHE A 105 54.90 0.55 53.38
CA PHE A 105 56.29 0.68 52.93
C PHE A 105 56.55 2.09 52.41
N ILE A 106 57.44 2.82 53.09
CA ILE A 106 57.63 4.26 52.90
C ILE A 106 59.11 4.53 52.58
N ILE A 107 59.37 5.08 51.39
CA ILE A 107 60.69 5.64 51.06
C ILE A 107 60.61 7.16 51.31
N LEU A 108 61.49 7.68 52.18
CA LEU A 108 61.49 9.10 52.53
C LEU A 108 61.97 10.00 51.39
N PRO A 109 61.65 11.32 51.41
CA PRO A 109 62.09 12.26 50.39
C PRO A 109 63.61 12.26 50.16
N GLY A 110 64.03 12.41 48.91
CA GLY A 110 65.43 12.43 48.46
C GLY A 110 66.16 11.07 48.44
N VAL A 111 65.61 10.02 49.03
CA VAL A 111 66.27 8.70 49.16
C VAL A 111 66.40 7.98 47.81
N ARG A 112 67.51 7.28 47.61
CA ARG A 112 67.80 6.43 46.43
C ARG A 112 67.72 4.95 46.81
N PHE A 113 66.85 4.20 46.13
CA PHE A 113 66.62 2.77 46.37
C PHE A 113 66.88 2.00 45.07
N HIS A 114 68.14 1.68 44.79
CA HIS A 114 68.62 1.32 43.45
C HIS A 114 69.17 -0.10 43.40
N CYS A 115 68.76 -0.89 42.40
CA CYS A 115 69.51 -2.04 41.89
C CYS A 115 69.93 -1.76 40.43
N PRO A 116 71.06 -1.07 40.19
CA PRO A 116 71.45 -0.58 38.86
C PRO A 116 72.00 -1.67 37.91
N ILE A 117 71.71 -2.95 38.19
CA ILE A 117 72.13 -4.11 37.39
C ILE A 117 71.05 -4.39 36.33
N PRO A 118 71.39 -4.52 35.03
CA PRO A 118 70.41 -4.85 33.99
C PRO A 118 69.62 -6.13 34.31
N GLY A 119 68.30 -6.05 34.20
CA GLY A 119 67.35 -7.11 34.56
C GLY A 119 66.91 -7.14 36.02
N CYS A 120 67.71 -6.63 36.96
CA CYS A 120 67.50 -6.80 38.41
C CYS A 120 66.09 -6.45 38.88
N SER A 121 65.54 -7.29 39.76
CA SER A 121 64.16 -7.28 40.22
C SER A 121 64.01 -6.73 41.63
N ILE A 122 63.18 -5.69 41.76
CA ILE A 122 62.62 -5.23 43.03
C ILE A 122 61.13 -5.56 42.99
N ALA A 123 60.68 -6.46 43.87
CA ALA A 123 59.29 -6.86 44.00
C ALA A 123 58.76 -6.53 45.40
N ILE A 124 57.67 -5.78 45.48
CA ILE A 124 57.10 -5.19 46.70
C ILE A 124 55.63 -5.62 46.82
N ASN A 125 55.27 -6.27 47.92
CA ASN A 125 53.95 -6.83 48.16
C ASN A 125 53.48 -6.48 49.58
N VAL A 126 52.77 -5.35 49.69
CA VAL A 126 52.24 -4.84 50.96
C VAL A 126 50.72 -4.69 50.93
N SER A 127 50.00 -5.10 51.97
CA SER A 127 48.55 -4.83 52.04
C SER A 127 48.19 -3.41 52.47
N GLY A 128 49.14 -2.66 53.05
CA GLY A 128 48.97 -1.25 53.41
C GLY A 128 49.33 -0.29 52.28
N ASN A 129 49.77 0.91 52.65
CA ASN A 129 50.14 1.97 51.72
C ASN A 129 51.62 1.88 51.33
N PHE A 130 51.90 1.98 50.03
CA PHE A 130 53.22 2.29 49.49
C PHE A 130 53.33 3.81 49.26
N SER A 131 54.47 4.42 49.59
CA SER A 131 54.72 5.83 49.22
C SER A 131 56.18 6.11 48.88
N LEU A 132 56.40 6.72 47.71
CA LEU A 132 57.69 7.23 47.25
C LEU A 132 57.74 8.75 47.48
N GLY A 133 58.55 9.22 48.43
CA GLY A 133 58.66 10.62 48.84
C GLY A 133 59.18 11.56 47.75
N ALA A 134 59.01 12.87 47.95
CA ALA A 134 59.43 13.89 46.97
C ALA A 134 60.93 13.76 46.65
N GLU A 135 61.29 13.89 45.37
CA GLU A 135 62.66 13.71 44.84
C GLU A 135 63.33 12.35 45.14
N SER A 136 62.63 11.38 45.74
CA SER A 136 63.17 10.03 45.95
C SER A 136 63.06 9.17 44.69
N THR A 137 63.99 8.22 44.52
CA THR A 137 64.17 7.49 43.26
C THR A 137 64.35 5.99 43.44
N ILE A 138 63.62 5.20 42.66
CA ILE A 138 63.84 3.76 42.48
C ILE A 138 64.50 3.54 41.11
N VAL A 139 65.56 2.75 41.06
CA VAL A 139 66.23 2.35 39.81
C VAL A 139 66.37 0.83 39.81
N ALA A 140 65.87 0.16 38.77
CA ALA A 140 65.92 -1.30 38.65
C ALA A 140 65.74 -1.75 37.19
N GLY A 141 66.04 -3.00 36.86
CA GLY A 141 65.59 -3.59 35.59
C GLY A 141 64.10 -3.96 35.59
N THR A 142 63.58 -4.33 36.76
CA THR A 142 62.18 -4.72 36.99
C THR A 142 61.67 -4.13 38.30
N LEU A 143 60.51 -3.45 38.27
CA LEU A 143 59.70 -3.17 39.45
C LEU A 143 58.38 -3.93 39.36
N GLU A 144 58.05 -4.68 40.41
CA GLU A 144 56.71 -5.23 40.61
C GLU A 144 56.16 -4.70 41.94
N LEU A 145 55.07 -3.95 41.90
CA LEU A 145 54.45 -3.33 43.06
C LEU A 145 53.02 -3.84 43.25
N THR A 146 52.74 -4.30 44.46
CA THR A 146 51.42 -4.73 44.93
C THR A 146 51.14 -3.98 46.24
N ALA A 147 50.08 -3.17 46.26
CA ALA A 147 49.78 -2.27 47.37
C ALA A 147 48.28 -2.03 47.59
N GLY A 148 47.87 -1.71 48.82
CA GLY A 148 46.53 -1.22 49.12
C GLY A 148 46.25 0.13 48.43
N ASN A 149 47.14 1.09 48.66
CA ASN A 149 47.25 2.35 47.92
C ASN A 149 48.73 2.61 47.58
N ALA A 150 48.99 3.37 46.53
CA ALA A 150 50.33 3.84 46.19
C ALA A 150 50.36 5.33 45.88
N SER A 151 51.32 6.07 46.43
CA SER A 151 51.56 7.48 46.10
C SER A 151 53.00 7.73 45.66
N PHE A 152 53.13 8.39 44.50
CA PHE A 152 54.40 8.83 43.92
C PHE A 152 54.42 10.36 43.97
N ALA A 153 55.10 10.92 44.98
CA ALA A 153 55.10 12.35 45.23
C ALA A 153 55.79 13.13 44.09
N ASN A 154 55.55 14.45 44.05
CA ASN A 154 56.11 15.31 43.01
C ASN A 154 57.66 15.24 42.97
N GLY A 155 58.23 15.21 41.78
CA GLY A 155 59.67 15.02 41.55
C GLY A 155 60.20 13.60 41.81
N SER A 156 59.41 12.66 42.33
CA SER A 156 59.85 11.26 42.49
C SER A 156 59.95 10.52 41.16
N ALA A 157 60.78 9.47 41.09
CA ALA A 157 60.96 8.69 39.86
C ALA A 157 61.16 7.18 40.11
N VAL A 158 60.40 6.35 39.40
CA VAL A 158 60.75 4.96 39.12
C VAL A 158 61.41 4.94 37.75
N ASN A 159 62.69 4.56 37.68
CA ASN A 159 63.47 4.61 36.46
C ASN A 159 64.09 3.25 36.11
N THR A 160 63.51 2.59 35.11
CA THR A 160 63.99 1.34 34.53
C THR A 160 64.58 1.55 33.12
N THR A 161 64.92 2.79 32.78
CA THR A 161 65.41 3.19 31.45
C THR A 161 66.74 2.53 31.11
N GLY A 162 66.81 1.80 30.00
CA GLY A 162 68.03 1.12 29.53
C GLY A 162 68.48 -0.10 30.34
N LEU A 163 67.73 -0.51 31.38
CA LEU A 163 68.08 -1.58 32.32
C LEU A 163 67.40 -2.93 32.02
N ALA A 164 67.00 -3.17 30.77
CA ALA A 164 66.45 -4.47 30.34
C ALA A 164 67.34 -5.66 30.70
N GLY A 165 66.71 -6.75 31.15
CA GLY A 165 67.30 -8.09 31.11
C GLY A 165 67.14 -8.73 29.73
N SER A 166 67.44 -10.03 29.60
CA SER A 166 67.29 -10.77 28.35
C SER A 166 65.83 -10.73 27.82
N PRO A 167 65.59 -10.39 26.53
CA PRO A 167 64.26 -10.47 25.95
C PRO A 167 63.76 -11.93 25.85
N PRO A 168 62.46 -12.16 25.57
CA PRO A 168 61.91 -13.51 25.47
C PRO A 168 62.65 -14.40 24.45
N PRO A 169 62.73 -15.72 24.68
CA PRO A 169 63.32 -16.64 23.71
C PRO A 169 62.55 -16.65 22.39
N GLN A 170 63.20 -17.16 21.33
CA GLN A 170 62.73 -17.21 19.93
C GLN A 170 62.69 -15.88 19.17
N THR A 171 62.50 -14.72 19.80
CA THR A 171 62.60 -13.40 19.13
C THR A 171 63.27 -12.34 20.00
N SER A 172 64.54 -12.02 19.71
CA SER A 172 65.15 -10.77 20.18
C SER A 172 64.88 -9.65 19.18
N GLY A 173 64.21 -8.57 19.60
CA GLY A 173 64.08 -7.34 18.80
C GLY A 173 65.37 -6.52 18.76
N THR A 174 66.53 -7.17 18.77
CA THR A 174 67.84 -6.56 18.57
C THR A 174 68.28 -6.85 17.13
N PRO A 175 68.52 -5.82 16.30
CA PRO A 175 68.87 -6.03 14.90
C PRO A 175 70.22 -6.74 14.74
N GLN A 176 70.30 -7.64 13.76
CA GLN A 176 71.55 -8.27 13.35
C GLN A 176 72.23 -7.43 12.27
N GLY A 177 73.50 -7.10 12.45
CA GLY A 177 74.27 -6.30 11.49
C GLY A 177 75.28 -5.40 12.16
N ILE A 178 75.77 -4.41 11.41
CA ILE A 178 76.62 -3.31 11.90
C ILE A 178 76.11 -1.94 11.39
N ASP A 179 74.81 -1.86 11.14
CA ASP A 179 74.15 -0.71 10.50
C ASP A 179 73.63 0.32 11.52
N GLY A 180 73.89 0.12 12.82
CA GLY A 180 73.47 1.03 13.89
C GLY A 180 71.94 1.15 14.06
N ALA A 181 71.17 0.16 13.59
CA ALA A 181 69.72 0.18 13.64
C ALA A 181 69.15 0.06 15.07
N GLY A 182 67.99 0.66 15.32
CA GLY A 182 67.33 0.66 16.63
C GLY A 182 66.71 -0.69 17.01
N GLY A 183 66.54 -0.94 18.30
CA GLY A 183 65.84 -2.12 18.82
C GLY A 183 64.31 -1.98 18.73
N GLY A 184 63.58 -3.09 18.57
CA GLY A 184 62.12 -3.15 18.56
C GLY A 184 61.54 -3.83 19.80
N HIS A 185 60.25 -3.61 20.08
CA HIS A 185 59.48 -4.36 21.10
C HIS A 185 57.96 -4.17 20.91
N GLY A 186 57.44 -2.96 21.15
CA GLY A 186 56.04 -2.60 20.86
C GLY A 186 55.88 -2.18 19.40
N GLY A 187 56.69 -1.21 18.99
CA GLY A 187 56.98 -0.88 17.60
C GLY A 187 58.31 -1.48 17.11
N ARG A 188 58.52 -1.49 15.80
CA ARG A 188 59.81 -1.78 15.16
C ARG A 188 60.83 -0.66 15.41
N GLY A 189 62.10 -1.00 15.52
CA GLY A 189 63.19 -0.03 15.50
C GLY A 189 63.49 0.48 14.09
N ALA A 190 63.98 1.71 13.96
CA ALA A 190 64.35 2.29 12.68
C ALA A 190 65.71 1.80 12.17
N CYS A 191 65.85 1.73 10.84
CA CYS A 191 67.11 1.55 10.14
C CYS A 191 67.20 2.60 9.03
N CYS A 192 68.40 3.09 8.73
CA CYS A 192 68.62 4.05 7.66
C CYS A 192 68.81 3.31 6.32
N LEU A 193 68.20 3.82 5.24
CA LEU A 193 68.20 3.16 3.93
C LEU A 193 69.58 3.29 3.26
N THR A 194 70.21 2.17 2.94
CA THR A 194 71.52 2.10 2.26
C THR A 194 71.45 1.65 0.80
N ASP A 195 70.38 0.95 0.41
CA ASP A 195 70.13 0.46 -0.95
C ASP A 195 68.87 1.12 -1.52
N THR A 196 69.05 1.99 -2.52
CA THR A 196 67.97 2.76 -3.16
C THR A 196 67.03 1.90 -4.03
N LYS A 197 67.29 0.59 -4.17
CA LYS A 197 66.36 -0.34 -4.82
C LYS A 197 65.24 -0.84 -3.90
N LYS A 198 65.35 -0.63 -2.59
CA LYS A 198 64.36 -1.07 -1.59
C LYS A 198 63.42 0.07 -1.22
N LEU A 199 62.17 -0.27 -0.91
CA LEU A 199 61.22 0.68 -0.33
C LEU A 199 61.62 1.00 1.12
N PRO A 200 61.46 2.25 1.60
CA PRO A 200 61.73 2.60 3.00
C PRO A 200 60.95 1.77 4.01
N GLU A 201 59.71 1.39 3.65
CA GLU A 201 58.81 0.60 4.48
C GLU A 201 59.25 -0.87 4.66
N ASP A 202 60.13 -1.39 3.79
CA ASP A 202 60.72 -2.74 3.88
C ASP A 202 62.05 -2.80 4.66
N VAL A 203 62.54 -1.66 5.20
CA VAL A 203 63.85 -1.58 5.88
C VAL A 203 63.68 -1.13 7.32
N TRP A 204 63.53 -2.10 8.23
CA TRP A 204 63.47 -1.88 9.67
C TRP A 204 64.69 -2.45 10.41
N GLY A 205 64.88 -2.03 11.66
CA GLY A 205 65.88 -2.55 12.58
C GLY A 205 65.38 -3.77 13.34
N GLY A 206 65.36 -3.69 14.67
CA GLY A 206 64.80 -4.74 15.52
C GLY A 206 63.28 -4.86 15.34
N ASP A 207 62.77 -6.08 15.25
CA ASP A 207 61.34 -6.34 15.08
C ASP A 207 60.55 -6.24 16.41
N ALA A 208 59.23 -6.09 16.31
CA ALA A 208 58.31 -6.08 17.44
C ALA A 208 57.97 -7.51 17.90
N TYR A 209 57.72 -7.69 19.19
CA TYR A 209 57.33 -8.98 19.80
C TYR A 209 56.28 -8.74 20.91
N SER A 210 56.04 -9.72 21.79
CA SER A 210 55.14 -9.63 22.95
C SER A 210 53.67 -9.26 22.67
N TRP A 211 53.21 -9.29 21.41
CA TRP A 211 51.85 -8.92 20.99
C TRP A 211 50.75 -9.70 21.74
N SER A 212 50.92 -11.01 21.92
CA SER A 212 50.01 -11.87 22.69
C SER A 212 49.85 -11.43 24.16
N THR A 213 50.74 -10.58 24.67
CA THR A 213 50.67 -9.99 26.01
C THR A 213 50.26 -8.51 26.01
N LEU A 214 49.78 -7.94 24.90
CA LEU A 214 49.46 -6.51 24.79
C LEU A 214 48.50 -6.00 25.89
N GLN A 215 47.56 -6.82 26.35
CA GLN A 215 46.63 -6.48 27.44
C GLN A 215 47.29 -6.47 28.84
N LYS A 216 48.41 -7.18 29.02
CA LYS A 216 49.16 -7.35 30.29
C LYS A 216 50.66 -7.46 29.99
N PRO A 217 51.31 -6.39 29.50
CA PRO A 217 52.64 -6.46 28.91
C PRO A 217 53.69 -6.75 29.98
N TRP A 218 54.48 -7.82 29.78
CA TRP A 218 55.46 -8.29 30.76
C TRP A 218 56.79 -8.75 30.14
N SER A 219 57.25 -8.03 29.11
CA SER A 219 58.54 -8.26 28.44
C SER A 219 59.50 -7.08 28.62
N TYR A 220 60.81 -7.35 28.73
CA TYR A 220 61.81 -6.29 28.60
C TYR A 220 61.83 -5.75 27.16
N GLY A 221 62.30 -4.52 26.98
CA GLY A 221 62.70 -4.01 25.67
C GLY A 221 64.02 -4.63 25.19
N SER A 222 64.30 -4.54 23.89
CA SER A 222 65.53 -5.06 23.27
C SER A 222 66.58 -3.97 23.05
N LYS A 223 67.85 -4.38 22.99
CA LYS A 223 69.00 -3.51 22.74
C LYS A 223 69.05 -3.07 21.26
N GLY A 224 69.49 -1.85 20.98
CA GLY A 224 69.83 -1.42 19.63
C GLY A 224 71.13 -2.07 19.10
N GLY A 225 71.32 -2.09 17.78
CA GLY A 225 72.54 -2.61 17.15
C GLY A 225 73.70 -1.60 17.18
N SER A 226 74.94 -2.06 17.14
CA SER A 226 76.11 -1.19 17.03
C SER A 226 76.53 -0.92 15.57
N THR A 227 77.41 0.05 15.33
CA THR A 227 78.17 0.19 14.07
C THR A 227 79.57 -0.45 14.11
N SER A 228 79.94 -1.13 15.20
CA SER A 228 81.19 -1.89 15.32
C SER A 228 80.95 -3.33 15.76
N ARG A 229 81.88 -4.23 15.40
CA ARG A 229 81.96 -5.62 15.93
C ARG A 229 82.77 -5.73 17.23
N GLU A 230 83.55 -4.70 17.56
CA GLU A 230 84.54 -4.73 18.66
C GLU A 230 84.02 -4.03 19.92
N ILE A 231 83.22 -2.96 19.74
CA ILE A 231 82.70 -2.11 20.81
C ILE A 231 81.20 -1.96 20.60
N ASP A 232 80.42 -2.45 21.56
CA ASP A 232 78.96 -2.40 21.50
C ASP A 232 78.43 -1.03 21.97
N TYR A 233 78.18 -0.16 20.99
CA TYR A 233 77.55 1.15 21.18
C TYR A 233 76.02 1.12 21.30
N GLY A 234 75.37 -0.04 21.27
CA GLY A 234 73.90 -0.14 21.25
C GLY A 234 73.25 0.36 22.55
N GLY A 235 72.16 1.12 22.43
CA GLY A 235 71.37 1.55 23.58
C GLY A 235 70.63 0.37 24.23
N GLY A 236 70.73 0.22 25.55
CA GLY A 236 70.03 -0.83 26.32
C GLY A 236 68.50 -0.74 26.20
N GLY A 237 67.80 -1.86 26.27
CA GLY A 237 66.33 -1.87 26.24
C GLY A 237 65.70 -1.31 27.52
N GLY A 238 64.45 -0.86 27.44
CA GLY A 238 63.68 -0.45 28.62
C GLY A 238 63.28 -1.63 29.52
N GLY A 239 63.24 -1.39 30.83
CA GLY A 239 62.88 -2.40 31.83
C GLY A 239 61.40 -2.79 31.88
N LYS A 240 60.98 -3.36 33.00
CA LYS A 240 59.60 -3.77 33.27
C LYS A 240 59.05 -3.09 34.52
N VAL A 241 57.83 -2.57 34.45
CA VAL A 241 57.10 -2.04 35.61
C VAL A 241 55.71 -2.66 35.67
N LYS A 242 55.36 -3.29 36.78
CA LYS A 242 53.99 -3.77 37.08
C LYS A 242 53.48 -3.13 38.36
N MET A 243 52.23 -2.67 38.36
CA MET A 243 51.53 -2.18 39.54
C MET A 243 50.14 -2.81 39.62
N ASP A 244 49.86 -3.52 40.72
CA ASP A 244 48.53 -4.03 41.07
C ASP A 244 48.10 -3.34 42.39
N ILE A 245 47.28 -2.30 42.27
CA ILE A 245 46.87 -1.42 43.38
C ILE A 245 45.38 -1.66 43.68
N LEU A 246 45.03 -1.89 44.94
CA LEU A 246 43.65 -2.25 45.30
C LEU A 246 42.68 -1.05 45.23
N GLN A 247 43.11 0.14 45.64
CA GLN A 247 42.25 1.34 45.70
C GLN A 247 42.82 2.52 44.90
N LEU A 248 43.64 3.37 45.52
CA LEU A 248 44.11 4.62 44.92
C LEU A 248 45.58 4.54 44.50
N LEU A 249 45.84 4.95 43.25
CA LEU A 249 47.16 5.19 42.69
C LEU A 249 47.32 6.69 42.37
N ASP A 250 48.15 7.40 43.15
CA ASP A 250 48.47 8.81 42.91
C ASP A 250 49.85 8.94 42.26
N VAL A 251 49.91 9.50 41.04
CA VAL A 251 51.11 9.59 40.20
C VAL A 251 51.44 11.04 39.90
N ASN A 252 52.08 11.71 40.85
CA ASN A 252 52.65 13.06 40.65
C ASN A 252 54.16 13.01 40.30
N GLY A 253 54.80 11.85 40.49
CA GLY A 253 56.15 11.55 40.02
C GLY A 253 56.21 11.06 38.56
N SER A 254 57.26 10.29 38.25
CA SER A 254 57.50 9.75 36.91
C SER A 254 57.79 8.24 36.92
N LEU A 255 57.16 7.49 36.01
CA LEU A 255 57.31 6.05 35.83
C LEU A 255 57.91 5.78 34.44
N LEU A 256 59.18 5.36 34.41
CA LEU A 256 60.00 5.30 33.20
C LEU A 256 60.48 3.87 32.91
N ALA A 257 60.18 3.39 31.69
CA ALA A 257 60.68 2.16 31.09
C ALA A 257 61.15 2.45 29.64
N ASN A 258 61.88 3.55 29.46
CA ASN A 258 62.32 4.01 28.13
C ASN A 258 63.54 3.20 27.64
N GLY A 259 63.77 3.20 26.33
CA GLY A 259 65.00 2.71 25.74
C GLY A 259 66.20 3.64 26.02
N GLY A 260 67.38 3.04 26.13
CA GLY A 260 68.65 3.75 26.29
C GLY A 260 69.14 4.40 24.99
N TYR A 261 69.91 5.47 25.13
CA TYR A 261 70.47 6.25 24.03
C TYR A 261 71.72 5.57 23.43
N GLY A 262 71.73 5.34 22.10
CA GLY A 262 72.86 4.75 21.38
C GLY A 262 73.82 5.77 20.74
N GLY A 263 73.43 7.04 20.69
CA GLY A 263 74.22 8.10 20.06
C GLY A 263 74.47 7.88 18.56
N ALA A 264 75.50 8.53 18.02
CA ALA A 264 75.81 8.50 16.58
C ALA A 264 76.55 7.23 16.09
N LYS A 265 76.77 6.22 16.96
CA LYS A 265 77.48 4.97 16.64
C LYS A 265 76.72 3.69 17.04
N GLY A 266 75.51 3.82 17.56
CA GLY A 266 74.65 2.70 17.91
C GLY A 266 73.19 3.10 17.84
N GLY A 267 72.35 2.12 17.56
CA GLY A 267 70.90 2.30 17.58
C GLY A 267 70.40 2.47 18.99
N GLY A 268 69.28 3.20 19.13
CA GLY A 268 68.60 3.31 20.41
C GLY A 268 67.94 1.99 20.82
N GLY A 269 67.88 1.74 22.13
CA GLY A 269 67.13 0.60 22.66
C GLY A 269 65.62 0.81 22.52
N SER A 270 64.84 -0.28 22.52
CA SER A 270 63.37 -0.15 22.49
C SER A 270 62.82 0.25 23.86
N GLY A 271 61.59 0.79 23.88
CA GLY A 271 60.82 0.91 25.11
C GLY A 271 60.50 -0.47 25.71
N GLY A 272 60.31 -0.50 27.03
CA GLY A 272 60.02 -1.69 27.84
C GLY A 272 58.54 -2.03 27.96
N SER A 273 58.14 -2.63 29.09
CA SER A 273 56.72 -2.85 29.44
C SER A 273 56.31 -2.09 30.70
N ILE A 274 55.11 -1.50 30.68
CA ILE A 274 54.44 -0.99 31.88
C ILE A 274 53.02 -1.56 31.93
N TYR A 275 52.66 -2.26 33.02
CA TYR A 275 51.29 -2.69 33.31
C TYR A 275 50.82 -2.07 34.62
N ILE A 276 49.71 -1.34 34.60
CA ILE A 276 49.15 -0.69 35.79
C ILE A 276 47.68 -1.09 35.92
N LYS A 277 47.31 -1.55 37.11
CA LYS A 277 45.94 -1.91 37.47
C LYS A 277 45.58 -1.24 38.79
N ALA A 278 44.46 -0.51 38.82
CA ALA A 278 44.01 0.25 39.99
C ALA A 278 42.49 0.49 39.95
N TYR A 279 41.83 0.67 41.10
CA TYR A 279 40.42 1.11 41.07
C TYR A 279 40.32 2.59 40.66
N LYS A 280 41.17 3.46 41.20
CA LYS A 280 41.25 4.88 40.84
C LYS A 280 42.69 5.32 40.63
N MET A 281 42.93 6.15 39.60
CA MET A 281 44.18 6.88 39.40
C MET A 281 43.94 8.39 39.43
N THR A 282 44.93 9.12 39.95
CA THR A 282 45.04 10.59 39.91
C THR A 282 46.50 11.02 39.71
N GLY A 283 46.73 12.26 39.28
CA GLY A 283 48.02 12.94 39.44
C GLY A 283 48.64 13.41 38.12
N ILE A 284 49.31 14.55 38.16
CA ILE A 284 49.78 15.28 36.97
C ILE A 284 51.15 14.79 36.42
N GLY A 285 51.56 13.58 36.80
CA GLY A 285 52.87 13.00 36.51
C GLY A 285 53.06 12.49 35.08
N LYS A 286 54.07 11.64 34.89
CA LYS A 286 54.45 11.08 33.58
C LYS A 286 54.64 9.56 33.63
N ILE A 287 54.06 8.84 32.66
CA ILE A 287 54.29 7.42 32.41
C ILE A 287 54.95 7.30 31.02
N SER A 288 56.05 6.56 30.89
CA SER A 288 56.92 6.65 29.71
C SER A 288 57.55 5.31 29.36
N ALA A 289 57.23 4.76 28.19
CA ALA A 289 57.88 3.56 27.63
C ALA A 289 58.32 3.82 26.18
N CYS A 290 58.98 4.95 25.96
CA CYS A 290 59.41 5.40 24.63
C CYS A 290 60.69 4.69 24.16
N GLY A 291 60.89 4.64 22.85
CA GLY A 291 62.17 4.21 22.28
C GLY A 291 63.30 5.21 22.57
N GLY A 292 64.52 4.71 22.72
CA GLY A 292 65.71 5.55 22.84
C GLY A 292 66.17 6.10 21.48
N SER A 293 66.77 7.28 21.45
CA SER A 293 67.36 7.84 20.23
C SER A 293 68.74 7.21 19.95
N GLY A 294 69.16 7.18 18.69
CA GLY A 294 70.44 6.60 18.27
C GLY A 294 70.68 6.82 16.78
N TYR A 295 71.60 6.08 16.17
CA TYR A 295 71.85 6.16 14.73
C TYR A 295 70.57 5.82 13.94
N GLY A 296 70.00 4.63 14.19
CA GLY A 296 68.56 4.37 14.09
C GLY A 296 67.90 4.45 15.47
N GLY A 297 66.73 5.11 15.56
CA GLY A 297 65.95 5.21 16.78
C GLY A 297 65.23 3.90 17.15
N GLY A 298 65.16 3.59 18.44
CA GLY A 298 64.45 2.40 18.93
C GLY A 298 62.93 2.53 18.81
N GLY A 299 62.23 1.41 18.67
CA GLY A 299 60.77 1.36 18.68
C GLY A 299 60.18 1.59 20.07
N GLY A 300 58.96 2.11 20.13
CA GLY A 300 58.22 2.28 21.38
C GLY A 300 57.91 0.95 22.07
N GLY A 301 57.68 1.01 23.39
CA GLY A 301 57.35 -0.14 24.23
C GLY A 301 55.86 -0.48 24.26
N ARG A 302 55.43 -1.20 25.31
CA ARG A 302 54.01 -1.51 25.55
C ARG A 302 53.58 -0.98 26.91
N VAL A 303 52.49 -0.21 26.95
CA VAL A 303 51.84 0.24 28.18
C VAL A 303 50.42 -0.32 28.19
N SER A 304 49.99 -0.90 29.31
CA SER A 304 48.58 -1.19 29.54
C SER A 304 48.12 -0.67 30.90
N VAL A 305 46.89 -0.16 30.90
CA VAL A 305 46.23 0.47 32.03
C VAL A 305 44.85 -0.15 32.21
N ASP A 306 44.57 -0.64 33.42
CA ASP A 306 43.34 -1.29 33.84
C ASP A 306 42.77 -0.52 35.04
N ILE A 307 42.11 0.61 34.74
CA ILE A 307 41.80 1.66 35.72
C ILE A 307 40.35 2.11 35.58
N PHE A 308 39.52 1.81 36.57
CA PHE A 308 38.06 2.05 36.51
C PHE A 308 37.67 3.53 36.65
N SER A 309 38.39 4.30 37.47
CA SER A 309 38.15 5.73 37.70
C SER A 309 39.38 6.57 37.37
N ARG A 310 39.22 7.53 36.46
CA ARG A 310 40.27 8.41 35.91
C ARG A 310 39.85 9.87 36.01
N HIS A 311 40.63 10.67 36.74
CA HIS A 311 40.47 12.13 36.87
C HIS A 311 41.85 12.75 37.05
N ASP A 312 42.16 13.78 36.25
CA ASP A 312 43.48 14.42 36.15
C ASP A 312 44.61 13.39 35.97
N ASP A 313 44.59 12.72 34.81
CA ASP A 313 45.48 11.58 34.50
C ASP A 313 46.94 12.01 34.20
N PRO A 314 47.93 11.20 34.64
CA PRO A 314 49.34 11.38 34.27
C PRO A 314 49.55 11.10 32.78
N LYS A 315 50.40 11.90 32.13
CA LYS A 315 50.60 11.80 30.67
C LYS A 315 51.38 10.55 30.31
N ILE A 316 50.80 9.71 29.46
CA ILE A 316 51.38 8.45 28.99
C ILE A 316 52.05 8.63 27.63
N PHE A 317 53.29 8.16 27.49
CA PHE A 317 54.07 8.26 26.26
C PHE A 317 54.63 6.88 25.84
N VAL A 318 54.42 6.53 24.57
CA VAL A 318 54.86 5.26 23.95
C VAL A 318 55.52 5.43 22.58
N HIS A 319 55.89 6.65 22.18
CA HIS A 319 56.46 6.92 20.85
C HIS A 319 57.85 6.27 20.64
N GLY A 320 58.27 6.13 19.39
CA GLY A 320 59.63 5.72 19.05
C GLY A 320 60.70 6.75 19.44
N GLY A 321 61.96 6.37 19.33
CA GLY A 321 63.11 7.25 19.51
C GLY A 321 63.55 7.90 18.21
N TYR A 322 64.26 9.02 18.29
CA TYR A 322 64.71 9.78 17.13
C TYR A 322 65.95 9.15 16.46
N SER A 323 65.97 9.16 15.12
CA SER A 323 67.08 8.64 14.31
C SER A 323 68.05 9.75 13.88
N ILE A 324 69.30 9.64 14.31
CA ILE A 324 70.37 10.61 14.02
C ILE A 324 70.92 10.42 12.59
N GLY A 325 70.96 9.18 12.09
CA GLY A 325 71.45 8.87 10.74
C GLY A 325 70.43 9.16 9.63
N CYS A 326 69.15 9.20 9.96
CA CYS A 326 68.04 9.38 9.02
C CYS A 326 66.86 10.09 9.72
N PRO A 327 66.85 11.44 9.76
CA PRO A 327 65.88 12.24 10.52
C PRO A 327 64.41 11.92 10.24
N ASP A 328 64.07 11.63 8.98
CA ASP A 328 62.69 11.37 8.55
C ASP A 328 62.18 9.98 8.99
N ASN A 329 63.08 9.05 9.35
CA ASN A 329 62.74 7.70 9.81
C ASN A 329 63.11 7.48 11.29
N SER A 330 62.41 8.13 12.22
CA SER A 330 62.45 7.78 13.65
C SER A 330 61.88 6.37 13.88
N GLY A 331 62.10 5.77 15.05
CA GLY A 331 61.51 4.47 15.40
C GLY A 331 59.98 4.48 15.37
N ALA A 332 59.36 3.31 15.19
CA ALA A 332 57.92 3.17 15.17
C ALA A 332 57.31 3.36 16.58
N ALA A 333 56.04 3.77 16.62
CA ALA A 333 55.28 3.91 17.84
C ALA A 333 55.08 2.57 18.57
N GLY A 334 55.05 2.62 19.89
CA GLY A 334 54.59 1.54 20.76
C GLY A 334 53.07 1.52 20.90
N THR A 335 52.57 0.64 21.77
CA THR A 335 51.13 0.45 22.00
C THR A 335 50.72 0.85 23.42
N LEU A 336 49.71 1.71 23.54
CA LEU A 336 48.99 1.97 24.79
C LEU A 336 47.61 1.30 24.73
N TYR A 337 47.34 0.36 25.64
CA TYR A 337 46.04 -0.31 25.75
C TYR A 337 45.32 0.08 27.05
N ASP A 338 44.09 0.57 26.93
CA ASP A 338 43.21 0.87 28.07
C ASP A 338 42.12 -0.22 28.18
N ALA A 339 42.21 -1.02 29.24
CA ALA A 339 41.45 -2.26 29.37
C ALA A 339 39.97 -2.04 29.69
N VAL A 340 39.62 -0.94 30.36
CA VAL A 340 38.23 -0.64 30.76
C VAL A 340 37.36 -0.24 29.58
N PRO A 341 37.74 0.75 28.73
CA PRO A 341 37.04 1.00 27.47
C PRO A 341 37.40 -0.02 26.37
N ARG A 342 38.40 -0.90 26.59
CA ARG A 342 38.99 -1.81 25.59
C ARG A 342 39.48 -1.05 24.35
N SER A 343 40.26 0.01 24.57
CA SER A 343 40.77 0.91 23.52
C SER A 343 42.27 0.72 23.29
N LEU A 344 42.69 0.65 22.03
CA LEU A 344 44.11 0.65 21.63
C LEU A 344 44.51 2.01 21.04
N PHE A 345 45.62 2.57 21.50
CA PHE A 345 46.22 3.80 20.99
C PHE A 345 47.64 3.54 20.47
N VAL A 346 47.92 4.05 19.28
CA VAL A 346 49.24 4.06 18.63
C VAL A 346 49.53 5.51 18.21
N SER A 347 50.45 6.18 18.91
CA SER A 347 50.86 7.57 18.64
C SER A 347 52.38 7.66 18.56
N ASN A 348 52.91 8.28 17.51
CA ASN A 348 54.34 8.58 17.40
C ASN A 348 54.69 10.02 17.82
N TYR A 349 53.72 10.75 18.38
CA TYR A 349 53.89 12.09 18.93
C TYR A 349 54.49 13.09 17.92
N ASN A 350 54.01 13.02 16.67
CA ASN A 350 54.43 13.80 15.49
C ASN A 350 55.85 13.56 14.96
N GLN A 351 56.58 12.56 15.49
CA GLN A 351 57.81 12.07 14.87
C GLN A 351 57.51 11.33 13.57
N THR A 352 58.18 11.74 12.50
CA THR A 352 58.18 11.04 11.21
C THR A 352 58.87 9.69 11.34
N THR A 353 58.24 8.65 10.78
CA THR A 353 58.78 7.30 10.69
C THR A 353 58.36 6.68 9.35
N ASP A 354 59.22 5.86 8.76
CA ASP A 354 58.86 4.92 7.70
C ASP A 354 58.61 3.51 8.23
N THR A 355 59.08 3.20 9.45
CA THR A 355 58.85 1.90 10.09
C THR A 355 57.47 1.77 10.74
N TYR A 356 56.89 0.58 10.65
CA TYR A 356 55.55 0.28 11.15
C TYR A 356 55.51 -0.31 12.56
N THR A 357 54.47 0.05 13.32
CA THR A 357 53.96 -0.72 14.46
C THR A 357 53.22 -1.95 13.94
N LEU A 358 53.58 -3.16 14.38
CA LEU A 358 52.88 -4.37 13.96
C LEU A 358 51.56 -4.54 14.73
N LEU A 359 50.47 -4.62 13.98
CA LEU A 359 49.17 -5.11 14.45
C LEU A 359 49.01 -6.54 13.91
N LEU A 360 48.93 -7.52 14.82
CA LEU A 360 48.87 -8.94 14.46
C LEU A 360 47.45 -9.48 14.68
N GLU A 361 47.29 -10.49 15.53
CA GLU A 361 45.99 -11.10 15.82
C GLU A 361 45.09 -10.16 16.65
N PHE A 362 43.89 -9.89 16.15
CA PHE A 362 42.83 -9.16 16.88
C PHE A 362 42.01 -10.14 17.72
N PRO A 363 41.58 -9.78 18.94
CA PRO A 363 40.83 -10.68 19.81
C PRO A 363 39.40 -10.90 19.29
N PHE A 364 38.97 -12.17 19.19
CA PHE A 364 37.59 -12.51 18.80
C PHE A 364 36.55 -12.16 19.88
N GLN A 365 36.83 -12.45 21.16
CA GLN A 365 35.99 -12.09 22.30
C GLN A 365 36.84 -11.86 23.57
N PRO A 366 36.58 -10.80 24.35
CA PRO A 366 35.82 -9.61 23.96
C PRO A 366 36.56 -8.84 22.85
N LEU A 367 35.80 -8.30 21.89
CA LEU A 367 36.34 -7.38 20.88
C LEU A 367 36.92 -6.13 21.55
N TRP A 368 37.88 -5.46 20.90
CA TRP A 368 38.23 -4.09 21.25
C TRP A 368 37.10 -3.13 20.86
N THR A 369 36.86 -2.10 21.67
CA THR A 369 35.84 -1.10 21.36
C THR A 369 36.36 -0.09 20.35
N ASN A 370 37.57 0.45 20.56
CA ASN A 370 38.13 1.49 19.68
C ASN A 370 39.62 1.26 19.38
N VAL A 371 40.07 1.73 18.21
CA VAL A 371 41.48 1.74 17.79
C VAL A 371 41.85 3.09 17.21
N TYR A 372 42.87 3.74 17.79
CA TYR A 372 43.35 5.07 17.40
C TYR A 372 44.79 5.01 16.87
N ILE A 373 45.01 5.50 15.66
CA ILE A 373 46.33 5.62 15.02
C ILE A 373 46.55 7.10 14.69
N GLN A 374 47.50 7.75 15.37
CA GLN A 374 47.58 9.21 15.35
C GLN A 374 49.00 9.78 15.45
N ASP A 375 49.13 11.10 15.23
CA ASP A 375 50.36 11.88 15.38
C ASP A 375 51.55 11.28 14.60
N LYS A 376 51.34 11.06 13.29
CA LYS A 376 52.27 10.37 12.37
C LYS A 376 52.65 8.93 12.73
N ALA A 377 51.88 8.25 13.57
CA ALA A 377 52.02 6.81 13.73
C ALA A 377 51.74 6.07 12.42
N ARG A 378 52.66 5.17 12.04
CA ARG A 378 52.41 4.15 11.02
C ARG A 378 52.18 2.79 11.69
N ALA A 379 51.10 2.12 11.34
CA ALA A 379 50.79 0.75 11.76
C ALA A 379 50.52 -0.15 10.55
N THR A 380 50.76 -1.46 10.69
CA THR A 380 50.52 -2.43 9.59
C THR A 380 49.89 -3.72 10.10
N CYS A 381 49.00 -4.29 9.29
CA CYS A 381 48.48 -5.66 9.41
C CYS A 381 49.15 -6.55 8.35
N PRO A 382 50.27 -7.24 8.66
CA PRO A 382 51.09 -7.92 7.66
C PRO A 382 50.64 -9.36 7.35
N LEU A 383 49.63 -9.88 8.07
CA LEU A 383 49.17 -11.27 7.94
C LEU A 383 48.33 -11.45 6.66
N LEU A 384 48.77 -12.34 5.76
CA LEU A 384 48.18 -12.63 4.44
C LEU A 384 46.65 -12.86 4.45
N TRP A 385 46.12 -13.38 5.56
CA TRP A 385 44.71 -13.24 5.91
C TRP A 385 44.64 -12.62 7.31
N SER A 386 44.23 -11.36 7.38
CA SER A 386 43.92 -10.69 8.65
C SER A 386 42.50 -10.12 8.62
N ARG A 387 41.80 -10.34 9.73
CA ARG A 387 40.46 -9.83 10.02
C ARG A 387 40.55 -8.85 11.18
N VAL A 388 40.52 -7.56 10.86
CA VAL A 388 40.47 -6.47 11.83
C VAL A 388 39.01 -6.30 12.23
N GLN A 389 38.62 -6.81 13.40
CA GLN A 389 37.26 -6.65 13.92
C GLN A 389 37.25 -5.82 15.22
N VAL A 390 36.49 -4.74 15.21
CA VAL A 390 36.38 -3.75 16.29
C VAL A 390 34.88 -3.52 16.58
N GLN A 391 34.51 -3.38 17.84
CA GLN A 391 33.10 -3.26 18.26
C GLN A 391 32.53 -1.85 18.03
N GLY A 392 33.37 -0.81 18.04
CA GLY A 392 33.00 0.59 17.85
C GLY A 392 33.80 1.23 16.72
N GLN A 393 34.74 2.12 17.07
CA GLN A 393 35.37 3.05 16.12
C GLN A 393 36.85 2.72 15.82
N ILE A 394 37.21 2.72 14.54
CA ILE A 394 38.60 2.84 14.08
C ILE A 394 38.83 4.29 13.62
N SER A 395 39.85 4.94 14.18
CA SER A 395 40.14 6.36 13.95
C SER A 395 41.60 6.58 13.54
N LEU A 396 41.80 7.17 12.36
CA LEU A 396 43.11 7.65 11.90
C LEU A 396 43.12 9.19 11.90
N LEU A 397 44.07 9.79 12.63
CA LEU A 397 44.12 11.24 12.86
C LEU A 397 45.54 11.78 12.65
N CYS A 398 45.67 13.06 12.28
CA CYS A 398 46.94 13.81 12.31
C CYS A 398 48.13 13.07 11.65
N GLY A 399 47.99 12.67 10.38
CA GLY A 399 49.02 11.96 9.62
C GLY A 399 49.15 10.47 9.95
N GLY A 400 48.14 9.86 10.58
CA GLY A 400 48.12 8.43 10.86
C GLY A 400 48.10 7.60 9.57
N VAL A 401 48.87 6.50 9.55
CA VAL A 401 48.92 5.55 8.42
C VAL A 401 48.60 4.14 8.91
N LEU A 402 47.65 3.47 8.27
CA LEU A 402 47.40 2.03 8.43
C LEU A 402 47.65 1.32 7.10
N SER A 403 48.57 0.35 7.07
CA SER A 403 48.74 -0.54 5.91
C SER A 403 48.18 -1.93 6.16
N PHE A 404 47.70 -2.57 5.10
CA PHE A 404 47.32 -3.97 5.04
C PHE A 404 48.19 -4.68 4.01
N GLY A 405 48.83 -5.77 4.41
CA GLY A 405 49.78 -6.49 3.57
C GLY A 405 51.13 -5.78 3.37
N LEU A 406 51.89 -6.27 2.40
CA LEU A 406 53.23 -5.81 2.06
C LEU A 406 53.27 -5.40 0.58
N ALA A 407 54.00 -4.33 0.25
CA ALA A 407 53.99 -3.72 -1.09
C ALA A 407 54.36 -4.67 -2.24
N HIS A 408 55.17 -5.69 -1.97
CA HIS A 408 55.60 -6.68 -2.96
C HIS A 408 54.76 -7.97 -2.98
N TYR A 409 53.72 -8.09 -2.15
CA TYR A 409 52.95 -9.33 -1.95
C TYR A 409 51.42 -9.12 -1.97
N GLY A 410 50.92 -8.30 -2.90
CA GLY A 410 49.49 -8.02 -3.12
C GLY A 410 48.68 -9.21 -3.65
N THR A 411 48.65 -10.32 -2.91
CA THR A 411 47.94 -11.59 -3.23
C THR A 411 46.96 -11.99 -2.13
N SER A 412 46.77 -11.11 -1.15
CA SER A 412 46.01 -11.31 0.09
C SER A 412 44.63 -10.62 0.05
N VAL A 413 43.68 -11.18 0.80
CA VAL A 413 42.36 -10.57 1.04
C VAL A 413 42.25 -10.23 2.52
N PHE A 414 41.94 -8.98 2.84
CA PHE A 414 41.82 -8.45 4.20
C PHE A 414 40.36 -8.18 4.54
N GLU A 415 39.95 -8.47 5.78
CA GLU A 415 38.63 -8.08 6.29
C GLU A 415 38.76 -6.97 7.34
N LEU A 416 37.97 -5.90 7.20
CA LEU A 416 37.84 -4.82 8.18
C LEU A 416 36.38 -4.68 8.58
N LEU A 417 36.08 -4.93 9.86
CA LEU A 417 34.75 -4.80 10.44
C LEU A 417 34.80 -3.81 11.62
N ALA A 418 33.99 -2.76 11.56
CA ALA A 418 33.81 -1.78 12.63
C ALA A 418 32.38 -1.22 12.60
N GLU A 419 31.94 -0.50 13.64
CA GLU A 419 30.73 0.33 13.51
C GLU A 419 31.07 1.63 12.77
N GLU A 420 32.19 2.26 13.12
CA GLU A 420 32.65 3.51 12.51
C GLU A 420 34.11 3.41 12.04
N LEU A 421 34.39 3.95 10.85
CA LEU A 421 35.73 4.26 10.37
C LEU A 421 35.82 5.77 10.13
N LEU A 422 36.75 6.44 10.81
CA LEU A 422 36.93 7.88 10.76
C LEU A 422 38.39 8.22 10.40
N MET A 423 38.57 9.11 9.42
CA MET A 423 39.89 9.52 8.92
C MET A 423 39.97 11.03 8.80
N SER A 424 40.99 11.66 9.41
CA SER A 424 41.33 13.08 9.18
C SER A 424 42.83 13.25 8.91
N ASP A 425 43.19 13.92 7.82
CA ASP A 425 44.57 14.17 7.39
C ASP A 425 45.43 12.88 7.40
N SER A 426 44.86 11.75 6.96
CA SER A 426 45.41 10.41 7.22
C SER A 426 45.29 9.47 6.00
N THR A 427 46.03 8.35 6.03
CA THR A 427 46.12 7.40 4.90
C THR A 427 45.84 5.96 5.30
N ILE A 428 45.04 5.24 4.49
CA ILE A 428 45.01 3.78 4.50
C ILE A 428 45.64 3.27 3.20
N LYS A 429 46.55 2.30 3.31
CA LYS A 429 47.11 1.55 2.17
C LYS A 429 46.67 0.09 2.26
N VAL A 430 46.32 -0.52 1.14
CA VAL A 430 46.10 -1.97 1.04
C VAL A 430 46.88 -2.51 -0.14
N TYR A 431 47.64 -3.57 0.11
CA TYR A 431 48.37 -4.33 -0.90
C TYR A 431 47.68 -5.71 -1.04
N GLY A 432 46.76 -5.83 -2.00
CA GLY A 432 45.79 -6.91 -2.16
C GLY A 432 44.35 -6.38 -2.20
N ALA A 433 43.37 -7.24 -1.88
CA ALA A 433 41.96 -6.86 -1.81
C ALA A 433 41.52 -6.49 -0.39
N LEU A 434 40.71 -5.44 -0.25
CA LEU A 434 40.00 -5.11 0.99
C LEU A 434 38.53 -5.52 0.91
N ARG A 435 38.04 -6.23 1.92
CA ARG A 435 36.63 -6.37 2.26
C ARG A 435 36.35 -5.55 3.52
N MET A 436 35.79 -4.37 3.36
CA MET A 436 35.39 -3.51 4.47
C MET A 436 33.88 -3.61 4.69
N THR A 437 33.46 -3.74 5.93
CA THR A 437 32.05 -3.64 6.34
C THR A 437 31.94 -2.72 7.55
N VAL A 438 31.33 -1.55 7.36
CA VAL A 438 31.14 -0.54 8.43
C VAL A 438 29.72 0.02 8.41
N LYS A 439 29.26 0.61 9.51
CA LYS A 439 27.98 1.36 9.50
C LYS A 439 28.19 2.77 8.97
N MET A 440 29.26 3.42 9.42
CA MET A 440 29.64 4.79 9.09
C MET A 440 31.08 4.83 8.56
N PHE A 441 31.30 5.45 7.41
CA PHE A 441 32.65 5.79 6.92
C PHE A 441 32.74 7.30 6.67
N LEU A 442 33.67 7.96 7.34
CA LEU A 442 33.84 9.41 7.34
C LEU A 442 35.30 9.77 7.02
N MET A 443 35.54 10.41 5.87
CA MET A 443 36.86 10.87 5.45
C MET A 443 36.92 12.41 5.37
N TRP A 444 37.97 12.99 5.95
CA TRP A 444 38.31 14.41 5.85
C TRP A 444 39.76 14.59 5.39
N ASN A 445 39.98 15.22 4.23
CA ASN A 445 41.32 15.44 3.64
C ASN A 445 42.24 14.21 3.73
N SER A 446 41.70 13.03 3.38
CA SER A 446 42.33 11.74 3.64
C SER A 446 42.30 10.83 2.41
N GLU A 447 43.23 9.88 2.31
CA GLU A 447 43.32 8.96 1.17
C GLU A 447 43.18 7.48 1.57
N LEU A 448 42.46 6.70 0.76
CA LEU A 448 42.41 5.24 0.79
C LEU A 448 42.96 4.70 -0.53
N HIS A 449 44.14 4.10 -0.50
CA HIS A 449 44.82 3.51 -1.65
C HIS A 449 44.71 1.98 -1.61
N LEU A 450 44.16 1.39 -2.67
CA LEU A 450 43.92 -0.05 -2.84
C LEU A 450 44.70 -0.57 -4.06
N ASP A 451 45.90 -1.11 -3.82
CA ASP A 451 46.74 -1.73 -4.85
C ASP A 451 46.44 -3.23 -4.92
N GLY A 452 45.66 -3.65 -5.91
CA GLY A 452 45.18 -5.02 -6.06
C GLY A 452 46.22 -6.06 -6.53
N GLY A 453 47.47 -5.64 -6.80
CA GLY A 453 48.56 -6.51 -7.26
C GLY A 453 48.43 -6.94 -8.73
N GLY A 454 49.42 -6.61 -9.56
CA GLY A 454 49.42 -6.87 -11.01
C GLY A 454 49.60 -8.35 -11.44
N GLY A 455 49.33 -9.31 -10.56
CA GLY A 455 49.60 -10.74 -10.79
C GLY A 455 48.35 -11.59 -11.01
N ASP A 456 47.41 -11.57 -10.06
CA ASP A 456 46.35 -12.59 -9.97
C ASP A 456 44.93 -12.00 -10.07
N THR A 457 44.21 -12.38 -11.12
CA THR A 457 42.84 -11.89 -11.37
C THR A 457 41.85 -12.22 -10.24
N THR A 458 42.12 -13.27 -9.48
CA THR A 458 41.33 -13.76 -8.33
C THR A 458 41.31 -12.81 -7.13
N VAL A 459 42.32 -11.94 -6.99
CA VAL A 459 42.46 -10.99 -5.87
C VAL A 459 42.19 -9.54 -6.33
N SER A 460 41.76 -9.35 -7.58
CA SER A 460 41.60 -8.03 -8.21
C SER A 460 40.32 -7.25 -7.83
N THR A 461 39.57 -7.68 -6.81
CA THR A 461 38.27 -7.10 -6.41
C THR A 461 38.23 -6.71 -4.93
N SER A 462 38.26 -5.41 -4.65
CA SER A 462 37.94 -4.88 -3.30
C SER A 462 36.45 -4.55 -3.18
N MET A 463 35.89 -4.66 -1.99
CA MET A 463 34.51 -4.30 -1.66
C MET A 463 34.46 -3.46 -0.39
N LEU A 464 33.78 -2.31 -0.45
CA LEU A 464 33.58 -1.37 0.65
C LEU A 464 32.08 -1.28 0.96
N GLU A 465 31.60 -1.98 1.98
CA GLU A 465 30.22 -1.91 2.43
C GLU A 465 30.04 -0.87 3.56
N ALA A 466 29.13 0.09 3.34
CA ALA A 466 28.73 1.10 4.31
C ALA A 466 27.22 1.04 4.55
N SER A 467 26.78 0.51 5.70
CA SER A 467 25.35 0.22 5.91
C SER A 467 24.49 1.49 6.01
N ASN A 468 24.99 2.57 6.60
CA ASN A 468 24.19 3.77 6.89
C ASN A 468 24.71 5.02 6.16
N LEU A 469 26.00 5.31 6.25
CA LEU A 469 26.56 6.57 5.74
C LEU A 469 28.00 6.42 5.24
N PHE A 470 28.27 7.02 4.08
CA PHE A 470 29.59 7.09 3.46
C PHE A 470 29.83 8.55 3.03
N VAL A 471 30.75 9.27 3.68
CA VAL A 471 31.05 10.68 3.38
C VAL A 471 32.53 10.88 3.05
N LEU A 472 32.79 11.49 1.89
CA LEU A 472 34.10 12.05 1.56
C LEU A 472 33.99 13.57 1.63
N ARG A 473 34.96 14.20 2.32
CA ARG A 473 35.01 15.65 2.49
C ARG A 473 36.44 16.20 2.42
N GLY A 474 36.55 17.44 1.95
CA GLY A 474 37.78 18.23 2.04
C GLY A 474 38.91 17.72 1.15
N SER A 475 38.61 17.26 -0.06
CA SER A 475 39.56 16.60 -0.98
C SER A 475 39.96 15.19 -0.54
N SER A 476 39.01 14.42 0.00
CA SER A 476 39.27 12.99 0.31
C SER A 476 39.22 12.13 -0.95
N VAL A 477 40.13 11.15 -1.06
CA VAL A 477 40.29 10.32 -2.27
C VAL A 477 40.24 8.83 -1.91
N ILE A 478 39.43 8.07 -2.64
CA ILE A 478 39.50 6.60 -2.67
C ILE A 478 40.01 6.19 -4.05
N ARG A 479 41.13 5.48 -4.11
CA ARG A 479 41.76 5.07 -5.36
C ARG A 479 42.08 3.57 -5.39
N SER A 480 41.71 2.90 -6.48
CA SER A 480 42.20 1.56 -6.79
C SER A 480 42.75 1.43 -8.21
N ASN A 481 43.82 0.65 -8.37
CA ASN A 481 44.33 0.22 -9.69
C ASN A 481 43.61 -1.02 -10.25
N ALA A 482 42.66 -1.58 -9.49
CA ALA A 482 41.91 -2.79 -9.80
C ALA A 482 40.39 -2.52 -9.76
N ASN A 483 39.58 -3.56 -9.54
CA ASN A 483 38.12 -3.43 -9.47
C ASN A 483 37.67 -3.09 -8.03
N LEU A 484 36.76 -2.12 -7.90
CA LEU A 484 36.23 -1.63 -6.63
C LEU A 484 34.69 -1.70 -6.61
N GLY A 485 34.15 -2.47 -5.68
CA GLY A 485 32.74 -2.42 -5.28
C GLY A 485 32.55 -1.48 -4.08
N VAL A 486 31.50 -0.66 -4.12
CA VAL A 486 30.97 0.10 -2.99
C VAL A 486 29.53 -0.33 -2.79
N HIS A 487 29.18 -0.84 -1.62
CA HIS A 487 27.90 -1.50 -1.34
C HIS A 487 27.26 -0.98 -0.05
N GLY A 488 25.99 -1.29 0.17
CA GLY A 488 25.31 -1.09 1.46
C GLY A 488 23.89 -0.52 1.33
N GLN A 489 23.27 -0.22 2.46
CA GLN A 489 21.91 0.35 2.51
C GLN A 489 21.91 1.89 2.59
N GLY A 490 23.10 2.49 2.73
CA GLY A 490 23.28 3.87 3.17
C GLY A 490 23.23 4.97 2.11
N PHE A 491 23.54 6.17 2.57
CA PHE A 491 23.72 7.37 1.74
C PHE A 491 25.22 7.58 1.43
N LEU A 492 25.57 7.66 0.15
CA LEU A 492 26.91 8.10 -0.29
C LEU A 492 26.88 9.60 -0.63
N ASN A 493 27.79 10.34 -0.03
CA ASN A 493 27.88 11.79 -0.11
C ASN A 493 29.32 12.23 -0.41
N LEU A 494 29.56 12.67 -1.64
CA LEU A 494 30.77 13.43 -1.99
C LEU A 494 30.43 14.92 -1.82
N THR A 495 31.10 15.60 -0.89
CA THR A 495 30.59 16.92 -0.42
C THR A 495 31.08 18.12 -1.21
N GLY A 496 32.20 18.03 -1.93
CA GLY A 496 32.75 19.17 -2.66
C GLY A 496 33.93 18.86 -3.59
N PRO A 497 34.65 19.89 -4.05
CA PRO A 497 35.73 19.74 -5.01
C PRO A 497 36.92 18.97 -4.43
N GLY A 498 37.50 18.09 -5.25
CA GLY A 498 38.58 17.19 -4.86
C GLY A 498 38.10 15.85 -4.29
N ASP A 499 36.90 15.80 -3.69
CA ASP A 499 36.32 14.55 -3.17
C ASP A 499 36.09 13.56 -4.32
N SER A 500 36.73 12.39 -4.29
CA SER A 500 36.72 11.48 -5.44
C SER A 500 36.83 9.99 -5.10
N ILE A 501 36.17 9.17 -5.94
CA ILE A 501 36.31 7.71 -5.94
C ILE A 501 36.75 7.31 -7.35
N GLU A 502 37.99 6.87 -7.48
CA GLU A 502 38.61 6.42 -8.74
C GLU A 502 38.95 4.93 -8.67
N ALA A 503 38.55 4.15 -9.67
CA ALA A 503 38.95 2.75 -9.79
C ALA A 503 39.16 2.35 -11.24
N GLN A 504 39.73 1.17 -11.48
CA GLN A 504 39.90 0.66 -12.84
C GLN A 504 38.61 0.03 -13.38
N ARG A 505 37.82 -0.59 -12.50
CA ARG A 505 36.35 -0.66 -12.59
C ARG A 505 35.73 -0.21 -11.27
N LEU A 506 34.63 0.53 -11.32
CA LEU A 506 33.88 1.00 -10.16
C LEU A 506 32.43 0.50 -10.23
N VAL A 507 31.94 -0.15 -9.17
CA VAL A 507 30.55 -0.59 -9.06
C VAL A 507 29.96 -0.07 -7.76
N LEU A 508 28.85 0.67 -7.85
CA LEU A 508 28.15 1.27 -6.72
C LEU A 508 26.77 0.60 -6.58
N SER A 509 26.50 -0.02 -5.43
CA SER A 509 25.21 -0.69 -5.13
C SER A 509 24.69 -0.26 -3.77
N LEU A 510 23.96 0.86 -3.73
CA LEU A 510 23.56 1.56 -2.52
C LEU A 510 22.05 1.78 -2.50
N PHE A 511 21.32 1.03 -1.66
CA PHE A 511 19.85 0.94 -1.76
C PHE A 511 19.10 2.28 -1.67
N TYR A 512 19.63 3.27 -0.94
CA TYR A 512 18.97 4.55 -0.73
C TYR A 512 19.34 5.61 -1.79
N ARG A 513 20.47 6.32 -1.60
CA ARG A 513 20.78 7.52 -2.38
C ARG A 513 22.28 7.71 -2.62
N ILE A 514 22.61 8.23 -3.80
CA ILE A 514 23.96 8.72 -4.13
C ILE A 514 23.90 10.22 -4.43
N TYR A 515 24.82 10.98 -3.82
CA TYR A 515 25.05 12.39 -4.11
C TYR A 515 26.50 12.64 -4.52
N VAL A 516 26.67 13.17 -5.74
CA VAL A 516 27.97 13.63 -6.27
C VAL A 516 27.94 15.15 -6.25
N GLY A 517 28.50 15.76 -5.20
CA GLY A 517 28.49 17.21 -4.99
C GLY A 517 29.31 18.00 -6.01
N PRO A 518 29.22 19.34 -5.97
CA PRO A 518 29.80 20.21 -6.98
C PRO A 518 31.33 20.13 -6.98
N GLY A 519 31.90 19.70 -8.12
CA GLY A 519 33.34 19.47 -8.28
C GLY A 519 33.85 18.11 -7.81
N SER A 520 33.01 17.26 -7.20
CA SER A 520 33.36 15.88 -6.85
C SER A 520 33.43 14.97 -8.08
N ILE A 521 34.16 13.85 -7.99
CA ILE A 521 34.41 12.94 -9.13
C ILE A 521 34.18 11.47 -8.78
N LEU A 522 33.27 10.80 -9.50
CA LEU A 522 33.27 9.33 -9.65
C LEU A 522 33.96 8.96 -10.97
N ARG A 523 34.92 8.03 -10.95
CA ARG A 523 35.76 7.72 -12.13
C ARG A 523 36.12 6.25 -12.28
N ALA A 524 35.89 5.69 -13.47
CA ALA A 524 36.55 4.45 -13.91
C ALA A 524 36.56 4.32 -15.45
N PRO A 525 37.72 4.16 -16.12
CA PRO A 525 39.01 3.72 -15.56
C PRO A 525 39.86 4.84 -14.91
N LEU A 526 40.93 4.42 -14.24
CA LEU A 526 41.85 5.26 -13.49
C LEU A 526 42.67 6.19 -14.41
N LEU A 527 42.98 7.39 -13.93
CA LEU A 527 43.93 8.29 -14.59
C LEU A 527 45.36 7.76 -14.44
N ASN A 528 46.13 7.68 -15.53
CA ASN A 528 47.52 7.23 -15.55
C ASN A 528 47.77 5.86 -14.89
N ALA A 529 46.88 4.89 -15.15
CA ALA A 529 47.05 3.50 -14.72
C ALA A 529 48.44 2.94 -15.11
N SER A 530 49.10 2.19 -14.20
CA SER A 530 50.39 1.57 -14.50
C SER A 530 50.25 0.45 -15.55
N ARG A 531 51.39 -0.05 -16.05
CA ARG A 531 51.41 -1.20 -16.99
C ARG A 531 50.83 -2.48 -16.39
N ASP A 532 50.75 -2.55 -15.07
CA ASP A 532 50.36 -3.71 -14.27
C ASP A 532 48.89 -3.62 -13.81
N ALA A 533 48.23 -2.49 -14.05
CA ALA A 533 46.82 -2.29 -13.72
C ALA A 533 45.90 -3.07 -14.67
N VAL A 534 44.78 -3.58 -14.13
CA VAL A 534 43.86 -4.47 -14.84
C VAL A 534 43.06 -3.70 -15.91
N THR A 535 43.65 -3.49 -17.08
CA THR A 535 43.02 -2.75 -18.19
C THR A 535 41.68 -3.41 -18.61
N PRO A 536 40.56 -2.66 -18.58
CA PRO A 536 39.28 -3.22 -18.99
C PRO A 536 39.31 -3.52 -20.49
N LYS A 537 38.96 -4.75 -20.87
CA LYS A 537 38.88 -5.16 -22.28
C LYS A 537 37.68 -4.54 -22.96
N LEU A 538 37.87 -3.34 -23.50
CA LEU A 538 36.92 -2.66 -24.36
C LEU A 538 36.73 -3.46 -25.66
N TYR A 539 35.48 -3.67 -26.07
CA TYR A 539 35.10 -4.56 -27.19
C TYR A 539 35.36 -3.95 -28.59
N CYS A 540 36.48 -3.25 -28.78
CA CYS A 540 36.77 -2.36 -29.91
C CYS A 540 36.90 -3.03 -31.29
N GLU A 541 37.18 -4.33 -31.34
CA GLU A 541 37.29 -5.11 -32.59
C GLU A 541 35.96 -5.74 -33.04
N ARG A 542 34.95 -5.77 -32.17
CA ARG A 542 33.67 -6.43 -32.46
C ARG A 542 32.59 -5.41 -32.75
N GLN A 543 31.74 -5.76 -33.72
CA GLN A 543 30.55 -5.00 -34.08
C GLN A 543 29.31 -5.48 -33.28
N ASP A 544 29.45 -6.59 -32.55
CA ASP A 544 28.39 -7.23 -31.77
C ASP A 544 28.19 -6.56 -30.40
N CYS A 545 26.94 -6.40 -30.01
CA CYS A 545 26.52 -5.86 -28.72
C CYS A 545 26.92 -6.77 -27.55
N PRO A 546 27.66 -6.29 -26.51
CA PRO A 546 27.77 -6.99 -25.24
C PRO A 546 26.38 -7.18 -24.60
N TYR A 547 25.95 -8.44 -24.45
CA TYR A 547 24.61 -8.79 -23.95
C TYR A 547 24.27 -8.13 -22.60
N GLU A 548 25.27 -7.97 -21.74
CA GLU A 548 25.16 -7.35 -20.42
C GLU A 548 24.60 -5.91 -20.47
N LEU A 549 24.86 -5.15 -21.53
CA LEU A 549 24.41 -3.76 -21.68
C LEU A 549 22.89 -3.66 -21.89
N LEU A 550 22.25 -4.75 -22.34
CA LEU A 550 20.81 -4.83 -22.57
C LEU A 550 20.12 -5.53 -21.39
N ASN A 551 20.66 -6.69 -21.01
CA ASN A 551 20.19 -7.58 -19.96
C ASN A 551 21.31 -7.79 -18.92
N PRO A 552 21.50 -6.84 -17.98
CA PRO A 552 22.55 -6.90 -16.97
C PRO A 552 22.28 -7.98 -15.89
N PRO A 553 23.31 -8.44 -15.17
CA PRO A 553 23.12 -9.40 -14.08
C PRO A 553 22.34 -8.79 -12.89
N GLU A 554 21.27 -9.48 -12.48
CA GLU A 554 20.41 -9.22 -11.32
C GLU A 554 21.17 -8.75 -10.05
N ASP A 555 22.33 -9.36 -9.80
CA ASP A 555 23.08 -9.29 -8.53
C ASP A 555 24.00 -8.08 -8.36
N CYS A 556 24.19 -7.23 -9.39
CA CYS A 556 25.13 -6.10 -9.34
C CYS A 556 26.60 -6.47 -9.04
N ASN A 557 26.99 -7.74 -9.23
CA ASN A 557 28.28 -8.27 -8.81
C ASN A 557 29.47 -7.76 -9.65
N VAL A 558 30.59 -7.45 -8.98
CA VAL A 558 31.82 -6.93 -9.59
C VAL A 558 32.62 -8.05 -10.26
N ASN A 559 32.22 -8.47 -11.46
CA ASN A 559 32.91 -9.53 -12.21
C ASN A 559 33.81 -8.98 -13.32
N ALA A 560 35.06 -9.47 -13.39
CA ALA A 560 36.09 -8.97 -14.30
C ALA A 560 35.81 -9.23 -15.79
N SER A 561 34.82 -10.08 -16.12
CA SER A 561 34.33 -10.32 -17.48
C SER A 561 33.43 -9.22 -18.04
N LEU A 562 32.82 -8.39 -17.18
CA LEU A 562 31.79 -7.43 -17.58
C LEU A 562 32.36 -6.28 -18.42
N SER A 563 31.60 -5.87 -19.43
CA SER A 563 31.90 -4.74 -20.33
C SER A 563 31.92 -3.37 -19.65
N PHE A 564 31.24 -3.22 -18.50
CA PHE A 564 31.18 -1.96 -17.74
C PHE A 564 32.56 -1.52 -17.20
N THR A 565 32.78 -0.20 -17.15
CA THR A 565 33.86 0.39 -16.33
C THR A 565 33.31 1.10 -15.11
N LEU A 566 32.16 1.77 -15.22
CA LEU A 566 31.45 2.35 -14.09
C LEU A 566 29.99 1.88 -14.08
N GLN A 567 29.57 1.15 -13.05
CA GLN A 567 28.19 0.69 -12.89
C GLN A 567 27.59 1.27 -11.60
N ILE A 568 26.36 1.78 -11.68
CA ILE A 568 25.55 2.18 -10.53
C ILE A 568 24.27 1.34 -10.55
N CYS A 569 23.98 0.66 -9.45
CA CYS A 569 23.04 -0.46 -9.40
C CYS A 569 22.16 -0.37 -8.14
N ARG A 570 20.88 -0.77 -8.21
CA ARG A 570 19.97 -0.86 -7.03
C ARG A 570 20.02 0.39 -6.13
N VAL A 571 19.65 1.55 -6.68
CA VAL A 571 19.58 2.84 -5.95
C VAL A 571 18.18 3.43 -6.15
N GLU A 572 17.57 4.06 -5.15
CA GLU A 572 16.37 4.87 -5.42
C GLU A 572 16.78 6.13 -6.22
N ASP A 573 17.43 7.09 -5.56
CA ASP A 573 17.71 8.40 -6.16
C ASP A 573 19.21 8.65 -6.36
N ILE A 574 19.57 9.17 -7.52
CA ILE A 574 20.95 9.58 -7.86
C ILE A 574 20.94 11.05 -8.25
N LEU A 575 21.61 11.89 -7.45
CA LEU A 575 21.73 13.33 -7.68
C LEU A 575 23.19 13.71 -8.01
N VAL A 576 23.38 14.43 -9.12
CA VAL A 576 24.71 14.75 -9.67
C VAL A 576 24.85 16.25 -9.91
N GLU A 577 25.65 16.90 -9.07
CA GLU A 577 26.17 18.27 -9.24
C GLU A 577 27.63 18.29 -9.71
N GLY A 578 28.37 17.19 -9.53
CA GLY A 578 29.75 17.01 -9.99
C GLY A 578 29.88 16.12 -11.22
N PHE A 579 30.95 15.33 -11.29
CA PHE A 579 31.33 14.57 -12.48
C PHE A 579 31.24 13.06 -12.27
N ILE A 580 30.65 12.35 -13.23
CA ILE A 580 30.73 10.88 -13.36
C ILE A 580 31.44 10.56 -14.67
N LYS A 581 32.57 9.85 -14.64
CA LYS A 581 33.47 9.67 -15.80
C LYS A 581 33.85 8.21 -16.03
N GLY A 582 33.66 7.72 -17.25
CA GLY A 582 34.09 6.36 -17.60
C GLY A 582 33.84 5.93 -19.04
N SER A 583 34.55 4.88 -19.49
CA SER A 583 34.44 4.34 -20.85
C SER A 583 33.10 3.66 -21.13
N VAL A 584 32.57 2.93 -20.16
CA VAL A 584 31.25 2.28 -20.24
C VAL A 584 30.55 2.53 -18.91
N VAL A 585 29.66 3.52 -18.90
CA VAL A 585 28.87 3.94 -17.74
C VAL A 585 27.49 3.30 -17.82
N HIS A 586 27.05 2.59 -16.78
CA HIS A 586 25.71 1.99 -16.72
C HIS A 586 24.98 2.31 -15.41
N PHE A 587 23.73 2.72 -15.52
CA PHE A 587 22.80 2.87 -14.40
C PHE A 587 21.71 1.78 -14.50
N HIS A 588 21.67 0.82 -13.58
CA HIS A 588 20.69 -0.27 -13.55
C HIS A 588 19.89 -0.30 -12.24
N ARG A 589 18.62 -0.74 -12.28
CA ARG A 589 17.72 -0.75 -11.10
C ARG A 589 17.73 0.58 -10.31
N ALA A 590 17.86 1.69 -11.04
CA ALA A 590 17.73 3.04 -10.52
C ALA A 590 16.27 3.52 -10.65
N LYS A 591 15.76 4.24 -9.66
CA LYS A 591 14.38 4.76 -9.68
C LYS A 591 14.35 6.13 -10.38
N THR A 592 15.16 7.07 -9.92
CA THR A 592 15.35 8.38 -10.56
C THR A 592 16.83 8.74 -10.72
N VAL A 593 17.14 9.53 -11.76
CA VAL A 593 18.45 10.14 -11.96
C VAL A 593 18.23 11.62 -12.26
N THR A 594 18.93 12.49 -11.51
CA THR A 594 18.81 13.95 -11.59
C THR A 594 20.20 14.56 -11.77
N LEU A 595 20.42 15.26 -12.89
CA LEU A 595 21.61 16.07 -13.12
C LEU A 595 21.26 17.55 -12.95
N GLU A 596 21.80 18.17 -11.90
CA GLU A 596 21.75 19.61 -11.68
C GLU A 596 22.58 20.38 -12.73
N PRO A 597 22.42 21.70 -12.88
CA PRO A 597 23.08 22.48 -13.94
C PRO A 597 24.61 22.37 -14.02
N SER A 598 25.31 22.06 -12.92
CA SER A 598 26.75 21.82 -12.90
C SER A 598 27.16 20.36 -13.18
N GLY A 599 26.21 19.44 -13.15
CA GLY A 599 26.45 17.99 -13.26
C GLY A 599 26.84 17.55 -14.67
N GLU A 600 27.82 16.64 -14.76
CA GLU A 600 28.24 16.02 -16.02
C GLU A 600 28.48 14.51 -15.88
N ILE A 601 27.74 13.71 -16.65
CA ILE A 601 28.14 12.33 -16.97
C ILE A 601 28.93 12.37 -18.29
N SER A 602 30.20 11.98 -18.29
CA SER A 602 31.04 12.02 -19.49
C SER A 602 31.80 10.72 -19.75
N ALA A 603 31.60 10.17 -20.94
CA ALA A 603 32.45 9.15 -21.56
C ALA A 603 33.23 9.71 -22.76
N SER A 604 33.33 11.04 -22.89
CA SER A 604 33.95 11.69 -24.05
C SER A 604 35.44 11.37 -24.13
N GLY A 605 35.91 10.91 -25.30
CA GLY A 605 37.28 10.46 -25.53
C GLY A 605 37.71 9.22 -24.72
N MET A 606 36.76 8.43 -24.20
CA MET A 606 37.03 7.22 -23.41
C MET A 606 36.64 5.91 -24.12
N GLY A 607 36.31 5.99 -25.40
CA GLY A 607 36.11 4.86 -26.30
C GLY A 607 37.42 4.32 -26.90
N CYS A 608 37.34 3.82 -28.12
CA CYS A 608 38.43 3.07 -28.76
C CYS A 608 39.41 3.98 -29.53
N ARG A 609 40.71 3.64 -29.57
CA ARG A 609 41.74 4.35 -30.38
C ARG A 609 41.80 3.85 -31.83
N GLY A 610 42.08 2.56 -32.02
CA GLY A 610 41.73 1.80 -33.24
C GLY A 610 40.39 1.09 -33.06
N GLY A 611 39.82 0.51 -34.14
CA GLY A 611 38.57 -0.27 -34.06
C GLY A 611 37.77 -0.32 -35.36
N VAL A 612 36.55 -0.88 -35.28
CA VAL A 612 35.72 -1.26 -36.46
C VAL A 612 35.50 -0.14 -37.49
N GLY A 613 35.46 1.12 -37.07
CA GLY A 613 35.38 2.29 -37.95
C GLY A 613 36.52 3.27 -37.74
N GLU A 614 37.75 2.79 -37.57
CA GLU A 614 38.91 3.66 -37.42
C GLU A 614 39.16 4.59 -38.62
N GLY A 615 39.80 5.72 -38.33
CA GLY A 615 40.43 6.56 -39.35
C GLY A 615 41.62 5.87 -40.01
N LYS A 616 42.05 6.38 -41.17
CA LYS A 616 43.22 5.92 -41.91
C LYS A 616 44.20 7.06 -42.12
N LEU A 617 45.50 6.78 -41.94
CA LEU A 617 46.57 7.73 -42.18
C LEU A 617 47.02 7.69 -43.65
N LEU A 618 47.15 8.85 -44.25
CA LEU A 618 47.85 9.08 -45.51
C LEU A 618 49.36 9.08 -45.21
N GLY A 619 50.18 8.42 -46.03
CA GLY A 619 51.63 8.21 -45.78
C GLY A 619 52.50 9.48 -45.58
N ASN A 620 51.92 10.68 -45.71
CA ASN A 620 52.55 11.96 -45.40
C ASN A 620 52.20 12.50 -43.98
N GLY A 621 51.48 11.73 -43.15
CA GLY A 621 51.17 12.08 -41.76
C GLY A 621 49.75 12.62 -41.49
N PHE A 622 48.87 12.71 -42.48
CA PHE A 622 47.51 13.25 -42.33
C PHE A 622 46.48 12.13 -42.08
N GLY A 623 45.69 12.23 -41.01
CA GLY A 623 44.70 11.21 -40.63
C GLY A 623 43.27 11.60 -40.95
N SER A 624 42.53 10.68 -41.59
CA SER A 624 41.07 10.79 -41.71
C SER A 624 40.37 10.54 -40.35
N GLY A 625 39.16 11.05 -40.19
CA GLY A 625 38.40 10.94 -38.94
C GLY A 625 37.84 9.52 -38.72
N GLY A 626 37.69 9.13 -37.46
CA GLY A 626 36.98 7.90 -37.09
C GLY A 626 35.48 7.99 -37.43
N GLY A 627 34.84 6.84 -37.64
CA GLY A 627 33.41 6.71 -37.90
C GLY A 627 32.73 5.81 -36.88
N HIS A 628 31.55 6.22 -36.42
CA HIS A 628 30.56 5.48 -35.65
C HIS A 628 29.31 6.36 -35.65
N GLY A 629 28.11 5.78 -35.82
CA GLY A 629 26.89 6.55 -36.09
C GLY A 629 26.88 7.18 -37.49
N GLY A 630 27.72 8.20 -37.70
CA GLY A 630 28.04 8.84 -38.97
C GLY A 630 29.41 8.43 -39.52
N LYS A 631 29.61 8.59 -40.84
CA LYS A 631 30.89 8.30 -41.51
C LYS A 631 31.93 9.36 -41.14
N GLY A 632 33.16 8.94 -40.86
CA GLY A 632 34.29 9.82 -40.60
C GLY A 632 34.66 10.70 -41.80
N GLY A 633 35.20 11.87 -41.50
CA GLY A 633 35.67 12.85 -42.47
C GLY A 633 36.88 12.35 -43.24
N ARG A 634 36.79 12.33 -44.58
CA ARG A 634 37.93 12.00 -45.45
C ARG A 634 39.01 13.10 -45.39
N VAL A 635 40.23 12.73 -45.75
CA VAL A 635 41.34 13.67 -45.96
C VAL A 635 41.82 13.55 -47.39
N CYS A 636 42.16 14.69 -48.00
CA CYS A 636 42.78 14.76 -49.32
C CYS A 636 44.04 15.62 -49.23
N TYR A 637 45.20 15.08 -49.61
CA TYR A 637 46.46 15.81 -49.67
C TYR A 637 47.16 15.49 -50.99
N ASN A 638 47.45 16.53 -51.77
CA ASN A 638 48.21 16.46 -53.02
C ASN A 638 47.70 15.37 -53.99
N ASN A 639 46.39 15.42 -54.31
CA ASN A 639 45.61 14.45 -55.10
C ASN A 639 45.48 13.01 -54.55
N SER A 640 46.14 12.66 -53.45
CA SER A 640 45.86 11.44 -52.70
C SER A 640 44.72 11.70 -51.71
N CYS A 641 43.69 10.84 -51.65
CA CYS A 641 42.61 10.94 -50.68
C CYS A 641 42.42 9.62 -49.93
N VAL A 642 42.21 9.68 -48.62
CA VAL A 642 41.81 8.54 -47.78
C VAL A 642 40.43 8.80 -47.20
N GLU A 643 39.52 7.84 -47.36
CA GLU A 643 38.22 7.91 -46.70
C GLU A 643 38.35 7.82 -45.18
N GLY A 644 37.47 8.52 -44.46
CA GLY A 644 37.29 8.35 -43.03
C GLY A 644 36.45 7.11 -42.68
N GLY A 645 36.47 6.75 -41.40
CA GLY A 645 35.94 5.51 -40.87
C GLY A 645 34.47 5.24 -41.21
N ILE A 646 34.11 3.95 -41.32
CA ILE A 646 32.77 3.51 -41.74
C ILE A 646 31.69 3.77 -40.66
N THR A 647 30.44 3.85 -41.09
CA THR A 647 29.27 3.76 -40.20
C THR A 647 29.05 2.30 -39.78
N TYR A 648 29.01 2.02 -38.49
CA TYR A 648 28.64 0.71 -37.95
C TYR A 648 27.71 0.83 -36.74
N GLY A 649 27.23 -0.31 -36.23
CA GLY A 649 26.34 -0.40 -35.08
C GLY A 649 24.86 -0.16 -35.37
N ASN A 650 23.99 -0.59 -34.47
CA ASN A 650 22.53 -0.57 -34.67
C ASN A 650 21.92 0.80 -34.31
N ALA A 651 21.26 1.45 -35.25
CA ALA A 651 20.59 2.73 -35.00
C ALA A 651 19.40 2.64 -34.02
N ASN A 652 18.75 1.47 -33.90
CA ASN A 652 17.53 1.28 -33.10
C ASN A 652 17.77 0.62 -31.74
N LEU A 653 19.01 0.20 -31.45
CA LEU A 653 19.44 -0.37 -30.17
C LEU A 653 20.99 -0.32 -30.11
N PRO A 654 21.58 0.88 -30.06
CA PRO A 654 23.03 1.05 -30.05
C PRO A 654 23.63 0.68 -28.71
N CYS A 655 24.81 0.06 -28.75
CA CYS A 655 25.58 -0.40 -27.59
C CYS A 655 27.08 -0.51 -27.90
N GLU A 656 27.52 0.12 -28.99
CA GLU A 656 28.87 0.08 -29.50
C GLU A 656 29.69 1.29 -29.01
N LEU A 657 30.99 1.10 -28.80
CA LEU A 657 31.94 2.20 -28.52
C LEU A 657 32.22 2.98 -29.80
N GLY A 658 32.59 4.26 -29.70
CA GLY A 658 33.11 5.02 -30.83
C GLY A 658 34.54 4.62 -31.20
N SER A 659 34.86 4.62 -32.50
CA SER A 659 36.22 4.43 -33.01
C SER A 659 37.00 5.75 -33.12
N GLY A 660 38.30 5.67 -32.86
CA GLY A 660 39.25 6.76 -32.97
C GLY A 660 39.87 6.94 -34.36
N SER A 661 40.97 7.68 -34.44
CA SER A 661 41.65 8.00 -35.70
C SER A 661 42.45 6.84 -36.33
N GLY A 662 42.52 5.68 -35.69
CA GLY A 662 43.45 4.59 -36.03
C GLY A 662 44.68 4.58 -35.12
N ASP A 663 45.27 3.39 -34.92
CA ASP A 663 46.28 3.18 -33.88
C ASP A 663 47.72 3.37 -34.39
N PHE A 664 48.17 4.62 -34.33
CA PHE A 664 49.55 5.03 -34.61
C PHE A 664 50.36 5.10 -33.32
N SER A 665 51.69 5.26 -33.45
CA SER A 665 52.66 5.27 -32.34
C SER A 665 52.15 5.97 -31.07
N PRO A 666 52.44 5.44 -29.86
CA PRO A 666 51.75 5.82 -28.63
C PRO A 666 51.86 7.32 -28.33
N GLY A 667 50.77 8.05 -28.58
CA GLY A 667 50.67 9.51 -28.47
C GLY A 667 50.02 10.20 -29.67
N TYR A 668 49.94 9.55 -30.84
CA TYR A 668 49.50 10.16 -32.10
C TYR A 668 48.10 9.73 -32.58
N SER A 669 47.29 9.10 -31.73
CA SER A 669 45.90 8.72 -32.01
C SER A 669 44.88 9.45 -31.12
N SER A 670 43.72 9.77 -31.67
CA SER A 670 42.55 10.28 -30.92
C SER A 670 41.59 9.15 -30.60
N ALA A 671 40.97 9.14 -29.42
CA ALA A 671 39.98 8.13 -29.02
C ALA A 671 38.54 8.51 -29.42
N GLY A 672 37.71 7.52 -29.73
CA GLY A 672 36.26 7.72 -29.85
C GLY A 672 35.57 8.00 -28.51
N GLY A 673 34.27 8.30 -28.55
CA GLY A 673 33.42 8.39 -27.36
C GLY A 673 33.06 7.02 -26.78
N GLY A 674 32.86 6.94 -25.46
CA GLY A 674 32.44 5.72 -24.78
C GLY A 674 30.92 5.44 -24.87
N ILE A 675 30.42 4.58 -23.99
CA ILE A 675 29.00 4.22 -23.87
C ILE A 675 28.43 4.78 -22.56
N VAL A 676 27.24 5.37 -22.60
CA VAL A 676 26.38 5.64 -21.44
C VAL A 676 25.05 4.92 -21.61
N VAL A 677 24.75 3.96 -20.74
CA VAL A 677 23.45 3.28 -20.66
C VAL A 677 22.72 3.70 -19.39
N ILE A 678 21.43 4.03 -19.48
CA ILE A 678 20.57 4.30 -18.32
C ILE A 678 19.33 3.40 -18.40
N GLY A 679 19.09 2.61 -17.35
CA GLY A 679 18.08 1.56 -17.30
C GLY A 679 18.51 0.26 -18.00
N SER A 680 17.52 -0.57 -18.33
CA SER A 680 17.67 -1.85 -19.05
C SER A 680 16.31 -2.27 -19.65
N MET A 681 16.28 -3.30 -20.49
CA MET A 681 15.03 -3.82 -21.08
C MET A 681 14.01 -4.24 -20.02
N GLU A 682 14.45 -4.93 -18.96
CA GLU A 682 13.60 -5.46 -17.90
C GLU A 682 13.31 -4.44 -16.78
N GLN A 683 14.31 -3.60 -16.46
CA GLN A 683 14.25 -2.57 -15.41
C GLN A 683 14.55 -1.19 -16.04
N PRO A 684 13.56 -0.54 -16.69
CA PRO A 684 13.68 0.81 -17.23
C PRO A 684 13.57 1.86 -16.11
N LEU A 685 14.27 2.99 -16.27
CA LEU A 685 14.27 4.08 -15.30
C LEU A 685 12.88 4.73 -15.20
N SER A 686 12.42 5.05 -13.99
CA SER A 686 11.10 5.67 -13.82
C SER A 686 11.08 7.15 -14.24
N GLY A 687 12.17 7.90 -14.02
CA GLY A 687 12.31 9.27 -14.52
C GLY A 687 13.76 9.75 -14.58
N LEU A 688 14.15 10.32 -15.72
CA LEU A 688 15.43 11.02 -15.90
C LEU A 688 15.16 12.53 -15.95
N SER A 689 15.81 13.30 -15.07
CA SER A 689 15.78 14.77 -15.09
C SER A 689 17.17 15.32 -15.40
N LEU A 690 17.28 16.13 -16.45
CA LEU A 690 18.52 16.76 -16.86
C LEU A 690 18.37 18.28 -16.87
N GLU A 691 19.18 18.97 -16.07
CA GLU A 691 19.53 20.38 -16.25
C GLU A 691 21.03 20.55 -16.58
N GLY A 692 21.87 19.61 -16.14
CA GLY A 692 23.27 19.47 -16.54
C GLY A 692 23.47 18.73 -17.88
N SER A 693 24.58 17.99 -18.01
CA SER A 693 25.01 17.40 -19.29
C SER A 693 25.36 15.91 -19.26
N ILE A 694 25.05 15.21 -20.36
CA ILE A 694 25.54 13.87 -20.67
C ILE A 694 26.31 13.94 -21.99
N ARG A 695 27.59 13.52 -21.98
CA ARG A 695 28.49 13.62 -23.13
C ARG A 695 29.20 12.29 -23.43
N VAL A 696 29.12 11.84 -24.68
CA VAL A 696 29.86 10.69 -25.22
C VAL A 696 30.64 11.11 -26.48
N ASP A 697 31.26 12.29 -26.45
CA ASP A 697 31.86 12.91 -27.64
C ASP A 697 33.21 12.27 -28.02
N GLY A 698 33.57 12.31 -29.31
CA GLY A 698 34.88 11.90 -29.78
C GLY A 698 36.00 12.87 -29.41
N GLU A 699 37.21 12.38 -29.20
CA GLU A 699 38.36 13.20 -28.85
C GLU A 699 38.74 14.16 -30.00
N SER A 700 38.99 15.43 -29.65
CA SER A 700 39.33 16.51 -30.58
C SER A 700 40.80 16.89 -30.49
N VAL A 701 41.51 16.89 -31.61
CA VAL A 701 42.97 17.08 -31.65
C VAL A 701 43.33 18.55 -31.56
N LYS A 702 43.75 19.02 -30.37
CA LYS A 702 43.99 20.46 -30.10
C LYS A 702 45.36 21.00 -30.54
N ARG A 703 46.30 20.16 -30.97
CA ARG A 703 47.67 20.56 -31.36
C ARG A 703 48.15 19.72 -32.56
N LEU A 704 48.95 20.33 -33.45
CA LEU A 704 49.81 19.56 -34.35
C LEU A 704 50.86 18.85 -33.51
N SER A 705 51.08 17.57 -33.80
CA SER A 705 52.20 16.80 -33.26
C SER A 705 53.25 16.64 -34.36
N ARG A 706 54.54 16.61 -34.00
CA ARG A 706 55.61 16.26 -34.93
C ARG A 706 56.16 14.90 -34.56
N ASP A 707 56.39 14.08 -35.57
CA ASP A 707 57.04 12.77 -35.43
C ASP A 707 58.54 12.93 -35.12
N GLU A 708 59.24 11.83 -34.82
CA GLU A 708 60.69 11.87 -34.53
C GLU A 708 61.52 12.44 -35.70
N ASN A 709 61.07 12.26 -36.94
CA ASN A 709 61.67 12.84 -38.15
C ASN A 709 61.31 14.33 -38.37
N GLY A 710 60.58 14.97 -37.46
CA GLY A 710 60.14 16.37 -37.56
C GLY A 710 58.96 16.60 -38.52
N SER A 711 58.50 15.56 -39.22
CA SER A 711 57.30 15.55 -40.06
C SER A 711 56.05 15.90 -39.24
N ILE A 712 55.13 16.68 -39.83
CA ILE A 712 53.87 17.04 -39.19
C ILE A 712 52.93 15.83 -39.25
N VAL A 713 52.44 15.40 -38.08
CA VAL A 713 51.39 14.40 -37.95
C VAL A 713 50.10 15.13 -37.56
N ALA A 714 49.09 15.00 -38.41
CA ALA A 714 47.80 15.66 -38.30
C ALA A 714 46.68 14.61 -38.20
N PRO A 715 46.52 13.95 -37.02
CA PRO A 715 45.52 12.89 -36.88
C PRO A 715 44.08 13.45 -36.96
N GLY A 716 43.17 12.58 -37.38
CA GLY A 716 41.74 12.89 -37.43
C GLY A 716 41.10 12.96 -36.03
N GLY A 717 39.87 13.44 -35.98
CA GLY A 717 39.05 13.40 -34.76
C GLY A 717 38.43 12.03 -34.52
N GLY A 718 38.25 11.67 -33.25
CA GLY A 718 37.53 10.45 -32.88
C GLY A 718 36.03 10.57 -33.16
N SER A 719 35.34 9.46 -33.39
CA SER A 719 33.88 9.45 -33.55
C SER A 719 33.15 9.55 -32.21
N GLY A 720 31.92 10.10 -32.22
CA GLY A 720 31.04 10.09 -31.06
C GLY A 720 30.61 8.67 -30.69
N GLY A 721 30.41 8.42 -29.40
CA GLY A 721 30.03 7.12 -28.84
C GLY A 721 28.52 6.88 -28.82
N THR A 722 28.06 6.18 -27.78
CA THR A 722 26.66 5.72 -27.67
C THR A 722 26.00 6.22 -26.40
N VAL A 723 24.78 6.77 -26.52
CA VAL A 723 23.85 6.90 -25.39
C VAL A 723 22.62 6.01 -25.63
N LEU A 724 22.31 5.15 -24.67
CA LEU A 724 21.15 4.25 -24.68
C LEU A 724 20.30 4.48 -23.43
N LEU A 725 19.07 4.96 -23.59
CA LEU A 725 18.22 5.41 -22.49
C LEU A 725 16.92 4.60 -22.42
N PHE A 726 16.84 3.62 -21.51
CA PHE A 726 15.63 2.87 -21.18
C PHE A 726 14.81 3.61 -20.12
N LEU A 727 13.77 4.32 -20.55
CA LEU A 727 13.03 5.27 -19.71
C LEU A 727 11.52 5.00 -19.71
N ARG A 728 10.82 5.53 -18.69
CA ARG A 728 9.39 5.83 -18.73
C ARG A 728 9.10 7.31 -18.95
N TYR A 729 9.93 8.18 -18.39
CA TYR A 729 9.73 9.63 -18.41
C TYR A 729 11.06 10.40 -18.50
N LEU A 730 11.05 11.55 -19.18
CA LEU A 730 12.22 12.39 -19.43
C LEU A 730 11.92 13.90 -19.26
N ILE A 731 12.73 14.60 -18.49
CA ILE A 731 12.83 16.06 -18.48
C ILE A 731 14.23 16.47 -18.97
N LEU A 732 14.27 17.36 -19.96
CA LEU A 732 15.48 18.07 -20.42
C LEU A 732 15.22 19.58 -20.28
N GLY A 733 15.72 20.18 -19.21
CA GLY A 733 15.65 21.61 -18.89
C GLY A 733 16.43 22.49 -19.89
N GLU A 734 16.27 23.82 -19.79
CA GLU A 734 16.76 24.76 -20.81
C GLU A 734 18.29 24.84 -20.93
N SER A 735 19.02 24.59 -19.83
CA SER A 735 20.48 24.49 -19.80
C SER A 735 21.03 23.14 -20.28
N SER A 736 20.17 22.12 -20.42
CA SER A 736 20.63 20.73 -20.52
C SER A 736 21.21 20.37 -21.88
N LEU A 737 22.20 19.46 -21.86
CA LEU A 737 22.94 19.05 -23.05
C LEU A 737 23.12 17.52 -23.10
N LEU A 738 22.57 16.90 -24.15
CA LEU A 738 22.80 15.50 -24.50
C LEU A 738 23.63 15.43 -25.79
N SER A 739 24.85 14.91 -25.69
CA SER A 739 25.88 15.04 -26.74
C SER A 739 26.51 13.72 -27.15
N SER A 740 26.52 13.45 -28.46
CA SER A 740 27.32 12.40 -29.10
C SER A 740 27.98 12.96 -30.37
N GLY A 741 28.76 14.02 -30.19
CA GLY A 741 29.47 14.71 -31.26
C GLY A 741 30.73 13.96 -31.70
N GLY A 742 31.06 14.05 -32.99
CA GLY A 742 32.39 13.69 -33.48
C GLY A 742 33.43 14.73 -33.08
N GLY A 743 34.63 14.30 -32.76
CA GLY A 743 35.75 15.18 -32.42
C GLY A 743 36.30 15.93 -33.63
N SER A 744 36.88 17.11 -33.39
CA SER A 744 37.54 17.89 -34.45
C SER A 744 38.90 17.30 -34.82
N GLY A 745 39.20 17.29 -36.12
CA GLY A 745 40.52 16.89 -36.64
C GLY A 745 41.63 17.89 -36.30
N SER A 746 42.89 17.46 -36.44
CA SER A 746 44.06 18.33 -36.21
C SER A 746 44.03 19.59 -37.10
N PRO A 747 44.43 20.77 -36.58
CA PRO A 747 44.38 22.03 -37.33
C PRO A 747 45.05 21.99 -38.71
N GLY A 748 46.10 21.19 -38.90
CA GLY A 748 46.81 21.06 -40.16
C GLY A 748 46.18 20.06 -41.13
N GLY A 749 44.87 20.10 -41.36
CA GLY A 749 44.20 19.25 -42.36
C GLY A 749 43.71 17.87 -41.89
N GLY A 750 43.48 17.65 -40.59
CA GLY A 750 42.90 16.41 -40.07
C GLY A 750 41.39 16.27 -40.35
N GLY A 751 40.93 15.06 -40.66
CA GLY A 751 39.50 14.78 -40.91
C GLY A 751 38.66 14.78 -39.63
N GLY A 752 37.45 15.35 -39.67
CA GLY A 752 36.54 15.38 -38.51
C GLY A 752 35.89 14.03 -38.23
N GLY A 753 35.69 13.66 -36.96
CA GLY A 753 35.07 12.38 -36.59
C GLY A 753 33.57 12.32 -36.91
N GLY A 754 33.03 11.12 -37.12
CA GLY A 754 31.58 10.91 -37.26
C GLY A 754 30.82 11.21 -35.96
N GLY A 755 29.62 11.78 -36.04
CA GLY A 755 28.72 11.91 -34.88
C GLY A 755 28.12 10.55 -34.52
N GLY A 756 28.00 10.23 -33.23
CA GLY A 756 27.67 8.88 -32.76
C GLY A 756 26.17 8.55 -32.72
N ARG A 757 25.75 7.77 -31.71
CA ARG A 757 24.38 7.27 -31.59
C ARG A 757 23.72 7.69 -30.28
N ILE A 758 22.46 8.10 -30.35
CA ILE A 758 21.60 8.40 -29.19
C ILE A 758 20.25 7.69 -29.43
N HIS A 759 19.86 6.76 -28.55
CA HIS A 759 18.58 6.05 -28.65
C HIS A 759 17.75 6.20 -27.37
N PHE A 760 16.48 6.58 -27.55
CA PHE A 760 15.47 6.62 -26.49
C PHE A 760 14.57 5.38 -26.58
N HIS A 761 14.73 4.46 -25.62
CA HIS A 761 13.93 3.25 -25.51
C HIS A 761 12.81 3.44 -24.48
N TRP A 762 11.66 3.89 -24.95
CA TRP A 762 10.47 4.12 -24.15
C TRP A 762 9.77 2.81 -23.74
N SER A 763 9.67 2.57 -22.44
CA SER A 763 8.86 1.49 -21.86
C SER A 763 7.46 1.98 -21.51
N ASN A 764 6.45 1.11 -21.64
CA ASN A 764 5.06 1.36 -21.27
C ASN A 764 4.48 2.69 -21.79
N ILE A 765 4.70 3.02 -23.07
CA ILE A 765 4.13 4.20 -23.72
C ILE A 765 2.59 4.17 -23.54
N PRO A 766 1.98 5.15 -22.84
CA PRO A 766 0.54 5.19 -22.67
C PRO A 766 -0.14 5.55 -24.00
N THR A 767 -1.36 5.06 -24.22
CA THR A 767 -2.12 5.27 -25.47
C THR A 767 -3.59 5.56 -25.19
N GLY A 768 -4.27 6.22 -26.12
CA GLY A 768 -5.65 6.68 -25.94
C GLY A 768 -5.78 7.68 -24.79
N ASP A 769 -6.88 7.61 -24.03
CA ASP A 769 -7.23 8.58 -22.99
C ASP A 769 -6.20 8.72 -21.86
N ILE A 770 -5.39 7.67 -21.63
CA ILE A 770 -4.34 7.60 -20.62
C ILE A 770 -3.06 8.32 -21.08
N TYR A 771 -2.92 8.68 -22.36
CA TYR A 771 -1.72 9.31 -22.90
C TYR A 771 -1.35 10.61 -22.15
N GLN A 772 -0.10 10.62 -21.67
CA GLN A 772 0.59 11.80 -21.14
C GLN A 772 1.93 11.94 -21.89
N PRO A 773 2.46 13.17 -22.08
CA PRO A 773 3.73 13.37 -22.77
C PRO A 773 4.89 12.70 -22.02
N ILE A 774 5.49 11.66 -22.62
CA ILE A 774 6.59 10.90 -22.02
C ILE A 774 7.92 11.67 -21.93
N ALA A 775 8.04 12.80 -22.65
CA ALA A 775 9.23 13.65 -22.62
C ALA A 775 8.90 15.15 -22.71
N SER A 776 9.47 15.93 -21.80
CA SER A 776 9.53 17.39 -21.85
C SER A 776 10.93 17.82 -22.27
N VAL A 777 11.08 18.26 -23.53
CA VAL A 777 12.39 18.60 -24.11
C VAL A 777 12.47 20.08 -24.41
N LYS A 778 13.26 20.80 -23.60
CA LYS A 778 13.64 22.21 -23.82
C LYS A 778 15.14 22.38 -24.15
N GLY A 779 16.00 21.50 -23.63
CA GLY A 779 17.45 21.52 -23.83
C GLY A 779 17.92 21.00 -25.20
N ILE A 780 19.24 20.89 -25.34
CA ILE A 780 19.92 20.59 -26.59
C ILE A 780 20.28 19.10 -26.68
N ILE A 781 19.79 18.41 -27.71
CA ILE A 781 20.24 17.06 -28.08
C ILE A 781 20.96 17.15 -29.42
N HIS A 782 22.20 16.64 -29.52
CA HIS A 782 22.89 16.59 -30.81
C HIS A 782 23.90 15.44 -30.95
N ALA A 783 23.95 14.88 -32.16
CA ALA A 783 24.96 13.93 -32.62
C ALA A 783 25.58 14.43 -33.94
N ARG A 784 26.27 15.58 -33.90
CA ARG A 784 26.86 16.21 -35.09
C ARG A 784 28.21 15.59 -35.44
N GLY A 785 28.54 15.58 -36.73
CA GLY A 785 29.90 15.28 -37.17
C GLY A 785 30.88 16.36 -36.74
N GLY A 786 32.11 15.96 -36.44
CA GLY A 786 33.19 16.83 -36.00
C GLY A 786 33.67 17.78 -37.10
N ALA A 787 34.16 18.94 -36.68
CA ALA A 787 34.73 19.91 -37.59
C ALA A 787 36.07 19.42 -38.15
N ALA A 788 36.36 19.81 -39.39
CA ALA A 788 37.67 19.66 -39.99
C ALA A 788 38.32 21.03 -40.16
N ALA A 789 39.65 21.04 -40.23
CA ALA A 789 40.45 22.23 -40.44
C ALA A 789 41.11 22.21 -41.83
N ASP A 790 41.39 23.38 -42.38
CA ASP A 790 41.98 23.62 -43.70
C ASP A 790 41.36 22.74 -44.81
N ASP A 791 42.08 21.71 -45.29
CA ASP A 791 41.65 20.83 -46.39
C ASP A 791 40.88 19.55 -45.95
N GLY A 792 40.66 19.35 -44.65
CA GLY A 792 39.94 18.18 -44.13
C GLY A 792 38.43 18.25 -44.42
N PHE A 793 37.79 17.09 -44.59
CA PHE A 793 36.33 17.02 -44.71
C PHE A 793 35.67 16.82 -43.34
N TYR A 794 34.55 17.49 -43.11
CA TYR A 794 33.69 17.31 -41.93
C TYR A 794 33.23 15.86 -41.81
N GLY A 795 33.11 15.36 -40.58
CA GLY A 795 32.41 14.10 -40.33
C GLY A 795 30.93 14.21 -40.66
N LYS A 796 30.28 13.09 -40.98
CA LYS A 796 28.81 13.07 -41.10
C LYS A 796 28.16 13.06 -39.71
N ASN A 797 26.96 13.65 -39.63
CA ASN A 797 26.11 13.54 -38.46
C ASN A 797 25.74 12.06 -38.18
N GLY A 798 25.52 11.79 -36.90
CA GLY A 798 25.07 10.51 -36.38
C GLY A 798 23.56 10.33 -36.37
N THR A 799 23.10 9.37 -35.57
CA THR A 799 21.68 8.99 -35.49
C THR A 799 21.11 9.27 -34.11
N ILE A 800 20.05 10.09 -34.05
CA ILE A 800 19.18 10.22 -32.87
C ILE A 800 17.88 9.48 -33.20
N THR A 801 17.55 8.44 -32.44
CA THR A 801 16.39 7.58 -32.70
C THR A 801 15.55 7.39 -31.43
N GLY A 802 14.31 6.95 -31.61
CA GLY A 802 13.45 6.49 -30.52
C GLY A 802 12.82 5.15 -30.86
N THR A 803 12.22 4.48 -29.88
CA THR A 803 11.41 3.27 -30.13
C THR A 803 10.29 3.52 -31.14
N ALA A 804 9.84 2.45 -31.81
CA ALA A 804 8.76 2.52 -32.79
C ALA A 804 7.43 2.90 -32.13
N CYS A 805 6.98 4.13 -32.34
CA CYS A 805 5.77 4.63 -31.67
C CYS A 805 4.51 3.86 -32.11
N PRO A 806 3.53 3.67 -31.20
CA PRO A 806 2.27 2.99 -31.51
C PRO A 806 1.41 3.77 -32.53
N LYS A 807 0.25 3.23 -32.89
CA LYS A 807 -0.75 3.93 -33.72
C LYS A 807 -1.07 5.30 -33.10
N GLY A 808 -1.35 6.31 -33.94
CA GLY A 808 -1.64 7.69 -33.52
C GLY A 808 -0.44 8.56 -33.10
N LEU A 809 0.67 7.96 -32.65
CA LEU A 809 1.87 8.69 -32.17
C LEU A 809 3.04 8.63 -33.16
N HIS A 810 3.87 9.69 -33.23
CA HIS A 810 5.03 9.79 -34.14
C HIS A 810 6.23 10.57 -33.54
N GLY A 811 7.37 10.53 -34.22
CA GLY A 811 8.62 11.19 -33.81
C GLY A 811 9.37 10.46 -32.69
N ILE A 812 10.58 10.93 -32.37
CA ILE A 812 11.47 10.32 -31.37
C ILE A 812 10.85 10.24 -29.96
N PHE A 813 9.95 11.17 -29.65
CA PHE A 813 9.28 11.33 -28.35
C PHE A 813 7.81 10.89 -28.35
N CYS A 814 7.37 10.15 -29.39
CA CYS A 814 6.00 9.66 -29.57
C CYS A 814 4.91 10.72 -29.28
N LYS A 815 4.97 11.83 -30.01
CA LYS A 815 3.97 12.92 -29.96
C LYS A 815 2.74 12.58 -30.82
N GLU A 816 1.60 13.18 -30.50
CA GLU A 816 0.33 13.00 -31.20
C GLU A 816 0.42 13.51 -32.65
N CYS A 817 -0.13 12.75 -33.62
CA CYS A 817 -0.27 13.23 -35.01
C CYS A 817 -1.12 14.52 -35.08
N PRO A 818 -0.85 15.44 -36.03
CA PRO A 818 -1.64 16.67 -36.23
C PRO A 818 -3.14 16.44 -36.46
N SER A 819 -3.97 17.41 -36.09
CA SER A 819 -5.42 17.38 -36.32
C SER A 819 -5.76 17.23 -37.81
N GLY A 820 -6.75 16.38 -38.11
CA GLY A 820 -7.10 16.00 -39.49
C GLY A 820 -6.16 14.98 -40.13
N THR A 821 -5.23 14.39 -39.36
CA THR A 821 -4.36 13.28 -39.82
C THR A 821 -4.47 12.04 -38.92
N PHE A 822 -4.20 10.85 -39.47
CA PHE A 822 -4.26 9.56 -38.78
C PHE A 822 -3.02 8.70 -39.07
N LYS A 823 -2.72 7.74 -38.18
CA LYS A 823 -1.58 6.82 -38.30
C LYS A 823 -1.92 5.42 -37.80
N ASN A 824 -2.22 4.51 -38.74
CA ASN A 824 -2.67 3.14 -38.47
C ASN A 824 -1.55 2.11 -38.30
N VAL A 825 -0.28 2.51 -38.48
CA VAL A 825 0.90 1.65 -38.36
C VAL A 825 1.81 2.05 -37.19
N THR A 826 2.51 1.07 -36.62
CA THR A 826 3.62 1.27 -35.69
C THR A 826 4.84 1.82 -36.42
N GLY A 827 5.58 2.73 -35.78
CA GLY A 827 6.74 3.42 -36.38
C GLY A 827 6.77 4.89 -35.99
N SER A 828 7.89 5.57 -36.25
CA SER A 828 8.16 6.92 -35.69
C SER A 828 8.36 8.01 -36.74
N ASP A 829 8.30 7.69 -38.03
CA ASP A 829 8.42 8.70 -39.10
C ASP A 829 7.21 9.64 -39.16
N PRO A 830 7.39 10.97 -39.29
CA PRO A 830 6.29 11.93 -39.42
C PRO A 830 5.40 11.71 -40.66
N SER A 831 5.96 11.14 -41.74
CA SER A 831 5.24 10.80 -42.97
C SER A 831 4.21 9.68 -42.81
N LEU A 832 4.16 9.03 -41.64
CA LEU A 832 3.14 8.02 -41.30
C LEU A 832 1.82 8.65 -40.82
N CYS A 833 1.79 9.94 -40.45
CA CYS A 833 0.56 10.70 -40.21
C CYS A 833 -0.02 11.14 -41.57
N ARG A 834 -1.08 10.47 -42.04
CA ARG A 834 -1.73 10.73 -43.34
C ARG A 834 -2.96 11.62 -43.18
N PRO A 835 -3.26 12.53 -44.12
CA PRO A 835 -4.50 13.32 -44.05
C PRO A 835 -5.74 12.43 -44.20
N CYS A 836 -6.80 12.76 -43.47
CA CYS A 836 -8.10 12.11 -43.61
C CYS A 836 -8.86 12.61 -44.86
N PRO A 837 -9.70 11.77 -45.49
CA PRO A 837 -10.46 12.13 -46.68
C PRO A 837 -11.48 13.24 -46.39
N VAL A 838 -11.79 14.06 -47.41
CA VAL A 838 -12.65 15.24 -47.24
C VAL A 838 -14.13 14.90 -47.42
N ASP A 839 -14.43 13.90 -48.25
CA ASP A 839 -15.80 13.49 -48.62
C ASP A 839 -16.59 12.86 -47.45
N GLU A 840 -15.90 12.51 -46.36
CA GLU A 840 -16.50 11.94 -45.14
C GLU A 840 -16.92 13.01 -44.11
N LEU A 841 -16.63 14.30 -44.34
CA LEU A 841 -16.93 15.40 -43.40
C LEU A 841 -18.32 16.01 -43.67
N PRO A 842 -19.28 15.95 -42.72
CA PRO A 842 -20.58 16.59 -42.87
C PRO A 842 -20.50 18.11 -43.05
N THR A 843 -21.48 18.69 -43.75
CA THR A 843 -21.58 20.15 -44.01
C THR A 843 -21.70 21.04 -42.77
N ARG A 844 -21.86 20.44 -41.58
CA ARG A 844 -21.95 21.10 -40.28
C ARG A 844 -20.87 20.64 -39.28
N ALA A 845 -19.71 20.12 -39.74
CA ALA A 845 -18.69 19.49 -38.89
C ALA A 845 -17.26 20.08 -39.04
N VAL A 846 -16.41 19.86 -38.02
CA VAL A 846 -14.99 20.27 -37.95
C VAL A 846 -14.13 19.23 -37.21
N TYR A 847 -12.92 18.93 -37.68
CA TYR A 847 -11.97 17.99 -37.05
C TYR A 847 -11.49 18.43 -35.65
N VAL A 848 -11.16 17.45 -34.79
CA VAL A 848 -10.78 17.66 -33.37
C VAL A 848 -9.46 16.94 -33.04
N THR A 849 -8.68 17.50 -32.12
CA THR A 849 -7.51 16.84 -31.49
C THR A 849 -7.94 15.84 -30.43
N VAL A 850 -7.41 14.61 -30.48
CA VAL A 850 -7.70 13.53 -29.51
C VAL A 850 -6.41 13.06 -28.83
N ARG A 851 -6.49 12.77 -27.52
CA ARG A 851 -5.34 12.31 -26.72
C ARG A 851 -4.79 10.99 -27.24
N GLY A 852 -3.46 10.91 -27.35
CA GLY A 852 -2.76 9.77 -27.95
C GLY A 852 -2.77 9.75 -29.48
N GLY A 853 -3.38 10.76 -30.13
CA GLY A 853 -3.47 10.86 -31.58
C GLY A 853 -4.45 9.88 -32.23
N VAL A 854 -4.70 10.07 -33.53
CA VAL A 854 -5.71 9.31 -34.28
C VAL A 854 -5.08 8.09 -34.92
N SER A 855 -5.55 6.90 -34.56
CA SER A 855 -5.07 5.62 -35.12
C SER A 855 -5.66 5.31 -36.49
N GLU A 856 -6.96 5.48 -36.67
CA GLU A 856 -7.74 4.92 -37.78
C GLU A 856 -8.76 5.93 -38.34
N THR A 857 -9.26 5.70 -39.56
CA THR A 857 -10.25 6.55 -40.25
C THR A 857 -11.68 6.07 -39.99
N PRO A 858 -12.69 6.96 -39.94
CA PRO A 858 -12.64 8.41 -40.18
C PRO A 858 -11.96 9.19 -39.04
N CYS A 859 -11.35 10.34 -39.36
CA CYS A 859 -10.80 11.23 -38.33
C CYS A 859 -11.92 11.76 -37.41
N PRO A 860 -11.70 11.86 -36.08
CA PRO A 860 -12.67 12.42 -35.15
C PRO A 860 -12.96 13.89 -35.48
N TYR A 861 -14.23 14.17 -35.75
CA TYR A 861 -14.80 15.51 -35.90
C TYR A 861 -15.85 15.78 -34.83
N ARG A 862 -16.35 17.01 -34.78
CA ARG A 862 -17.55 17.40 -34.02
C ARG A 862 -18.42 18.32 -34.86
N CYS A 863 -19.73 18.31 -34.60
CA CYS A 863 -20.64 19.27 -35.23
C CYS A 863 -20.40 20.71 -34.69
N ILE A 864 -20.81 21.72 -35.45
CA ILE A 864 -20.63 23.15 -35.11
C ILE A 864 -21.41 23.57 -33.84
N SER A 865 -22.47 22.83 -33.49
CA SER A 865 -23.29 23.04 -32.29
C SER A 865 -23.80 21.70 -31.76
N GLU A 866 -23.97 21.61 -30.44
CA GLU A 866 -24.36 20.40 -29.71
C GLU A 866 -25.80 19.93 -29.99
N ARG A 867 -26.65 20.76 -30.62
CA ARG A 867 -27.99 20.34 -31.11
C ARG A 867 -27.91 19.28 -32.24
N TYR A 868 -26.77 19.17 -32.93
CA TYR A 868 -26.60 18.29 -34.08
C TYR A 868 -25.81 17.03 -33.73
N HIS A 869 -26.42 15.86 -33.94
CA HIS A 869 -25.84 14.57 -33.63
C HIS A 869 -24.95 14.05 -34.76
N MET A 870 -23.79 13.51 -34.38
CA MET A 870 -22.89 12.78 -35.29
C MET A 870 -23.46 11.38 -35.55
N PRO A 871 -23.31 10.81 -36.78
CA PRO A 871 -22.35 11.22 -37.80
C PRO A 871 -22.78 12.43 -38.64
N HIS A 872 -24.02 12.49 -39.13
CA HIS A 872 -24.37 13.42 -40.22
C HIS A 872 -24.68 14.87 -39.80
N CYS A 873 -24.64 15.21 -38.51
CA CYS A 873 -25.05 16.49 -37.95
C CYS A 873 -26.54 16.83 -38.23
N TYR A 874 -27.41 15.82 -38.06
CA TYR A 874 -28.87 15.94 -38.06
C TYR A 874 -29.42 16.18 -36.65
N THR A 875 -30.70 16.55 -36.53
CA THR A 875 -31.41 16.50 -35.24
C THR A 875 -31.88 15.07 -34.93
N ALA A 876 -32.10 14.75 -33.66
CA ALA A 876 -32.45 13.39 -33.21
C ALA A 876 -33.76 12.84 -33.81
N LEU A 877 -34.68 13.70 -34.26
CA LEU A 877 -35.91 13.30 -34.95
C LEU A 877 -35.68 13.05 -36.45
N GLU A 878 -34.90 13.91 -37.12
CA GLU A 878 -34.51 13.72 -38.51
C GLU A 878 -33.69 12.43 -38.68
N GLU A 879 -32.78 12.14 -37.75
CA GLU A 879 -31.95 10.92 -37.78
C GLU A 879 -32.81 9.65 -37.69
N LEU A 880 -33.82 9.62 -36.81
CA LEU A 880 -34.80 8.52 -36.75
C LEU A 880 -35.63 8.40 -38.04
N ILE A 881 -35.97 9.52 -38.68
CA ILE A 881 -36.81 9.51 -39.89
C ILE A 881 -36.02 9.08 -41.14
N TYR A 882 -34.80 9.59 -41.32
CA TYR A 882 -33.98 9.32 -42.51
C TYR A 882 -33.29 7.95 -42.45
N THR A 883 -33.00 7.40 -41.27
CA THR A 883 -32.48 6.01 -41.15
C THR A 883 -33.46 4.96 -41.68
N PHE A 884 -34.77 5.22 -41.64
CA PHE A 884 -35.80 4.37 -42.25
C PHE A 884 -36.15 4.76 -43.70
N GLY A 885 -35.33 5.56 -44.38
CA GLY A 885 -35.55 5.96 -45.77
C GLY A 885 -36.54 7.13 -45.96
N GLY A 886 -36.80 7.90 -44.89
CA GLY A 886 -37.63 9.09 -44.93
C GLY A 886 -39.04 8.90 -44.36
N PRO A 887 -39.80 10.00 -44.18
CA PRO A 887 -40.99 10.03 -43.31
C PRO A 887 -42.12 9.09 -43.74
N TRP A 888 -42.31 8.89 -45.05
CA TRP A 888 -43.35 8.02 -45.58
C TRP A 888 -43.07 6.53 -45.34
N LEU A 889 -41.81 6.09 -45.47
CA LEU A 889 -41.40 4.72 -45.14
C LEU A 889 -41.43 4.50 -43.64
N PHE A 890 -40.90 5.45 -42.84
CA PHE A 890 -40.95 5.39 -41.39
C PHE A 890 -42.37 5.21 -40.84
N GLY A 891 -43.34 6.01 -41.31
CA GLY A 891 -44.73 5.94 -40.85
C GLY A 891 -45.42 4.59 -41.16
N LEU A 892 -45.20 4.04 -42.36
CA LEU A 892 -45.75 2.74 -42.76
C LEU A 892 -45.09 1.58 -42.00
N LEU A 893 -43.76 1.63 -41.83
CA LEU A 893 -43.00 0.64 -41.06
C LEU A 893 -43.42 0.64 -39.59
N LEU A 894 -43.60 1.82 -38.97
CA LEU A 894 -44.06 1.95 -37.59
C LEU A 894 -45.45 1.33 -37.39
N MET A 895 -46.41 1.58 -38.28
CA MET A 895 -47.75 1.00 -38.20
C MET A 895 -47.74 -0.53 -38.37
N GLY A 896 -46.97 -1.05 -39.33
CA GLY A 896 -46.79 -2.50 -39.50
C GLY A 896 -46.12 -3.15 -38.28
N LEU A 897 -45.09 -2.51 -37.75
CA LEU A 897 -44.36 -2.94 -36.56
C LEU A 897 -45.25 -2.94 -35.31
N LEU A 898 -46.12 -1.94 -35.10
CA LEU A 898 -47.04 -1.89 -33.96
C LEU A 898 -48.04 -3.06 -33.98
N ILE A 899 -48.60 -3.41 -35.14
CA ILE A 899 -49.52 -4.55 -35.28
C ILE A 899 -48.78 -5.86 -35.07
N LEU A 900 -47.59 -6.02 -35.66
CA LEU A 900 -46.74 -7.20 -35.49
C LEU A 900 -46.32 -7.37 -34.02
N LEU A 901 -45.85 -6.31 -33.36
CA LEU A 901 -45.49 -6.31 -31.95
C LEU A 901 -46.70 -6.62 -31.07
N ALA A 902 -47.91 -6.14 -31.37
CA ALA A 902 -49.08 -6.47 -30.56
C ALA A 902 -49.50 -7.94 -30.70
N LEU A 903 -49.39 -8.53 -31.90
CA LEU A 903 -49.57 -9.96 -32.11
C LEU A 903 -48.48 -10.77 -31.40
N VAL A 904 -47.21 -10.34 -31.49
CA VAL A 904 -46.09 -10.95 -30.78
C VAL A 904 -46.25 -10.82 -29.26
N LEU A 905 -46.72 -9.70 -28.72
CA LEU A 905 -47.03 -9.56 -27.29
C LEU A 905 -48.20 -10.46 -26.88
N SER A 906 -49.23 -10.63 -27.71
CA SER A 906 -50.33 -11.55 -27.40
C SER A 906 -49.88 -13.02 -27.42
N VAL A 907 -49.07 -13.42 -28.41
CA VAL A 907 -48.49 -14.77 -28.51
C VAL A 907 -47.46 -15.00 -27.40
N ALA A 908 -46.62 -14.02 -27.09
CA ALA A 908 -45.67 -14.08 -25.98
C ALA A 908 -46.40 -14.16 -24.65
N ARG A 909 -47.48 -13.38 -24.44
CA ARG A 909 -48.30 -13.50 -23.23
C ARG A 909 -48.90 -14.91 -23.13
N MET A 910 -49.43 -15.46 -24.20
CA MET A 910 -49.91 -16.85 -24.25
C MET A 910 -48.77 -17.86 -23.98
N LYS A 911 -47.54 -17.57 -24.41
CA LYS A 911 -46.33 -18.40 -24.26
C LYS A 911 -45.51 -18.16 -22.97
N PHE A 912 -45.85 -17.16 -22.16
CA PHE A 912 -45.21 -16.89 -20.86
C PHE A 912 -46.18 -17.04 -19.69
N VAL A 913 -47.50 -16.87 -19.92
CA VAL A 913 -48.56 -17.05 -18.90
C VAL A 913 -49.25 -18.42 -19.03
N GLY A 914 -49.07 -19.14 -20.14
CA GLY A 914 -49.69 -20.45 -20.41
C GLY A 914 -48.70 -21.54 -20.82
N VAL A 915 -47.48 -21.54 -20.27
CA VAL A 915 -46.39 -22.50 -20.62
C VAL A 915 -45.82 -23.24 -19.40
N ASP A 916 -46.55 -23.26 -18.29
CA ASP A 916 -46.42 -24.32 -17.29
C ASP A 916 -47.34 -25.52 -17.63
N ASP A 917 -48.41 -25.30 -18.42
CA ASP A 917 -49.22 -26.35 -19.06
C ASP A 917 -48.56 -26.85 -20.37
N LEU A 918 -47.52 -27.69 -20.28
CA LEU A 918 -46.99 -28.42 -21.45
C LEU A 918 -47.69 -29.79 -21.60
N PRO A 919 -48.60 -30.00 -22.57
CA PRO A 919 -49.22 -31.30 -22.77
C PRO A 919 -48.25 -32.28 -23.45
N GLY A 920 -48.05 -33.44 -22.83
CA GLY A 920 -47.49 -34.62 -23.51
C GLY A 920 -48.40 -35.09 -24.67
N PRO A 921 -47.86 -35.81 -25.67
CA PRO A 921 -48.52 -35.96 -26.98
C PRO A 921 -49.67 -36.99 -27.03
N ALA A 922 -50.84 -36.58 -26.50
CA ALA A 922 -52.20 -37.00 -26.88
C ALA A 922 -52.60 -38.51 -26.72
N PRO A 923 -53.90 -38.89 -26.84
CA PRO A 923 -55.15 -38.10 -26.78
C PRO A 923 -56.19 -38.59 -25.73
N THR A 924 -57.11 -37.70 -25.35
CA THR A 924 -58.49 -37.97 -24.84
C THR A 924 -58.76 -38.76 -23.53
N GLN A 925 -59.76 -38.25 -22.78
CA GLN A 925 -60.56 -38.87 -21.71
C GLN A 925 -60.00 -39.06 -20.29
N HIS A 926 -60.60 -38.28 -19.37
CA HIS A 926 -60.93 -38.59 -17.96
C HIS A 926 -59.77 -38.85 -16.97
N GLY A 927 -59.68 -38.01 -15.93
CA GLY A 927 -58.87 -38.29 -14.73
C GLY A 927 -58.43 -37.04 -13.96
N SER A 928 -58.97 -36.89 -12.76
CA SER A 928 -58.49 -36.09 -11.61
C SER A 928 -57.06 -35.49 -11.67
N GLN A 929 -56.99 -34.21 -12.02
CA GLN A 929 -56.11 -33.16 -11.43
C GLN A 929 -56.96 -31.88 -11.55
N ILE A 930 -57.54 -31.26 -10.52
CA ILE A 930 -57.12 -31.15 -9.11
C ILE A 930 -55.64 -30.87 -9.03
N ASP A 931 -55.30 -29.62 -9.32
CA ASP A 931 -53.96 -29.10 -9.13
C ASP A 931 -53.72 -28.92 -7.62
N HIS A 932 -53.24 -30.00 -7.00
CA HIS A 932 -53.06 -30.07 -5.56
C HIS A 932 -52.09 -28.99 -5.07
N SER A 933 -52.36 -28.48 -3.87
CA SER A 933 -51.56 -27.44 -3.21
C SER A 933 -50.08 -27.85 -3.02
N PHE A 934 -49.22 -27.37 -3.93
CA PHE A 934 -47.75 -27.41 -3.90
C PHE A 934 -47.06 -28.78 -3.83
N PRO A 935 -46.02 -28.96 -4.67
CA PRO A 935 -44.70 -29.39 -4.21
C PRO A 935 -43.79 -28.15 -4.08
N PHE A 936 -43.37 -27.83 -2.85
CA PHE A 936 -42.57 -26.63 -2.57
C PHE A 936 -41.07 -26.92 -2.76
N LEU A 937 -40.48 -26.42 -3.85
CA LEU A 937 -39.03 -26.54 -4.14
C LEU A 937 -38.46 -25.27 -4.82
N GLU A 938 -38.60 -24.10 -4.20
CA GLU A 938 -37.83 -22.91 -4.60
C GLU A 938 -36.46 -22.88 -3.89
N SER A 939 -35.42 -23.35 -4.60
CA SER A 939 -33.99 -23.36 -4.24
C SER A 939 -33.52 -24.35 -3.17
N LEU A 940 -32.25 -24.77 -3.27
CA LEU A 940 -31.57 -25.60 -2.25
C LEU A 940 -31.41 -24.90 -0.89
N ASN A 941 -31.71 -23.60 -0.79
CA ASN A 941 -31.48 -22.83 0.44
C ASN A 941 -32.42 -23.26 1.58
N GLU A 942 -33.61 -23.83 1.28
CA GLU A 942 -34.48 -24.44 2.30
C GLU A 942 -34.13 -25.90 2.63
N VAL A 943 -33.31 -26.59 1.81
CA VAL A 943 -32.79 -27.93 2.17
C VAL A 943 -31.79 -27.86 3.34
N LEU A 944 -31.26 -26.66 3.61
CA LEU A 944 -30.50 -26.32 4.82
C LEU A 944 -31.38 -25.98 6.04
N GLU A 945 -32.71 -25.90 5.89
CA GLU A 945 -33.67 -25.57 6.96
C GLU A 945 -34.47 -26.78 7.47
N THR A 946 -33.85 -27.97 7.53
CA THR A 946 -34.41 -29.19 8.14
C THR A 946 -34.90 -29.01 9.58
N ASN A 947 -34.43 -27.97 10.27
CA ASN A 947 -34.77 -27.63 11.66
C ASN A 947 -36.22 -27.11 11.83
N ARG A 948 -37.02 -26.95 10.76
CA ARG A 948 -38.38 -26.38 10.85
C ARG A 948 -39.46 -27.34 11.36
N ALA A 949 -39.29 -28.66 11.24
CA ALA A 949 -40.30 -29.62 11.73
C ALA A 949 -40.45 -29.55 13.26
N GLU A 950 -39.33 -29.43 13.98
CA GLU A 950 -39.26 -29.34 15.44
C GLU A 950 -39.99 -28.10 15.99
N GLN A 951 -40.04 -27.00 15.22
CA GLN A 951 -40.67 -25.74 15.64
C GLN A 951 -42.19 -25.83 15.79
N SER A 952 -42.85 -26.81 15.15
CA SER A 952 -44.28 -27.06 15.35
C SER A 952 -44.58 -27.62 16.73
N GLN A 953 -43.66 -28.43 17.27
CA GLN A 953 -43.84 -29.14 18.54
C GLN A 953 -43.51 -28.29 19.77
N SER A 954 -42.89 -27.12 19.60
CA SER A 954 -42.55 -26.19 20.70
C SER A 954 -43.47 -24.96 20.81
N HIS A 955 -44.44 -24.79 19.90
CA HIS A 955 -45.36 -23.63 19.90
C HIS A 955 -46.35 -23.66 21.06
N VAL A 956 -46.47 -22.54 21.78
CA VAL A 956 -47.42 -22.33 22.87
C VAL A 956 -48.68 -21.58 22.40
N HIS A 957 -48.61 -20.26 22.19
CA HIS A 957 -49.77 -19.39 21.96
C HIS A 957 -49.52 -18.35 20.85
N ARG A 958 -50.59 -17.83 20.23
CA ARG A 958 -50.60 -16.81 19.15
C ARG A 958 -51.40 -15.58 19.57
N MET A 959 -50.74 -14.43 19.70
CA MET A 959 -51.32 -13.15 20.12
C MET A 959 -51.50 -12.20 18.93
N TYR A 960 -52.71 -11.66 18.70
CA TYR A 960 -53.00 -10.78 17.56
C TYR A 960 -52.78 -9.28 17.88
N PHE A 961 -52.36 -8.51 16.86
CA PHE A 961 -52.24 -7.05 16.93
C PHE A 961 -53.57 -6.35 16.63
N MET A 962 -53.84 -5.28 17.38
CA MET A 962 -55.05 -4.47 17.32
C MET A 962 -54.91 -3.31 16.33
N GLY A 963 -55.99 -2.98 15.60
CA GLY A 963 -56.08 -1.81 14.71
C GLY A 963 -55.88 -2.09 13.20
N PRO A 964 -56.22 -1.13 12.32
CA PRO A 964 -56.22 -1.27 10.86
C PRO A 964 -54.89 -0.93 10.15
N ASN A 965 -53.81 -0.72 10.89
CA ASN A 965 -52.47 -0.38 10.38
C ASN A 965 -52.46 0.82 9.41
N THR A 966 -53.14 1.91 9.75
CA THR A 966 -53.10 3.17 8.98
C THR A 966 -52.17 4.18 9.66
N PHE A 967 -51.75 5.22 8.93
CA PHE A 967 -50.94 6.31 9.51
C PHE A 967 -51.64 7.07 10.67
N SER A 968 -52.95 6.87 10.87
CA SER A 968 -53.72 7.40 12.01
C SER A 968 -53.97 6.38 13.12
N GLU A 969 -54.01 5.09 12.80
CA GLU A 969 -54.24 3.99 13.75
C GLU A 969 -53.26 2.82 13.45
N PRO A 970 -52.04 2.85 14.03
CA PRO A 970 -51.05 1.77 13.88
C PRO A 970 -51.46 0.50 14.64
N TRP A 971 -50.76 -0.60 14.33
CA TRP A 971 -50.83 -1.83 15.13
C TRP A 971 -50.33 -1.61 16.56
N HIS A 972 -50.91 -2.34 17.53
CA HIS A 972 -50.47 -2.39 18.92
C HIS A 972 -50.86 -3.71 19.61
N LEU A 973 -50.17 -4.06 20.69
CA LEU A 973 -50.47 -5.17 21.61
C LEU A 973 -50.97 -4.65 22.97
N SER A 974 -51.66 -5.51 23.70
CA SER A 974 -52.05 -5.29 25.11
C SER A 974 -50.87 -5.59 26.04
N HIS A 975 -50.70 -4.79 27.10
CA HIS A 975 -49.67 -5.00 28.12
C HIS A 975 -49.98 -6.19 29.04
N ILE A 976 -51.24 -6.65 29.11
CA ILE A 976 -51.61 -7.81 29.95
C ILE A 976 -51.22 -9.10 29.19
N PRO A 977 -50.30 -9.94 29.72
CA PRO A 977 -49.97 -11.22 29.10
C PRO A 977 -51.16 -12.19 29.17
N PRO A 978 -51.46 -12.95 28.10
CA PRO A 978 -52.37 -14.09 28.18
C PRO A 978 -51.95 -15.10 29.26
N GLU A 979 -52.93 -15.71 29.93
CA GLU A 979 -52.67 -16.66 31.03
C GLU A 979 -51.85 -17.87 30.54
N GLU A 980 -51.98 -18.24 29.26
CA GLU A 980 -51.26 -19.35 28.61
C GLU A 980 -49.74 -19.13 28.47
N ILE A 981 -49.23 -17.89 28.57
CA ILE A 981 -47.79 -17.58 28.52
C ILE A 981 -47.24 -17.08 29.85
N LYS A 982 -48.10 -16.78 30.82
CA LYS A 982 -47.78 -16.10 32.08
C LYS A 982 -46.78 -16.86 32.98
N GLU A 983 -46.75 -18.19 32.90
CA GLU A 983 -45.75 -19.02 33.59
C GLU A 983 -44.38 -19.06 32.90
N ILE A 984 -44.31 -18.80 31.59
CA ILE A 984 -43.08 -18.83 30.79
C ILE A 984 -42.38 -17.45 30.82
N VAL A 985 -43.12 -16.42 31.22
CA VAL A 985 -42.75 -15.01 31.05
C VAL A 985 -42.59 -14.27 32.40
N TYR A 986 -41.69 -13.30 32.47
CA TYR A 986 -41.59 -12.32 33.55
C TYR A 986 -42.47 -11.10 33.23
N GLU A 987 -43.57 -10.93 33.97
CA GLU A 987 -44.61 -9.91 33.69
C GLU A 987 -44.04 -8.48 33.55
N ALA A 988 -43.09 -8.10 34.40
CA ALA A 988 -42.47 -6.77 34.35
C ALA A 988 -41.69 -6.51 33.03
N ALA A 989 -40.91 -7.50 32.57
CA ALA A 989 -40.17 -7.40 31.32
C ALA A 989 -41.08 -7.55 30.08
N PHE A 990 -42.19 -8.28 30.21
CA PHE A 990 -43.23 -8.32 29.17
C PHE A 990 -43.87 -6.95 28.93
N ASN A 991 -44.16 -6.20 30.00
CA ASN A 991 -44.72 -4.85 29.86
C ASN A 991 -43.79 -3.94 29.06
N THR A 992 -42.49 -3.94 29.37
CA THR A 992 -41.45 -3.18 28.63
C THR A 992 -41.36 -3.64 27.17
N PHE A 993 -41.36 -4.95 26.92
CA PHE A 993 -41.38 -5.51 25.56
C PHE A 993 -42.61 -5.07 24.75
N VAL A 994 -43.79 -4.95 25.39
CA VAL A 994 -45.00 -4.43 24.75
C VAL A 994 -44.92 -2.92 24.50
N ASP A 995 -44.39 -2.13 25.43
CA ASP A 995 -44.10 -0.69 25.22
C ASP A 995 -43.18 -0.49 24.01
N GLU A 996 -42.10 -1.27 23.92
CA GLU A 996 -41.13 -1.23 22.83
C GLU A 996 -41.76 -1.63 21.50
N ILE A 997 -42.49 -2.76 21.43
CA ILE A 997 -43.24 -3.16 20.23
C ILE A 997 -44.25 -2.09 19.80
N ASN A 998 -45.00 -1.51 20.73
CA ASN A 998 -45.99 -0.47 20.44
C ASN A 998 -45.31 0.80 19.90
N SER A 999 -44.15 1.17 20.44
CA SER A 999 -43.33 2.28 19.93
C SER A 999 -42.78 2.01 18.53
N ILE A 1000 -42.34 0.78 18.25
CA ILE A 1000 -41.80 0.36 16.95
C ILE A 1000 -42.92 0.34 15.90
N ALA A 1001 -44.13 -0.10 16.26
CA ALA A 1001 -45.28 -0.14 15.36
C ALA A 1001 -45.82 1.26 15.02
N ALA A 1002 -45.74 2.24 15.94
CA ALA A 1002 -46.29 3.58 15.78
C ALA A 1002 -45.70 4.36 14.58
N TYR A 1003 -46.56 4.98 13.77
CA TYR A 1003 -46.14 5.79 12.61
C TYR A 1003 -45.71 7.21 13.02
N GLN A 1004 -44.61 7.70 12.42
CA GLN A 1004 -44.18 9.08 12.59
C GLN A 1004 -45.01 10.02 11.71
N TRP A 1005 -45.31 11.23 12.20
CA TRP A 1005 -46.24 12.18 11.57
C TRP A 1005 -45.90 12.51 10.10
N TRP A 1006 -44.62 12.55 9.77
CA TRP A 1006 -44.14 12.86 8.42
C TRP A 1006 -44.43 11.74 7.41
N GLU A 1007 -44.59 10.49 7.86
CA GLU A 1007 -44.92 9.37 6.97
C GLU A 1007 -46.33 9.53 6.36
N GLY A 1008 -47.27 9.98 7.20
CA GLY A 1008 -48.61 10.38 6.77
C GLY A 1008 -48.63 11.70 5.98
N ALA A 1009 -47.69 12.62 6.24
CA ALA A 1009 -47.54 13.83 5.43
C ALA A 1009 -47.04 13.51 4.01
N ILE A 1010 -46.04 12.62 3.86
CA ILE A 1010 -45.58 12.13 2.55
C ILE A 1010 -46.71 11.41 1.82
N TYR A 1011 -47.45 10.53 2.50
CA TYR A 1011 -48.64 9.89 1.92
C TYR A 1011 -49.66 10.92 1.41
N SER A 1012 -49.91 11.98 2.19
CA SER A 1012 -50.83 13.07 1.81
C SER A 1012 -50.35 13.83 0.56
N ILE A 1013 -49.05 14.17 0.49
CA ILE A 1013 -48.45 14.84 -0.67
C ILE A 1013 -48.50 13.94 -1.92
N LEU A 1014 -48.06 12.68 -1.79
CA LEU A 1014 -48.10 11.70 -2.87
C LEU A 1014 -49.54 11.44 -3.35
N SER A 1015 -50.55 11.49 -2.48
CA SER A 1015 -51.95 11.29 -2.88
C SER A 1015 -52.46 12.32 -3.90
N VAL A 1016 -51.82 13.50 -3.95
CA VAL A 1016 -52.09 14.56 -4.94
C VAL A 1016 -51.16 14.42 -6.16
N VAL A 1017 -49.86 14.26 -5.94
CA VAL A 1017 -48.83 14.28 -7.01
C VAL A 1017 -48.78 12.99 -7.82
N ALA A 1018 -48.93 11.84 -7.16
CA ALA A 1018 -48.82 10.51 -7.76
C ALA A 1018 -49.55 9.46 -6.90
N TYR A 1019 -50.89 9.46 -6.95
CA TYR A 1019 -51.74 8.54 -6.16
C TYR A 1019 -51.31 7.05 -6.17
N PRO A 1020 -50.84 6.44 -7.28
CA PRO A 1020 -50.33 5.07 -7.25
C PRO A 1020 -49.10 4.91 -6.34
N LEU A 1021 -48.21 5.90 -6.31
CA LEU A 1021 -47.06 5.93 -5.41
C LEU A 1021 -47.46 6.14 -3.95
N ALA A 1022 -48.53 6.90 -3.69
CA ALA A 1022 -49.07 7.07 -2.33
C ALA A 1022 -49.50 5.71 -1.73
N TRP A 1023 -50.26 4.92 -2.49
CA TRP A 1023 -50.66 3.58 -2.07
C TRP A 1023 -49.46 2.64 -1.90
N SER A 1024 -48.51 2.64 -2.84
CA SER A 1024 -47.30 1.81 -2.69
C SER A 1024 -46.42 2.25 -1.51
N TRP A 1025 -46.35 3.55 -1.21
CA TRP A 1025 -45.66 4.09 -0.03
C TRP A 1025 -46.30 3.59 1.25
N GLN A 1026 -47.63 3.68 1.39
CA GLN A 1026 -48.34 3.12 2.55
C GLN A 1026 -48.04 1.63 2.72
N GLN A 1027 -48.13 0.85 1.65
CA GLN A 1027 -47.88 -0.59 1.72
C GLN A 1027 -46.40 -0.94 1.97
N TRP A 1028 -45.46 -0.12 1.52
CA TRP A 1028 -44.03 -0.27 1.81
C TRP A 1028 -43.68 0.09 3.26
N ARG A 1029 -44.23 1.19 3.80
CA ARG A 1029 -44.05 1.54 5.22
C ARG A 1029 -44.64 0.47 6.14
N ARG A 1030 -45.79 -0.12 5.78
CA ARG A 1030 -46.34 -1.31 6.46
C ARG A 1030 -45.39 -2.51 6.43
N LYS A 1031 -44.79 -2.83 5.27
CA LYS A 1031 -43.76 -3.90 5.18
C LYS A 1031 -42.55 -3.62 6.05
N MET A 1032 -42.03 -2.39 6.03
CA MET A 1032 -40.90 -2.00 6.88
C MET A 1032 -41.22 -2.06 8.37
N LYS A 1033 -42.43 -1.67 8.80
CA LYS A 1033 -42.87 -1.81 10.20
C LYS A 1033 -42.95 -3.28 10.61
N LEU A 1034 -43.54 -4.15 9.79
CA LEU A 1034 -43.55 -5.59 10.04
C LEU A 1034 -42.15 -6.21 10.09
N GLN A 1035 -41.26 -5.79 9.17
CA GLN A 1035 -39.89 -6.27 9.12
C GLN A 1035 -39.10 -5.83 10.36
N LYS A 1036 -39.21 -4.55 10.78
CA LYS A 1036 -38.61 -4.08 12.03
C LYS A 1036 -39.14 -4.80 13.26
N LEU A 1037 -40.45 -5.09 13.33
CA LEU A 1037 -41.01 -5.91 14.42
C LEU A 1037 -40.43 -7.34 14.42
N ARG A 1038 -40.17 -7.93 13.25
CA ARG A 1038 -39.50 -9.24 13.13
C ARG A 1038 -38.03 -9.20 13.50
N GLU A 1039 -37.30 -8.17 13.08
CA GLU A 1039 -35.85 -8.00 13.34
C GLU A 1039 -35.59 -7.66 14.82
N PHE A 1040 -36.41 -6.79 15.39
CA PHE A 1040 -36.40 -6.48 16.82
C PHE A 1040 -36.59 -7.77 17.65
N VAL A 1041 -37.68 -8.50 17.40
CA VAL A 1041 -38.00 -9.76 18.09
C VAL A 1041 -36.98 -10.87 17.82
N ARG A 1042 -36.29 -10.88 16.67
CA ARG A 1042 -35.31 -11.93 16.33
C ARG A 1042 -33.88 -11.65 16.81
N SER A 1043 -33.48 -10.38 16.97
CA SER A 1043 -32.06 -10.04 17.10
C SER A 1043 -31.70 -8.78 17.90
N GLU A 1044 -32.62 -7.84 18.14
CA GLU A 1044 -32.32 -6.65 18.97
C GLU A 1044 -32.78 -6.85 20.41
N TYR A 1045 -33.96 -7.45 20.61
CA TYR A 1045 -34.48 -7.80 21.92
C TYR A 1045 -33.80 -9.07 22.45
N ASP A 1046 -33.33 -9.05 23.70
CA ASP A 1046 -32.58 -10.13 24.37
C ASP A 1046 -33.46 -11.30 24.87
N HIS A 1047 -34.75 -11.28 24.51
CA HIS A 1047 -35.79 -12.18 25.01
C HIS A 1047 -35.90 -12.17 26.55
N SER A 1048 -35.46 -11.11 27.25
CA SER A 1048 -35.45 -11.02 28.73
C SER A 1048 -36.78 -11.30 29.40
N CYS A 1049 -37.91 -11.11 28.70
CA CYS A 1049 -39.22 -11.51 29.19
C CYS A 1049 -39.36 -13.03 29.37
N LEU A 1050 -38.65 -13.88 28.61
CA LEU A 1050 -38.71 -15.34 28.73
C LEU A 1050 -37.86 -15.83 29.92
N ARG A 1051 -38.37 -16.81 30.67
CA ARG A 1051 -37.66 -17.40 31.82
C ARG A 1051 -36.51 -18.31 31.37
N SER A 1052 -36.69 -19.11 30.33
CA SER A 1052 -35.64 -19.97 29.74
C SER A 1052 -34.32 -19.23 29.50
N CYS A 1053 -33.21 -19.83 29.93
CA CYS A 1053 -31.88 -19.33 29.61
C CYS A 1053 -31.53 -19.57 28.14
N ARG A 1054 -31.85 -20.75 27.60
CA ARG A 1054 -31.62 -21.14 26.21
C ARG A 1054 -32.47 -20.36 25.19
N SER A 1055 -33.74 -20.07 25.47
CA SER A 1055 -34.53 -19.19 24.58
C SER A 1055 -33.87 -17.82 24.42
N ARG A 1056 -33.32 -17.29 25.52
CA ARG A 1056 -32.59 -16.01 25.55
C ARG A 1056 -31.22 -16.09 24.87
N ALA A 1057 -30.46 -17.15 25.12
CA ALA A 1057 -29.14 -17.34 24.51
C ALA A 1057 -29.19 -17.62 22.99
N LEU A 1058 -30.29 -18.18 22.48
CA LEU A 1058 -30.45 -18.54 21.06
C LEU A 1058 -31.40 -17.62 20.28
N TYR A 1059 -32.15 -16.74 20.95
CA TYR A 1059 -33.16 -15.83 20.35
C TYR A 1059 -34.30 -16.55 19.59
N GLU A 1060 -34.63 -17.80 19.95
CA GLU A 1060 -35.59 -18.64 19.19
C GLU A 1060 -37.04 -18.63 19.73
N GLY A 1061 -37.30 -18.02 20.89
CA GLY A 1061 -38.55 -18.17 21.64
C GLY A 1061 -39.77 -17.36 21.15
N LEU A 1062 -39.60 -16.44 20.19
CA LEU A 1062 -40.63 -15.47 19.76
C LEU A 1062 -40.58 -15.24 18.24
N LYS A 1063 -41.73 -15.16 17.54
CA LYS A 1063 -41.79 -14.90 16.08
C LYS A 1063 -43.01 -14.04 15.69
N VAL A 1064 -42.85 -13.08 14.78
CA VAL A 1064 -43.92 -12.17 14.31
C VAL A 1064 -44.32 -12.46 12.86
N ALA A 1065 -45.62 -12.44 12.53
CA ALA A 1065 -46.13 -12.55 11.16
C ALA A 1065 -47.43 -11.75 10.93
N ALA A 1066 -47.91 -11.72 9.67
CA ALA A 1066 -49.01 -10.85 9.24
C ALA A 1066 -49.63 -11.31 7.90
N THR A 1067 -50.83 -10.79 7.61
CA THR A 1067 -51.57 -11.05 6.37
C THR A 1067 -50.93 -10.36 5.15
N SER A 1068 -51.19 -10.88 3.94
CA SER A 1068 -50.54 -10.41 2.69
C SER A 1068 -50.87 -8.96 2.30
N ASP A 1069 -52.01 -8.45 2.77
CA ASP A 1069 -52.49 -7.08 2.64
C ASP A 1069 -52.02 -6.15 3.79
N LEU A 1070 -51.38 -6.71 4.82
CA LEU A 1070 -50.77 -6.01 5.96
C LEU A 1070 -51.75 -5.15 6.78
N MET A 1071 -53.02 -5.57 6.85
CA MET A 1071 -54.02 -4.99 7.74
C MET A 1071 -54.02 -5.67 9.12
N LEU A 1072 -53.62 -6.93 9.22
CA LEU A 1072 -53.59 -7.74 10.45
C LEU A 1072 -52.21 -8.39 10.70
N ALA A 1073 -51.76 -8.44 11.95
CA ALA A 1073 -50.50 -9.08 12.39
C ALA A 1073 -50.68 -9.91 13.68
N TYR A 1074 -49.70 -10.75 14.02
CA TYR A 1074 -49.67 -11.61 15.21
C TYR A 1074 -48.24 -12.00 15.63
N LEU A 1075 -48.10 -12.42 16.90
CA LEU A 1075 -46.88 -12.85 17.59
C LEU A 1075 -47.08 -14.27 18.15
N ASP A 1076 -46.20 -15.21 17.80
CA ASP A 1076 -46.21 -16.61 18.20
C ASP A 1076 -45.07 -16.91 19.21
N PHE A 1077 -45.36 -17.70 20.26
CA PHE A 1077 -44.45 -18.04 21.37
C PHE A 1077 -43.98 -19.51 21.32
N PHE A 1078 -42.70 -19.77 21.64
CA PHE A 1078 -42.06 -21.09 21.56
C PHE A 1078 -41.18 -21.42 22.78
N LEU A 1079 -41.14 -22.69 23.18
CA LEU A 1079 -40.31 -23.21 24.28
C LEU A 1079 -38.87 -23.52 23.83
N GLY A 1080 -37.87 -23.05 24.58
CA GLY A 1080 -36.44 -23.20 24.23
C GLY A 1080 -35.80 -24.55 24.59
N GLY A 1081 -36.43 -25.34 25.46
CA GLY A 1081 -36.01 -26.71 25.79
C GLY A 1081 -35.37 -26.91 27.17
N ASP A 1082 -34.90 -25.84 27.84
CA ASP A 1082 -34.45 -25.92 29.25
C ASP A 1082 -35.64 -26.14 30.20
N GLU A 1083 -36.78 -25.53 29.88
CA GLU A 1083 -38.02 -25.53 30.67
C GLU A 1083 -38.83 -26.83 30.49
N LYS A 1084 -38.17 -27.96 30.16
CA LYS A 1084 -38.81 -29.25 29.85
C LYS A 1084 -39.47 -29.89 31.08
N ARG A 1085 -40.63 -29.36 31.44
CA ARG A 1085 -41.66 -30.03 32.24
C ARG A 1085 -42.54 -30.93 31.34
N THR A 1086 -43.33 -31.80 31.95
CA THR A 1086 -44.19 -32.79 31.26
C THR A 1086 -45.58 -32.26 30.86
N ASP A 1087 -45.90 -31.02 31.24
CA ASP A 1087 -47.18 -30.32 31.02
C ASP A 1087 -47.13 -29.30 29.87
N LEU A 1088 -45.93 -28.95 29.38
CA LEU A 1088 -45.68 -27.95 28.35
C LEU A 1088 -45.00 -28.57 27.11
N PRO A 1089 -45.45 -28.28 25.87
CA PRO A 1089 -46.54 -27.37 25.48
C PRO A 1089 -47.94 -28.04 25.40
N PRO A 1090 -49.03 -27.24 25.44
CA PRO A 1090 -50.40 -27.75 25.49
C PRO A 1090 -50.91 -28.35 24.16
N ARG A 1091 -51.71 -29.42 24.24
CA ARG A 1091 -52.36 -30.10 23.10
C ARG A 1091 -53.52 -29.29 22.52
N LEU A 1092 -53.95 -29.54 21.28
CA LEU A 1092 -54.97 -28.73 20.61
C LEU A 1092 -56.26 -28.54 21.41
N HIS A 1093 -56.83 -29.62 21.97
CA HIS A 1093 -58.09 -29.53 22.74
C HIS A 1093 -57.99 -28.60 23.97
N GLN A 1094 -56.78 -28.36 24.50
CA GLN A 1094 -56.54 -27.43 25.61
C GLN A 1094 -56.44 -25.95 25.15
N ARG A 1095 -56.54 -25.68 23.84
CA ARG A 1095 -56.44 -24.34 23.23
C ARG A 1095 -57.79 -23.78 22.75
N PHE A 1096 -58.89 -24.50 22.97
CA PHE A 1096 -60.23 -24.01 22.59
C PHE A 1096 -60.89 -23.23 23.76
N PRO A 1097 -61.60 -22.12 23.49
CA PRO A 1097 -61.94 -21.57 22.18
C PRO A 1097 -60.80 -20.75 21.52
N MET A 1098 -60.70 -20.82 20.19
CA MET A 1098 -59.62 -20.22 19.39
C MET A 1098 -60.19 -19.26 18.31
N PRO A 1099 -59.87 -17.95 18.36
CA PRO A 1099 -60.29 -16.99 17.34
C PRO A 1099 -59.32 -16.91 16.15
N ILE A 1100 -59.85 -16.65 14.95
CA ILE A 1100 -59.09 -16.46 13.69
C ILE A 1100 -59.61 -15.22 12.96
N LEU A 1101 -58.77 -14.19 12.80
CA LEU A 1101 -59.19 -12.89 12.26
C LEU A 1101 -58.99 -12.76 10.73
N PHE A 1102 -59.84 -11.96 10.08
CA PHE A 1102 -59.71 -11.58 8.67
C PHE A 1102 -58.75 -10.39 8.47
N GLY A 1103 -58.05 -10.38 7.34
CA GLY A 1103 -57.46 -9.18 6.73
C GLY A 1103 -58.46 -8.47 5.80
N GLY A 1104 -58.05 -7.31 5.29
CA GLY A 1104 -58.75 -6.47 4.31
C GLY A 1104 -59.64 -5.35 4.89
N ASP A 1105 -60.09 -4.46 4.01
CA ASP A 1105 -61.03 -3.38 4.33
C ASP A 1105 -62.23 -3.26 3.34
N GLY A 1106 -62.21 -4.04 2.25
CA GLY A 1106 -63.22 -4.01 1.20
C GLY A 1106 -63.00 -2.92 0.14
N SER A 1107 -61.84 -2.27 0.11
CA SER A 1107 -61.47 -1.33 -0.95
C SER A 1107 -61.15 -2.04 -2.28
N TYR A 1108 -60.95 -1.27 -3.35
CA TYR A 1108 -60.50 -1.85 -4.63
C TYR A 1108 -59.08 -2.44 -4.55
N MET A 1109 -58.24 -2.01 -3.59
CA MET A 1109 -56.90 -2.56 -3.41
C MET A 1109 -56.87 -3.76 -2.44
N ALA A 1110 -57.64 -3.70 -1.34
CA ALA A 1110 -57.61 -4.67 -0.23
C ALA A 1110 -59.00 -5.26 0.07
N PRO A 1111 -59.48 -6.24 -0.73
CA PRO A 1111 -60.67 -7.02 -0.37
C PRO A 1111 -60.45 -7.82 0.93
N PHE A 1112 -61.53 -8.21 1.60
CA PHE A 1112 -61.46 -9.04 2.80
C PHE A 1112 -60.92 -10.45 2.49
N SER A 1113 -60.16 -11.04 3.41
CA SER A 1113 -59.65 -12.41 3.28
C SER A 1113 -59.28 -13.06 4.63
N LEU A 1114 -59.36 -14.39 4.70
CA LEU A 1114 -58.82 -15.21 5.80
C LEU A 1114 -57.51 -15.87 5.37
N GLN A 1115 -56.51 -15.79 6.23
CA GLN A 1115 -55.15 -16.31 6.06
C GLN A 1115 -55.02 -17.71 6.70
N ASN A 1116 -54.31 -18.62 6.05
CA ASN A 1116 -53.95 -19.93 6.61
C ASN A 1116 -52.43 -20.15 6.57
N ASP A 1117 -51.86 -20.60 7.67
CA ASP A 1117 -50.42 -20.78 7.88
C ASP A 1117 -50.08 -22.25 8.19
N ASN A 1118 -48.79 -22.63 8.08
CA ASN A 1118 -48.33 -23.97 8.44
C ASN A 1118 -48.55 -24.30 9.93
N ILE A 1119 -48.46 -23.31 10.84
CA ILE A 1119 -48.76 -23.49 12.28
C ILE A 1119 -50.25 -23.81 12.47
N LEU A 1120 -51.14 -23.00 11.88
CA LEU A 1120 -52.58 -23.23 11.97
C LEU A 1120 -52.98 -24.56 11.31
N THR A 1121 -52.38 -24.89 10.17
CA THR A 1121 -52.62 -26.15 9.45
C THR A 1121 -52.12 -27.37 10.22
N SER A 1122 -50.95 -27.31 10.86
CA SER A 1122 -50.40 -28.43 11.66
C SER A 1122 -51.07 -28.58 13.03
N LEU A 1123 -51.64 -27.51 13.57
CA LEU A 1123 -52.54 -27.57 14.73
C LEU A 1123 -53.87 -28.21 14.33
N MET A 1124 -54.54 -27.72 13.29
CA MET A 1124 -55.80 -28.29 12.80
C MET A 1124 -55.65 -29.71 12.24
N SER A 1125 -54.46 -30.11 11.77
CA SER A 1125 -54.21 -31.50 11.33
C SER A 1125 -54.13 -32.53 12.46
N GLN A 1126 -54.23 -32.10 13.73
CA GLN A 1126 -54.48 -33.00 14.85
C GLN A 1126 -55.95 -33.48 14.89
N LEU A 1127 -56.83 -32.89 14.07
CA LEU A 1127 -58.25 -33.24 13.94
C LEU A 1127 -58.54 -34.05 12.67
N GLY A 1128 -57.96 -33.67 11.53
CA GLY A 1128 -58.28 -34.25 10.23
C GLY A 1128 -57.31 -33.86 9.10
N SER A 1129 -57.65 -34.20 7.86
CA SER A 1129 -56.78 -33.98 6.70
C SER A 1129 -56.57 -32.49 6.37
N PRO A 1130 -55.32 -32.01 6.20
CA PRO A 1130 -55.02 -30.61 5.85
C PRO A 1130 -55.77 -30.07 4.63
N THR A 1131 -56.03 -30.92 3.63
CA THR A 1131 -56.75 -30.59 2.39
C THR A 1131 -58.14 -30.01 2.65
N THR A 1132 -58.90 -30.62 3.57
CA THR A 1132 -60.27 -30.19 3.93
C THR A 1132 -60.26 -28.77 4.49
N TRP A 1133 -59.26 -28.44 5.32
CA TRP A 1133 -59.08 -27.10 5.86
C TRP A 1133 -58.73 -26.08 4.77
N TYR A 1134 -57.82 -26.39 3.84
CA TYR A 1134 -57.50 -25.51 2.72
C TYR A 1134 -58.72 -25.21 1.82
N ARG A 1135 -59.57 -26.22 1.52
CA ARG A 1135 -60.75 -26.03 0.67
C ARG A 1135 -61.77 -25.09 1.31
N LEU A 1136 -62.05 -25.25 2.61
CA LEU A 1136 -62.91 -24.37 3.39
C LEU A 1136 -62.45 -22.90 3.31
N VAL A 1137 -61.16 -22.66 3.54
CA VAL A 1137 -60.55 -21.32 3.50
C VAL A 1137 -60.65 -20.70 2.10
N ALA A 1138 -60.53 -21.49 1.02
CA ALA A 1138 -60.69 -21.00 -0.35
C ALA A 1138 -62.13 -20.51 -0.64
N GLY A 1139 -63.14 -21.24 -0.18
CA GLY A 1139 -64.56 -20.90 -0.34
C GLY A 1139 -64.94 -19.58 0.32
N VAL A 1140 -64.54 -19.37 1.58
CA VAL A 1140 -64.76 -18.11 2.32
C VAL A 1140 -64.17 -16.91 1.55
N ASN A 1141 -62.93 -17.07 1.09
CA ASN A 1141 -62.20 -16.00 0.38
C ASN A 1141 -62.84 -15.58 -0.94
N ALA A 1142 -63.45 -16.51 -1.69
CA ALA A 1142 -64.16 -16.19 -2.92
C ALA A 1142 -65.38 -15.28 -2.67
N GLN A 1143 -66.15 -15.54 -1.61
CA GLN A 1143 -67.31 -14.70 -1.24
C GLN A 1143 -66.86 -13.31 -0.75
N LEU A 1144 -65.83 -13.26 0.11
CA LEU A 1144 -65.31 -12.02 0.69
C LEU A 1144 -64.79 -11.03 -0.37
N ARG A 1145 -64.27 -11.51 -1.52
CA ARG A 1145 -63.80 -10.64 -2.62
C ARG A 1145 -64.89 -9.71 -3.19
N LEU A 1146 -66.16 -10.10 -3.14
CA LEU A 1146 -67.27 -9.31 -3.67
C LEU A 1146 -67.79 -8.25 -2.67
N VAL A 1147 -67.33 -8.30 -1.42
CA VAL A 1147 -67.64 -7.33 -0.37
C VAL A 1147 -66.98 -5.99 -0.69
N ARG A 1148 -67.80 -4.93 -0.87
CA ARG A 1148 -67.33 -3.57 -1.19
C ARG A 1148 -67.56 -2.62 -0.02
N ARG A 1149 -66.50 -1.92 0.39
CA ARG A 1149 -66.55 -0.81 1.35
C ARG A 1149 -67.51 0.28 0.83
N GLY A 1150 -68.47 0.69 1.66
CA GLY A 1150 -69.59 1.56 1.30
C GLY A 1150 -70.88 0.82 0.92
N ARG A 1151 -70.91 -0.53 0.96
CA ARG A 1151 -72.10 -1.38 0.76
C ARG A 1151 -72.09 -2.67 1.63
N LEU A 1152 -71.36 -2.71 2.75
CA LEU A 1152 -71.08 -3.92 3.56
C LEU A 1152 -72.33 -4.74 3.90
N ARG A 1153 -73.40 -4.09 4.37
CA ARG A 1153 -74.69 -4.73 4.73
C ARG A 1153 -75.25 -5.62 3.63
N SER A 1154 -75.14 -5.18 2.36
CA SER A 1154 -75.68 -5.91 1.21
C SER A 1154 -74.81 -7.07 0.73
N THR A 1155 -73.57 -7.16 1.22
CA THR A 1155 -72.57 -8.12 0.70
C THR A 1155 -72.17 -9.18 1.71
N PHE A 1156 -72.11 -8.88 3.02
CA PHE A 1156 -71.84 -9.90 4.05
C PHE A 1156 -72.94 -10.97 4.17
N HIS A 1157 -74.20 -10.67 3.79
CA HIS A 1157 -75.28 -11.67 3.77
C HIS A 1157 -74.96 -12.88 2.85
N SER A 1158 -74.10 -12.70 1.83
CA SER A 1158 -73.64 -13.78 0.96
C SER A 1158 -72.60 -14.71 1.62
N VAL A 1159 -72.05 -14.31 2.77
CA VAL A 1159 -70.97 -15.04 3.49
C VAL A 1159 -71.55 -15.90 4.61
N LEU A 1160 -72.44 -15.36 5.47
CA LEU A 1160 -73.08 -16.12 6.56
C LEU A 1160 -73.81 -17.36 6.04
N ARG A 1161 -74.67 -17.17 5.04
CA ARG A 1161 -75.43 -18.24 4.40
C ARG A 1161 -74.54 -19.33 3.78
N TRP A 1162 -73.30 -19.01 3.43
CA TRP A 1162 -72.33 -19.97 2.91
C TRP A 1162 -71.69 -20.80 4.04
N LEU A 1163 -71.35 -20.17 5.18
CA LEU A 1163 -70.82 -20.87 6.36
C LEU A 1163 -71.81 -21.90 6.93
N GLU A 1164 -73.07 -21.49 7.10
CA GLU A 1164 -74.17 -22.35 7.58
C GLU A 1164 -74.38 -23.58 6.69
N THR A 1165 -74.30 -23.42 5.37
CA THR A 1165 -74.67 -24.47 4.40
C THR A 1165 -73.50 -25.34 3.94
N HIS A 1166 -72.27 -24.84 3.97
CA HIS A 1166 -71.10 -25.56 3.45
C HIS A 1166 -70.05 -25.90 4.53
N ALA A 1167 -69.82 -25.02 5.50
CA ALA A 1167 -68.68 -25.14 6.42
C ALA A 1167 -69.00 -25.94 7.70
N ASN A 1168 -69.98 -25.52 8.49
CA ASN A 1168 -70.25 -26.16 9.79
C ASN A 1168 -70.62 -27.65 9.72
N PRO A 1169 -71.47 -28.13 8.78
CA PRO A 1169 -71.81 -29.55 8.68
C PRO A 1169 -70.61 -30.49 8.45
N ALA A 1170 -69.50 -29.99 7.90
CA ALA A 1170 -68.28 -30.77 7.70
C ALA A 1170 -67.36 -30.81 8.95
N LEU A 1171 -67.49 -29.84 9.86
CA LEU A 1171 -66.64 -29.71 11.05
C LEU A 1171 -67.26 -30.36 12.29
N GLU A 1172 -68.59 -30.40 12.39
CA GLU A 1172 -69.30 -31.05 13.50
C GLU A 1172 -68.95 -32.54 13.62
N THR A 1173 -68.61 -33.23 12.53
CA THR A 1173 -68.13 -34.62 12.53
C THR A 1173 -66.81 -34.82 13.27
N HIS A 1174 -66.08 -33.73 13.56
CA HIS A 1174 -64.83 -33.71 14.34
C HIS A 1174 -65.02 -33.03 15.71
N GLY A 1175 -66.28 -32.82 16.16
CA GLY A 1175 -66.62 -32.24 17.45
C GLY A 1175 -66.39 -30.73 17.57
N ILE A 1176 -66.39 -29.99 16.45
CA ILE A 1176 -66.02 -28.57 16.40
C ILE A 1176 -67.01 -27.76 15.55
N ARG A 1177 -67.28 -26.52 15.96
CA ARG A 1177 -68.13 -25.55 15.26
C ARG A 1177 -67.39 -24.23 15.01
N VAL A 1178 -67.78 -23.52 13.95
CA VAL A 1178 -67.16 -22.26 13.51
C VAL A 1178 -68.21 -21.21 13.11
N ASP A 1179 -68.29 -20.11 13.86
CA ASP A 1179 -69.22 -19.00 13.59
C ASP A 1179 -68.47 -17.69 13.25
N LEU A 1180 -69.11 -16.81 12.47
CA LEU A 1180 -68.59 -15.47 12.17
C LEU A 1180 -68.71 -14.57 13.40
N ALA A 1181 -67.67 -13.82 13.75
CA ALA A 1181 -67.65 -12.90 14.88
C ALA A 1181 -67.03 -11.54 14.52
N TRP A 1182 -67.38 -10.51 15.31
CA TRP A 1182 -66.69 -9.22 15.32
C TRP A 1182 -65.92 -9.04 16.64
N PHE A 1183 -64.74 -8.45 16.54
CA PHE A 1183 -63.82 -8.25 17.65
C PHE A 1183 -63.56 -6.74 17.76
N GLN A 1184 -63.92 -6.15 18.90
CA GLN A 1184 -63.75 -4.72 19.13
C GLN A 1184 -62.34 -4.44 19.64
N THR A 1185 -61.43 -4.07 18.73
CA THR A 1185 -60.00 -3.93 19.06
C THR A 1185 -59.55 -2.50 19.37
N THR A 1186 -60.33 -1.46 19.05
CA THR A 1186 -59.91 -0.07 19.36
C THR A 1186 -61.05 0.78 19.93
N ALA A 1187 -60.69 1.74 20.80
CA ALA A 1187 -61.61 2.74 21.34
C ALA A 1187 -62.23 3.65 20.25
N CYS A 1188 -61.60 3.75 19.07
CA CYS A 1188 -62.10 4.49 17.91
C CYS A 1188 -63.32 3.83 17.24
N GLY A 1189 -63.68 2.60 17.63
CA GLY A 1189 -64.80 1.85 17.04
C GLY A 1189 -64.45 1.15 15.73
N TYR A 1190 -63.16 0.90 15.45
CA TYR A 1190 -62.78 -0.06 14.42
C TYR A 1190 -63.12 -1.47 14.90
N CYS A 1191 -63.91 -2.18 14.10
CA CYS A 1191 -64.30 -3.56 14.35
C CYS A 1191 -63.51 -4.45 13.38
N GLN A 1192 -62.73 -5.37 13.92
CA GLN A 1192 -62.18 -6.48 13.14
C GLN A 1192 -63.26 -7.57 13.01
N TYR A 1193 -63.20 -8.34 11.94
CA TYR A 1193 -64.10 -9.47 11.67
C TYR A 1193 -63.28 -10.75 11.58
N GLY A 1194 -63.87 -11.90 11.92
CA GLY A 1194 -63.16 -13.18 11.91
C GLY A 1194 -64.09 -14.35 12.19
N LEU A 1195 -63.51 -15.53 12.34
CA LEU A 1195 -64.19 -16.76 12.76
C LEU A 1195 -63.79 -17.12 14.19
N LEU A 1196 -64.71 -17.71 14.95
CA LEU A 1196 -64.45 -18.27 16.27
C LEU A 1196 -64.60 -19.80 16.22
N ILE A 1197 -63.55 -20.53 16.59
CA ILE A 1197 -63.57 -22.00 16.67
C ILE A 1197 -63.73 -22.44 18.12
N HIS A 1198 -64.67 -23.33 18.38
CA HIS A 1198 -64.84 -23.96 19.69
C HIS A 1198 -65.28 -25.42 19.57
N THR A 1199 -65.06 -26.19 20.64
CA THR A 1199 -65.61 -27.53 20.78
C THR A 1199 -67.14 -27.48 20.83
N VAL A 1200 -67.77 -28.52 20.29
CA VAL A 1200 -69.14 -28.89 20.63
C VAL A 1200 -69.08 -29.56 22.00
N GLU A 1201 -69.49 -28.84 23.04
CA GLU A 1201 -69.80 -29.47 24.33
C GLU A 1201 -71.19 -30.10 24.24
N ASP A 1202 -71.33 -31.30 24.80
CA ASP A 1202 -72.56 -32.12 24.74
C ASP A 1202 -73.71 -31.51 25.59
N CYS A 1203 -74.26 -30.40 25.14
CA CYS A 1203 -75.53 -29.88 25.61
C CYS A 1203 -76.65 -30.83 25.18
N GLU A 1204 -77.16 -31.64 26.11
CA GLU A 1204 -78.26 -32.57 25.85
C GLU A 1204 -79.46 -31.88 25.16
N PRO A 1205 -80.09 -32.53 24.15
CA PRO A 1205 -81.03 -31.85 23.25
C PRO A 1205 -82.42 -31.66 23.86
N THR A 1206 -82.59 -30.63 24.70
CA THR A 1206 -83.89 -30.26 25.29
C THR A 1206 -84.85 -29.61 24.28
N SER A 1207 -85.41 -30.45 23.41
CA SER A 1207 -86.75 -30.36 22.77
C SER A 1207 -87.12 -29.16 21.86
N PRO A 1208 -87.68 -29.40 20.65
CA PRO A 1208 -88.01 -28.34 19.69
C PRO A 1208 -89.49 -27.89 19.70
N GLN A 1209 -89.71 -26.57 19.66
CA GLN A 1209 -90.96 -25.87 19.29
C GLN A 1209 -90.59 -24.47 18.77
N CYS A 1210 -91.30 -23.80 17.85
CA CYS A 1210 -92.32 -24.19 16.86
C CYS A 1210 -92.31 -23.09 15.76
N VAL A 1211 -92.33 -23.41 14.46
CA VAL A 1211 -93.52 -23.39 13.56
C VAL A 1211 -94.06 -21.98 13.22
N SER A 1212 -94.65 -21.84 12.02
CA SER A 1212 -95.17 -20.62 11.35
C SER A 1212 -94.09 -19.61 10.95
N GLU A 1213 -93.73 -19.41 9.68
CA GLU A 1213 -94.51 -19.23 8.43
C GLU A 1213 -95.26 -17.89 8.34
N THR A 1214 -94.95 -17.12 7.29
CA THR A 1214 -95.85 -16.16 6.59
C THR A 1214 -96.42 -14.98 7.40
N THR A 1215 -96.70 -13.81 6.83
CA THR A 1215 -97.36 -13.57 5.53
C THR A 1215 -96.95 -12.22 4.93
N TRP A 1216 -97.04 -12.13 3.60
CA TRP A 1216 -96.83 -10.89 2.84
C TRP A 1216 -98.09 -10.02 2.83
N THR A 1217 -97.95 -8.73 3.21
CA THR A 1217 -98.71 -7.58 2.67
C THR A 1217 -97.95 -6.32 3.11
N GLU A 1218 -97.45 -5.49 2.19
CA GLU A 1218 -98.17 -4.34 1.63
C GLU A 1218 -98.69 -3.33 2.67
N ILE A 1219 -98.02 -2.17 2.76
CA ILE A 1219 -98.59 -0.85 2.42
C ILE A 1219 -97.44 0.19 2.34
N GLN A 1220 -97.59 1.19 1.48
CA GLN A 1220 -96.55 2.17 1.12
C GLN A 1220 -96.34 3.25 2.19
N PRO A 1221 -95.17 3.93 2.15
CA PRO A 1221 -95.15 5.38 2.27
C PRO A 1221 -94.82 6.07 0.93
N ARG A 1222 -95.60 7.13 0.66
CA ARG A 1222 -95.65 7.96 -0.56
C ARG A 1222 -94.33 8.65 -0.95
N TYR A 1223 -94.26 9.05 -2.22
CA TYR A 1223 -93.46 10.20 -2.66
C TYR A 1223 -93.86 11.51 -1.92
N GLY A 1224 -92.87 12.34 -1.60
CA GLY A 1224 -93.01 13.68 -1.01
C GLY A 1224 -91.63 14.12 -0.47
N VAL A 1225 -90.79 14.83 -1.22
CA VAL A 1225 -90.91 16.21 -1.76
C VAL A 1225 -90.91 17.27 -0.65
N ASN A 1226 -89.69 17.76 -0.37
CA ASN A 1226 -89.38 19.00 0.38
C ASN A 1226 -89.79 18.99 1.88
N ALA A 1227 -89.24 19.83 2.76
CA ALA A 1227 -88.34 20.98 2.56
C ALA A 1227 -87.33 21.15 3.72
N HIS A 1228 -86.43 22.12 3.56
CA HIS A 1228 -85.63 22.79 4.60
C HIS A 1228 -84.81 21.95 5.60
N LYS A 1229 -83.49 21.92 5.32
CA LYS A 1229 -82.43 21.93 6.34
C LYS A 1229 -82.77 22.89 7.49
N GLU A 1230 -82.68 22.39 8.72
CA GLU A 1230 -82.62 23.23 9.91
C GLU A 1230 -81.21 23.84 10.11
N ASN A 1231 -81.18 24.97 10.81
CA ASN A 1231 -80.00 25.43 11.55
C ASN A 1231 -80.31 25.34 13.05
N SER A 1232 -79.51 24.64 13.83
CA SER A 1232 -79.38 24.89 15.28
C SER A 1232 -78.13 24.21 15.88
N PRO A 1233 -77.50 24.81 16.91
CA PRO A 1233 -76.43 24.20 17.71
C PRO A 1233 -76.93 23.92 19.16
N PRO A 1234 -76.07 23.73 20.16
CA PRO A 1234 -75.01 22.75 20.34
C PRO A 1234 -75.34 21.82 21.55
N HIS A 1235 -74.32 21.30 22.24
CA HIS A 1235 -74.32 20.94 23.68
C HIS A 1235 -74.95 19.61 24.19
N LEU A 1236 -74.03 18.73 24.65
CA LEU A 1236 -73.74 18.47 26.08
C LEU A 1236 -74.54 17.39 26.87
N ARG A 1237 -73.74 16.56 27.60
CA ARG A 1237 -74.06 15.88 28.90
C ARG A 1237 -74.95 14.62 28.88
N GLU A 1238 -74.52 13.52 29.54
CA GLU A 1238 -74.72 13.11 30.95
C GLU A 1238 -76.19 12.77 31.30
N SER A 1239 -76.54 11.73 32.08
CA SER A 1239 -75.77 10.64 32.69
C SER A 1239 -76.69 9.65 33.47
N ARG A 1240 -76.09 8.70 34.20
CA ARG A 1240 -76.51 8.17 35.53
C ARG A 1240 -77.63 7.11 35.66
N LEU A 1241 -77.22 6.05 36.38
CA LEU A 1241 -77.87 5.41 37.56
C LEU A 1241 -78.77 4.15 37.45
N PHE A 1242 -78.23 3.06 38.07
CA PHE A 1242 -78.81 2.26 39.17
C PHE A 1242 -79.63 0.94 38.97
N ASN A 1243 -78.96 -0.14 39.39
CA ASN A 1243 -79.31 -1.05 40.52
C ASN A 1243 -80.24 -2.28 40.37
N GLN A 1244 -79.61 -3.44 40.67
CA GLN A 1244 -80.10 -4.58 41.48
C GLN A 1244 -81.22 -5.50 40.94
N PRO A 1245 -81.36 -6.76 41.47
CA PRO A 1245 -80.45 -7.57 42.31
C PRO A 1245 -80.19 -9.02 41.78
N HIS A 1246 -79.56 -9.85 42.62
CA HIS A 1246 -79.39 -11.32 42.64
C HIS A 1246 -80.27 -12.20 41.68
N SER A 1247 -79.80 -13.35 41.18
CA SER A 1247 -79.12 -14.40 41.95
C SER A 1247 -78.32 -15.45 41.14
N ASN A 1248 -77.39 -16.07 41.86
CA ASN A 1248 -76.66 -17.34 41.67
C ASN A 1248 -76.81 -18.11 40.35
N THR A 1249 -75.76 -18.09 39.53
CA THR A 1249 -75.29 -19.29 38.81
C THR A 1249 -73.76 -19.21 38.72
N GLU A 1250 -73.09 -19.81 39.70
CA GLU A 1250 -71.65 -20.02 39.64
C GLU A 1250 -71.34 -21.09 38.55
N ASP A 1251 -70.09 -21.14 38.09
CA ASP A 1251 -69.52 -21.98 37.00
C ASP A 1251 -69.65 -21.51 35.53
N TYR A 1252 -70.75 -20.91 35.05
CA TYR A 1252 -70.86 -20.55 33.62
C TYR A 1252 -70.33 -19.16 33.21
N THR A 1253 -69.91 -18.31 34.16
CA THR A 1253 -69.60 -16.89 33.89
C THR A 1253 -68.12 -16.55 33.62
N THR A 1254 -67.21 -17.53 33.73
CA THR A 1254 -65.76 -17.33 33.54
C THR A 1254 -65.32 -17.27 32.08
N ARG A 1255 -65.97 -18.00 31.17
CA ARG A 1255 -65.57 -18.12 29.74
C ARG A 1255 -65.78 -16.86 28.88
N ARG A 1256 -66.45 -15.82 29.40
CA ARG A 1256 -66.97 -14.69 28.60
C ARG A 1256 -66.13 -13.40 28.61
N LYS A 1257 -64.87 -13.45 29.08
CA LYS A 1257 -64.12 -12.21 29.43
C LYS A 1257 -63.21 -11.59 28.37
N ASN A 1258 -62.82 -12.30 27.30
CA ASN A 1258 -61.82 -11.81 26.32
C ASN A 1258 -62.24 -11.87 24.83
N TYR A 1259 -63.46 -12.29 24.49
CA TYR A 1259 -63.88 -12.50 23.09
C TYR A 1259 -65.07 -11.62 22.68
N GLY A 1260 -65.12 -11.25 21.40
CA GLY A 1260 -66.15 -10.40 20.81
C GLY A 1260 -67.46 -11.12 20.50
N GLY A 1261 -68.40 -10.40 19.89
CA GLY A 1261 -69.75 -10.92 19.61
C GLY A 1261 -69.82 -11.75 18.32
N ILE A 1262 -70.62 -12.81 18.35
CA ILE A 1262 -70.98 -13.60 17.15
C ILE A 1262 -71.94 -12.76 16.27
N ILE A 1263 -71.85 -12.93 14.95
CA ILE A 1263 -72.67 -12.27 13.93
C ILE A 1263 -73.61 -13.30 13.28
N ASP A 1264 -74.77 -13.51 13.89
CA ASP A 1264 -75.84 -14.28 13.26
C ASP A 1264 -76.61 -13.44 12.22
N LEU A 1265 -77.43 -14.08 11.38
CA LEU A 1265 -78.22 -13.40 10.33
C LEU A 1265 -79.08 -12.24 10.86
N ASP A 1266 -79.64 -12.38 12.06
CA ASP A 1266 -80.49 -11.38 12.72
C ASP A 1266 -79.70 -10.15 13.21
N SER A 1267 -78.40 -10.28 13.49
CA SER A 1267 -77.57 -9.20 14.02
C SER A 1267 -77.00 -8.28 12.92
N LEU A 1268 -76.84 -8.82 11.71
CA LEU A 1268 -76.21 -8.17 10.56
C LEU A 1268 -76.77 -6.77 10.18
N PRO A 1269 -78.08 -6.47 10.29
CA PRO A 1269 -78.62 -5.14 10.01
C PRO A 1269 -78.06 -4.01 10.90
N SER A 1270 -77.52 -4.33 12.09
CA SER A 1270 -77.05 -3.35 13.07
C SER A 1270 -75.77 -2.60 12.69
N LEU A 1271 -74.99 -3.14 11.74
CA LEU A 1271 -73.67 -2.63 11.33
C LEU A 1271 -73.74 -1.19 10.75
N LYS A 1272 -72.78 -0.32 11.12
CA LYS A 1272 -72.69 1.10 10.70
C LYS A 1272 -71.59 1.31 9.65
N GLU A 1273 -71.78 2.26 8.73
CA GLU A 1273 -70.90 2.46 7.55
C GLU A 1273 -70.75 3.94 7.13
N LYS A 1274 -69.65 4.31 6.46
CA LYS A 1274 -69.33 5.68 5.98
C LYS A 1274 -69.05 5.70 4.46
N ARG A 1275 -69.20 6.86 3.80
CA ARG A 1275 -68.87 7.11 2.37
C ARG A 1275 -67.61 7.97 2.23
N ASP A 1276 -66.98 7.96 1.05
CA ASP A 1276 -65.61 8.46 0.82
C ASP A 1276 -65.51 9.42 -0.40
N MET A 1277 -64.45 10.23 -0.46
CA MET A 1277 -64.23 11.35 -1.40
C MET A 1277 -63.99 10.93 -2.85
N PHE A 1278 -63.32 9.79 -3.09
CA PHE A 1278 -62.91 9.35 -4.43
C PHE A 1278 -64.05 8.75 -5.28
N PHE A 1279 -65.30 9.19 -5.07
CA PHE A 1279 -66.49 8.65 -5.70
C PHE A 1279 -66.45 8.71 -7.24
N LEU A 1280 -65.86 9.76 -7.83
CA LEU A 1280 -65.70 9.87 -9.28
C LEU A 1280 -64.79 8.77 -9.87
N LEU A 1281 -63.75 8.32 -9.15
CA LEU A 1281 -62.91 7.20 -9.62
C LEU A 1281 -63.67 5.87 -9.61
N SER A 1282 -64.70 5.70 -8.78
CA SER A 1282 -65.50 4.47 -8.73
C SER A 1282 -66.32 4.18 -10.00
N PHE A 1283 -66.44 5.16 -10.91
CA PHE A 1283 -67.00 4.97 -12.25
C PHE A 1283 -65.98 4.44 -13.27
N LEU A 1284 -64.69 4.72 -13.07
CA LEU A 1284 -63.61 4.25 -13.95
C LEU A 1284 -62.95 2.96 -13.44
N VAL A 1285 -63.07 2.66 -12.13
CA VAL A 1285 -62.30 1.60 -11.46
C VAL A 1285 -63.14 0.87 -10.39
N HIS A 1286 -63.38 -0.45 -10.53
CA HIS A 1286 -64.12 -1.25 -9.53
C HIS A 1286 -63.96 -2.78 -9.67
N ASN A 1287 -64.06 -3.53 -8.55
CA ASN A 1287 -64.00 -5.01 -8.52
C ASN A 1287 -65.25 -5.67 -9.12
N THR A 1288 -65.10 -6.47 -10.18
CA THR A 1288 -66.19 -7.21 -10.86
C THR A 1288 -66.08 -8.73 -10.66
N LYS A 1289 -67.13 -9.47 -11.05
CA LYS A 1289 -67.05 -10.91 -11.32
C LYS A 1289 -66.22 -11.16 -12.59
N PRO A 1290 -65.56 -12.34 -12.74
CA PRO A 1290 -64.94 -12.74 -14.00
C PRO A 1290 -65.95 -12.81 -15.15
N VAL A 1291 -65.48 -12.56 -16.36
CA VAL A 1291 -66.27 -12.57 -17.61
C VAL A 1291 -65.87 -13.75 -18.52
N GLY A 1292 -64.73 -14.39 -18.26
CA GLY A 1292 -64.09 -15.33 -19.18
C GLY A 1292 -63.33 -14.60 -20.30
N HIS A 1293 -62.76 -15.37 -21.24
CA HIS A 1293 -62.00 -14.88 -22.41
C HIS A 1293 -60.84 -13.92 -22.04
N GLN A 1294 -59.90 -14.43 -21.24
CA GLN A 1294 -58.76 -13.65 -20.74
C GLN A 1294 -57.84 -13.11 -21.87
N ASP A 1295 -57.79 -13.80 -23.02
CA ASP A 1295 -56.76 -13.56 -24.03
C ASP A 1295 -57.11 -12.49 -25.05
N MET A 1296 -58.32 -12.54 -25.60
CA MET A 1296 -58.87 -11.46 -26.42
C MET A 1296 -58.78 -10.09 -25.71
N VAL A 1297 -59.11 -10.04 -24.42
CA VAL A 1297 -59.04 -8.80 -23.63
C VAL A 1297 -57.60 -8.30 -23.52
N GLY A 1298 -56.63 -9.19 -23.27
CA GLY A 1298 -55.22 -8.82 -23.18
C GLY A 1298 -54.60 -8.38 -24.52
N LEU A 1299 -55.01 -8.97 -25.65
CA LEU A 1299 -54.54 -8.60 -26.99
C LEU A 1299 -54.90 -7.13 -27.31
N VAL A 1300 -56.15 -6.73 -27.06
CA VAL A 1300 -56.61 -5.35 -27.30
C VAL A 1300 -55.90 -4.35 -26.39
N ILE A 1301 -55.66 -4.71 -25.12
CA ILE A 1301 -54.85 -3.88 -24.21
C ILE A 1301 -53.40 -3.75 -24.74
N SER A 1302 -52.81 -4.83 -25.27
CA SER A 1302 -51.44 -4.81 -25.82
C SER A 1302 -51.31 -3.88 -27.05
N MET A 1303 -52.30 -3.87 -27.95
CA MET A 1303 -52.36 -2.93 -29.08
C MET A 1303 -52.40 -1.47 -28.60
N LEU A 1304 -53.30 -1.15 -27.67
CA LEU A 1304 -53.45 0.21 -27.15
C LEU A 1304 -52.23 0.67 -26.33
N LEU A 1305 -51.58 -0.23 -25.60
CA LEU A 1305 -50.34 0.06 -24.86
C LEU A 1305 -49.19 0.45 -25.79
N LEU A 1306 -48.95 -0.33 -26.85
CA LEU A 1306 -47.90 -0.04 -27.82
C LEU A 1306 -48.18 1.27 -28.59
N GLY A 1307 -49.43 1.50 -28.97
CA GLY A 1307 -49.86 2.75 -29.61
C GLY A 1307 -49.60 3.98 -28.74
N ASP A 1308 -50.06 3.96 -27.48
CA ASP A 1308 -49.82 5.03 -26.50
C ASP A 1308 -48.31 5.29 -26.34
N PHE A 1309 -47.51 4.24 -26.09
CA PHE A 1309 -46.07 4.38 -25.87
C PHE A 1309 -45.32 4.94 -27.10
N SER A 1310 -45.65 4.51 -28.32
CA SER A 1310 -45.01 5.00 -29.53
C SER A 1310 -45.25 6.50 -29.76
N LEU A 1311 -46.48 6.97 -29.50
CA LEU A 1311 -46.82 8.39 -29.55
C LEU A 1311 -46.15 9.19 -28.43
N VAL A 1312 -46.05 8.65 -27.21
CA VAL A 1312 -45.31 9.31 -26.12
C VAL A 1312 -43.84 9.47 -26.52
N LEU A 1313 -43.19 8.42 -27.01
CA LEU A 1313 -41.79 8.47 -27.43
C LEU A 1313 -41.57 9.52 -28.53
N LEU A 1314 -42.45 9.61 -29.53
CA LEU A 1314 -42.37 10.61 -30.59
C LEU A 1314 -42.59 12.05 -30.07
N THR A 1315 -43.54 12.28 -29.16
CA THR A 1315 -43.67 13.62 -28.51
C THR A 1315 -42.40 14.02 -27.75
N LEU A 1316 -41.80 13.09 -27.01
CA LEU A 1316 -40.61 13.37 -26.19
C LEU A 1316 -39.36 13.57 -27.04
N LEU A 1317 -39.17 12.78 -28.11
CA LEU A 1317 -38.06 12.94 -29.06
C LEU A 1317 -38.16 14.27 -29.81
N GLN A 1318 -39.36 14.67 -30.21
CA GLN A 1318 -39.58 15.95 -30.86
C GLN A 1318 -39.27 17.12 -29.90
N LEU A 1319 -39.78 17.11 -28.67
CA LEU A 1319 -39.43 18.12 -27.66
C LEU A 1319 -37.91 18.14 -27.36
N TYR A 1320 -37.28 16.97 -27.27
CA TYR A 1320 -35.84 16.83 -27.00
C TYR A 1320 -34.96 17.50 -28.07
N SER A 1321 -35.34 17.36 -29.35
CA SER A 1321 -34.62 18.00 -30.47
C SER A 1321 -34.62 19.54 -30.40
N ILE A 1322 -35.57 20.14 -29.69
CA ILE A 1322 -35.71 21.58 -29.50
C ILE A 1322 -34.99 22.01 -28.21
N SER A 1323 -35.36 21.40 -27.08
CA SER A 1323 -35.02 21.83 -25.72
C SER A 1323 -35.25 20.70 -24.69
N LEU A 1324 -34.22 20.43 -23.88
CA LEU A 1324 -34.35 19.51 -22.74
C LEU A 1324 -35.39 20.00 -21.70
N LEU A 1325 -35.52 21.33 -21.52
CA LEU A 1325 -36.41 21.91 -20.51
C LEU A 1325 -37.89 21.58 -20.78
N ASP A 1326 -38.27 21.46 -22.04
CA ASP A 1326 -39.64 21.15 -22.45
C ASP A 1326 -39.98 19.67 -22.29
N VAL A 1327 -38.99 18.79 -22.53
CA VAL A 1327 -39.07 17.38 -22.13
C VAL A 1327 -39.26 17.26 -20.63
N LEU A 1328 -38.49 18.03 -19.84
CA LEU A 1328 -38.65 18.06 -18.39
C LEU A 1328 -40.05 18.55 -17.98
N LEU A 1329 -40.57 19.64 -18.56
CA LEU A 1329 -41.89 20.16 -18.19
C LEU A 1329 -43.01 19.15 -18.50
N ALA A 1330 -43.00 18.57 -19.70
CA ALA A 1330 -43.96 17.54 -20.12
C ALA A 1330 -43.88 16.27 -19.25
N LEU A 1331 -42.69 15.89 -18.77
CA LEU A 1331 -42.52 14.72 -17.92
C LEU A 1331 -42.79 14.98 -16.43
N PHE A 1332 -42.55 16.18 -15.90
CA PHE A 1332 -42.48 16.40 -14.45
C PHE A 1332 -43.64 17.18 -13.80
N ILE A 1333 -44.61 17.71 -14.56
CA ILE A 1333 -45.79 18.36 -13.95
C ILE A 1333 -46.64 17.40 -13.10
N LEU A 1334 -46.87 16.17 -13.56
CA LEU A 1334 -47.01 15.01 -12.67
C LEU A 1334 -45.89 14.01 -13.02
N PRO A 1335 -45.03 13.61 -12.07
CA PRO A 1335 -43.76 12.96 -12.38
C PRO A 1335 -43.92 11.65 -13.16
N LEU A 1336 -43.36 11.65 -14.38
CA LEU A 1336 -43.38 10.57 -15.37
C LEU A 1336 -44.79 10.09 -15.76
N GLY A 1337 -45.82 10.93 -15.55
CA GLY A 1337 -47.22 10.59 -15.80
C GLY A 1337 -47.48 10.09 -17.23
N LEU A 1338 -46.85 10.70 -18.24
CA LEU A 1338 -46.94 10.27 -19.64
C LEU A 1338 -46.45 8.82 -19.87
N LEU A 1339 -45.33 8.43 -19.24
CA LEU A 1339 -44.59 7.21 -19.54
C LEU A 1339 -45.04 6.00 -18.71
N LEU A 1340 -45.37 6.19 -17.43
CA LEU A 1340 -45.62 5.09 -16.49
C LEU A 1340 -46.84 4.17 -16.77
N PRO A 1341 -47.89 4.56 -17.53
CA PRO A 1341 -48.95 3.62 -17.91
C PRO A 1341 -48.44 2.41 -18.70
N PHE A 1342 -47.45 2.59 -19.58
CA PHE A 1342 -46.94 1.53 -20.45
C PHE A 1342 -46.24 0.39 -19.68
N PRO A 1343 -45.19 0.63 -18.87
CA PRO A 1343 -44.56 -0.43 -18.09
C PRO A 1343 -45.49 -0.99 -17.02
N ALA A 1344 -46.41 -0.19 -16.45
CA ALA A 1344 -47.42 -0.72 -15.53
C ALA A 1344 -48.36 -1.71 -16.23
N GLY A 1345 -48.81 -1.40 -17.46
CA GLY A 1345 -49.68 -2.27 -18.25
C GLY A 1345 -49.00 -3.54 -18.76
N ILE A 1346 -47.73 -3.47 -19.19
CA ILE A 1346 -46.95 -4.66 -19.54
C ILE A 1346 -46.68 -5.53 -18.30
N ASN A 1347 -46.24 -4.94 -17.20
CA ASN A 1347 -46.00 -5.68 -15.95
C ASN A 1347 -47.30 -6.34 -15.42
N ALA A 1348 -48.46 -5.71 -15.65
CA ALA A 1348 -49.77 -6.30 -15.37
C ALA A 1348 -50.13 -7.49 -16.29
N LEU A 1349 -49.83 -7.41 -17.59
CA LEU A 1349 -50.16 -8.44 -18.59
C LEU A 1349 -49.24 -9.67 -18.57
N PHE A 1350 -47.98 -9.50 -18.14
CA PHE A 1350 -46.90 -10.49 -18.26
C PHE A 1350 -46.36 -11.02 -16.92
N SER A 1351 -46.89 -10.59 -15.77
CA SER A 1351 -46.42 -11.13 -14.49
C SER A 1351 -46.94 -12.54 -14.23
N HIS A 1352 -46.01 -13.46 -13.97
CA HIS A 1352 -46.31 -14.81 -13.51
C HIS A 1352 -47.08 -14.80 -12.18
N GLY A 1353 -47.99 -15.75 -12.02
CA GLY A 1353 -48.83 -15.92 -10.84
C GLY A 1353 -50.07 -15.02 -10.84
N PRO A 1354 -51.30 -15.58 -10.94
CA PRO A 1354 -52.56 -14.82 -11.10
C PRO A 1354 -52.74 -13.67 -10.09
N ARG A 1355 -52.41 -13.94 -8.82
CA ARG A 1355 -52.51 -12.95 -7.73
C ARG A 1355 -51.56 -11.76 -7.89
N ARG A 1356 -50.36 -11.98 -8.46
CA ARG A 1356 -49.36 -10.92 -8.71
C ARG A 1356 -49.80 -10.04 -9.87
N SER A 1357 -50.22 -10.65 -10.98
CA SER A 1357 -50.78 -9.93 -12.14
C SER A 1357 -52.03 -9.11 -11.79
N ALA A 1358 -52.92 -9.63 -10.95
CA ALA A 1358 -54.09 -8.87 -10.50
C ALA A 1358 -53.71 -7.60 -9.71
N GLY A 1359 -52.76 -7.72 -8.77
CA GLY A 1359 -52.25 -6.58 -8.00
C GLY A 1359 -51.56 -5.52 -8.87
N LEU A 1360 -50.87 -5.92 -9.94
CA LEU A 1360 -50.20 -5.02 -10.87
C LEU A 1360 -51.17 -4.38 -11.87
N ALA A 1361 -52.16 -5.13 -12.38
CA ALA A 1361 -53.25 -4.60 -13.19
C ALA A 1361 -54.09 -3.55 -12.45
N ARG A 1362 -54.30 -3.74 -11.14
CA ARG A 1362 -54.89 -2.73 -10.25
C ARG A 1362 -54.10 -1.42 -10.21
N VAL A 1363 -52.77 -1.47 -10.22
CA VAL A 1363 -51.89 -0.29 -10.21
C VAL A 1363 -51.84 0.38 -11.59
N TYR A 1364 -51.84 -0.39 -12.69
CA TYR A 1364 -51.90 0.14 -14.06
C TYR A 1364 -53.13 1.03 -14.31
N ALA A 1365 -54.32 0.61 -13.84
CA ALA A 1365 -55.54 1.41 -13.96
C ALA A 1365 -55.40 2.83 -13.36
N LEU A 1366 -54.67 2.94 -12.24
CA LEU A 1366 -54.43 4.22 -11.56
C LEU A 1366 -53.40 5.09 -12.30
N TRP A 1367 -52.36 4.50 -12.90
CA TRP A 1367 -51.37 5.24 -13.70
C TRP A 1367 -51.94 5.81 -14.99
N ASN A 1368 -52.71 5.02 -15.74
CA ASN A 1368 -53.32 5.48 -16.99
C ASN A 1368 -54.21 6.72 -16.76
N PHE A 1369 -55.00 6.74 -15.68
CA PHE A 1369 -55.81 7.88 -15.28
C PHE A 1369 -54.99 9.17 -15.05
N MET A 1370 -53.88 9.09 -14.30
CA MET A 1370 -53.03 10.26 -14.00
C MET A 1370 -52.34 10.82 -15.26
N SER A 1371 -52.08 9.98 -16.26
CA SER A 1371 -51.27 10.35 -17.45
C SER A 1371 -51.88 11.44 -18.33
N LEU A 1372 -53.20 11.65 -18.27
CA LEU A 1372 -53.92 12.64 -19.09
C LEU A 1372 -53.48 14.09 -18.82
N VAL A 1373 -53.02 14.41 -17.59
CA VAL A 1373 -52.60 15.77 -17.23
C VAL A 1373 -51.32 16.18 -17.95
N ASN A 1374 -50.35 15.27 -18.09
CA ASN A 1374 -49.08 15.56 -18.76
C ASN A 1374 -49.21 15.71 -20.28
N VAL A 1375 -50.17 15.03 -20.92
CA VAL A 1375 -50.43 15.17 -22.37
C VAL A 1375 -50.75 16.63 -22.73
N PHE A 1376 -51.53 17.30 -21.87
CA PHE A 1376 -51.88 18.71 -22.01
C PHE A 1376 -50.66 19.65 -21.95
N VAL A 1377 -49.64 19.29 -21.16
CA VAL A 1377 -48.40 20.08 -21.00
C VAL A 1377 -47.53 20.03 -22.26
N ALA A 1378 -47.34 18.84 -22.83
CA ALA A 1378 -46.51 18.65 -24.02
C ALA A 1378 -46.98 19.51 -25.22
N PHE A 1379 -48.29 19.73 -25.34
CA PHE A 1379 -48.89 20.60 -26.35
C PHE A 1379 -48.56 22.09 -26.13
N LEU A 1380 -48.40 22.53 -24.88
CA LEU A 1380 -48.10 23.93 -24.55
C LEU A 1380 -46.64 24.29 -24.83
N CYS A 1381 -45.71 23.36 -24.59
CA CYS A 1381 -44.27 23.55 -24.83
C CYS A 1381 -43.94 23.89 -26.29
N GLY A 1382 -44.38 23.04 -27.24
CA GLY A 1382 -44.05 23.21 -28.66
C GLY A 1382 -44.54 24.54 -29.25
N TYR A 1383 -45.65 25.07 -28.73
CA TYR A 1383 -46.21 26.36 -29.13
C TYR A 1383 -45.28 27.55 -28.83
N VAL A 1384 -44.54 27.50 -27.73
CA VAL A 1384 -43.67 28.60 -27.29
C VAL A 1384 -42.42 28.69 -28.16
N HIS A 1385 -41.75 27.56 -28.41
CA HIS A 1385 -40.42 27.57 -29.05
C HIS A 1385 -40.46 28.00 -30.52
N TYR A 1386 -41.51 27.62 -31.26
CA TYR A 1386 -41.74 28.03 -32.66
C TYR A 1386 -41.71 29.56 -32.86
N HIS A 1387 -42.11 30.33 -31.84
CA HIS A 1387 -42.11 31.79 -31.88
C HIS A 1387 -40.75 32.45 -31.57
N SER A 1388 -39.71 31.70 -31.21
CA SER A 1388 -38.46 32.25 -30.67
C SER A 1388 -37.30 32.43 -31.66
N GLU A 1389 -37.14 31.54 -32.65
CA GLU A 1389 -35.89 31.47 -33.45
C GLU A 1389 -35.85 32.42 -34.67
N SER A 1390 -36.99 33.02 -35.05
CA SER A 1390 -37.17 33.81 -36.28
C SER A 1390 -36.39 35.14 -36.35
N SER A 1391 -35.56 35.47 -35.36
CA SER A 1391 -34.93 36.80 -35.22
C SER A 1391 -33.44 36.85 -35.62
N ALA A 1392 -32.77 35.71 -35.81
CA ALA A 1392 -31.30 35.65 -35.85
C ALA A 1392 -30.66 35.45 -37.24
N SER A 1393 -31.41 35.01 -38.26
CA SER A 1393 -30.85 34.61 -39.57
C SER A 1393 -31.36 35.46 -40.75
N LYS A 1394 -30.49 35.73 -41.73
CA LYS A 1394 -30.80 36.57 -42.90
C LYS A 1394 -31.14 35.73 -44.14
N LYS A 1395 -32.36 35.94 -44.65
CA LYS A 1395 -32.80 35.77 -46.06
C LYS A 1395 -32.21 34.59 -46.85
N ILE A 1396 -32.96 33.50 -46.91
CA ILE A 1396 -33.02 32.59 -48.06
C ILE A 1396 -34.50 32.58 -48.53
N PRO A 1397 -34.81 32.65 -49.84
CA PRO A 1397 -36.19 32.80 -50.30
C PRO A 1397 -37.02 31.53 -50.12
N PHE A 1398 -38.32 31.69 -49.86
CA PHE A 1398 -39.29 30.59 -49.81
C PHE A 1398 -39.37 29.87 -51.16
N GLN A 1399 -39.24 28.54 -51.14
CA GLN A 1399 -39.63 27.66 -52.24
C GLN A 1399 -40.63 26.63 -51.68
N PRO A 1400 -41.92 26.70 -52.07
CA PRO A 1400 -42.94 25.81 -51.51
C PRO A 1400 -42.81 24.38 -52.08
N TRP A 1401 -43.29 23.40 -51.31
CA TRP A 1401 -43.44 21.99 -51.71
C TRP A 1401 -42.13 21.20 -51.88
N ASN A 1402 -41.25 21.30 -50.88
CA ASN A 1402 -40.39 20.17 -50.53
C ASN A 1402 -40.58 19.91 -49.03
N ILE A 1403 -40.87 18.65 -48.63
CA ILE A 1403 -40.99 18.26 -47.22
C ILE A 1403 -39.58 18.07 -46.67
N ASN A 1404 -38.89 19.19 -46.45
CA ASN A 1404 -37.62 19.24 -45.75
C ASN A 1404 -37.93 19.78 -44.34
N MET A 1405 -37.68 18.98 -43.30
CA MET A 1405 -38.35 19.07 -41.99
C MET A 1405 -37.83 20.20 -41.07
N GLY A 1406 -37.59 21.38 -41.65
CA GLY A 1406 -37.13 22.57 -40.93
C GLY A 1406 -38.25 23.25 -40.14
N GLU A 1407 -38.12 23.22 -38.82
CA GLU A 1407 -38.63 24.23 -37.86
C GLU A 1407 -40.16 24.48 -37.80
N SER A 1408 -41.01 23.77 -38.57
CA SER A 1408 -42.41 24.21 -38.83
C SER A 1408 -43.56 23.24 -38.48
N GLU A 1409 -43.32 21.97 -38.12
CA GLU A 1409 -44.39 20.93 -38.03
C GLU A 1409 -44.61 20.34 -36.60
N TRP A 1410 -44.58 21.16 -35.56
CA TRP A 1410 -44.41 20.71 -34.16
C TRP A 1410 -45.63 20.12 -33.42
N TRP A 1411 -46.86 20.16 -33.96
CA TRP A 1411 -48.09 19.97 -33.16
C TRP A 1411 -48.76 18.59 -33.27
N ILE A 1412 -48.25 17.69 -34.12
CA ILE A 1412 -48.99 16.49 -34.57
C ILE A 1412 -49.12 15.42 -33.48
N PHE A 1413 -48.02 15.04 -32.81
CA PHE A 1413 -48.01 13.86 -31.92
C PHE A 1413 -48.83 13.99 -30.62
N PRO A 1414 -48.87 15.14 -29.89
CA PRO A 1414 -49.59 15.22 -28.61
C PRO A 1414 -51.10 14.96 -28.70
N ALA A 1415 -51.73 15.31 -29.83
CA ALA A 1415 -53.17 15.15 -30.03
C ALA A 1415 -53.63 13.68 -30.02
N GLY A 1416 -52.80 12.75 -30.53
CA GLY A 1416 -53.14 11.33 -30.61
C GLY A 1416 -53.25 10.64 -29.23
N LEU A 1417 -52.49 11.12 -28.24
CA LEU A 1417 -52.37 10.50 -26.92
C LEU A 1417 -53.66 10.56 -26.09
N VAL A 1418 -54.44 11.63 -26.21
CA VAL A 1418 -55.68 11.82 -25.41
C VAL A 1418 -56.69 10.72 -25.72
N VAL A 1419 -56.82 10.33 -27.00
CA VAL A 1419 -57.81 9.36 -27.47
C VAL A 1419 -57.51 7.95 -26.97
N CYS A 1420 -56.24 7.54 -26.99
CA CYS A 1420 -55.82 6.18 -26.63
C CYS A 1420 -56.12 5.84 -25.16
N LYS A 1421 -55.80 6.76 -24.25
CA LYS A 1421 -55.80 6.56 -22.80
C LYS A 1421 -57.21 6.28 -22.23
N ILE A 1422 -58.25 6.87 -22.80
CA ILE A 1422 -59.64 6.63 -22.37
C ILE A 1422 -60.03 5.16 -22.60
N MET A 1423 -59.73 4.62 -23.79
CA MET A 1423 -60.14 3.25 -24.18
C MET A 1423 -59.48 2.16 -23.32
N GLN A 1424 -58.21 2.37 -22.91
CA GLN A 1424 -57.49 1.43 -22.04
C GLN A 1424 -58.23 1.19 -20.70
N SER A 1425 -58.78 2.25 -20.08
CA SER A 1425 -59.31 2.21 -18.70
C SER A 1425 -60.36 1.12 -18.44
N GLN A 1426 -61.30 0.93 -19.37
CA GLN A 1426 -62.46 0.04 -19.17
C GLN A 1426 -62.10 -1.45 -19.25
N LEU A 1427 -61.05 -1.80 -20.01
CA LEU A 1427 -60.63 -3.19 -20.24
C LEU A 1427 -59.90 -3.76 -19.00
N ILE A 1428 -59.14 -2.93 -18.29
CA ILE A 1428 -58.29 -3.34 -17.15
C ILE A 1428 -59.12 -3.94 -16.01
N ASN A 1429 -60.27 -3.34 -15.67
CA ASN A 1429 -61.15 -3.83 -14.60
C ASN A 1429 -61.65 -5.26 -14.85
N ARG A 1430 -61.89 -5.63 -16.13
CA ARG A 1430 -62.33 -6.97 -16.51
C ARG A 1430 -61.18 -7.98 -16.42
N HIS A 1431 -59.96 -7.54 -16.76
CA HIS A 1431 -58.75 -8.37 -16.69
C HIS A 1431 -58.43 -8.79 -15.25
N VAL A 1432 -58.42 -7.85 -14.30
CA VAL A 1432 -58.22 -8.11 -12.85
C VAL A 1432 -59.16 -9.21 -12.34
N ALA A 1433 -60.42 -9.20 -12.75
CA ALA A 1433 -61.43 -10.13 -12.26
C ALA A 1433 -61.29 -11.57 -12.79
N ASN A 1434 -60.73 -11.75 -13.98
CA ASN A 1434 -60.41 -13.09 -14.51
C ASN A 1434 -59.15 -13.68 -13.85
N LEU A 1435 -58.26 -12.83 -13.30
CA LEU A 1435 -57.01 -13.27 -12.69
C LEU A 1435 -57.18 -13.76 -11.24
N GLU A 1436 -57.88 -13.02 -10.38
CA GLU A 1436 -57.91 -13.34 -8.94
C GLU A 1436 -58.64 -14.65 -8.58
N ILE A 1437 -59.53 -15.14 -9.45
CA ILE A 1437 -60.31 -16.37 -9.24
C ILE A 1437 -60.32 -17.18 -10.54
N GLN A 1438 -59.53 -18.25 -10.56
CA GLN A 1438 -59.46 -19.22 -11.66
C GLN A 1438 -60.52 -20.31 -11.51
N ASP A 1439 -60.57 -20.97 -10.35
CA ASP A 1439 -61.56 -21.99 -10.03
C ASP A 1439 -62.96 -21.37 -9.91
N ARG A 1440 -63.88 -21.84 -10.76
CA ARG A 1440 -65.27 -21.38 -10.82
C ARG A 1440 -66.19 -22.15 -9.88
N SER A 1441 -65.79 -23.33 -9.40
CA SER A 1441 -66.55 -24.14 -8.45
C SER A 1441 -66.64 -23.49 -7.05
N LEU A 1442 -65.71 -22.59 -6.71
CA LEU A 1442 -65.80 -21.72 -5.53
C LEU A 1442 -67.04 -20.78 -5.52
N TYR A 1443 -67.70 -20.60 -6.66
CA TYR A 1443 -69.00 -19.93 -6.78
C TYR A 1443 -70.16 -20.89 -7.14
N SER A 1444 -69.97 -22.19 -6.95
CA SER A 1444 -71.05 -23.18 -6.97
C SER A 1444 -72.09 -22.91 -5.87
N LYS A 1445 -73.22 -23.60 -5.97
CA LYS A 1445 -74.28 -23.65 -4.93
C LYS A 1445 -74.53 -25.09 -4.43
N ASP A 1446 -73.77 -26.04 -4.94
CA ASP A 1446 -73.91 -27.46 -4.70
C ASP A 1446 -72.82 -27.92 -3.73
N TYR A 1447 -73.24 -28.54 -2.62
CA TYR A 1447 -72.39 -28.93 -1.50
C TYR A 1447 -71.40 -30.03 -1.88
N GLU A 1448 -71.88 -31.07 -2.56
CA GLU A 1448 -71.06 -32.19 -3.02
C GLU A 1448 -69.98 -31.70 -3.99
N LEU A 1449 -70.38 -30.91 -4.99
CA LEU A 1449 -69.46 -30.38 -6.00
C LEU A 1449 -68.47 -29.34 -5.47
N PHE A 1450 -68.69 -28.78 -4.27
CA PHE A 1450 -67.71 -27.92 -3.59
C PHE A 1450 -66.64 -28.73 -2.84
N TRP A 1451 -67.01 -29.87 -2.25
CA TRP A 1451 -66.15 -30.69 -1.40
C TRP A 1451 -65.44 -31.85 -2.12
N GLN A 1452 -65.96 -32.32 -3.26
CA GLN A 1452 -65.32 -33.35 -4.10
C GLN A 1452 -64.13 -32.82 -4.95
N SER A 1453 -63.88 -31.51 -4.92
CA SER A 1453 -62.93 -30.78 -5.78
C SER A 1453 -61.78 -30.14 -4.99
#